data_AF-A0A0N4UM20-F1
#
_entry.id   AF-A0A0N4UM20-F1
#
_cell.length_a   1.000
_cell.length_b   1.000
_cell.length_c   1.000
_cell.angle_alpha   90.00
_cell.angle_beta   90.00
_cell.angle_gamma   90.00
#
_symmetry.space_group_name_H-M   'P 1'
#
loop_
_entity.id
_entity.type
_entity.pdbx_description
1 polymer ?
#
loop_
_entity_poly.entity_id
_entity_poly.type
_entity_poly.pdbx_seq_one_letter_code
_entity_poly.pdbx_strand_id
1 'polypeptide(L)'
;MQEIRIIVLEIEDDISSRIIRLRQGWIVRFVKGASLLGHDIKLITSIAGEIKWTQNSDELASFAEIVCLKAGVFTYNVYENEQQYVEGFLQVLPELTSAGHPLPLDAIICQTYIAKLLGPLSEWKDRLRIAKESGFNMIHFSPVQELGKSNSSYSLANHLKLNPAFNNQGTNYVMNDLAKIIGEIEQEWGILSIQDVVWNHAAKDALWLHEHPESTYNCKNNPHLRPAYVLDRLFYHFSNEIAAGKWADRGLPPVIETDNHISALRHILQDEIMPRVRLAEFFKIDIPLLAEIFRTAIKESPISDDYIEDCLELIPGKQWARFGFTIDMASAVRKFNHSRYNVSNEEDRQNQCIHAFCNEMDYLNRCKDDYAKEIIEASINAVIGHVYYTRVNPSGPRRKDLIGDFPLVDCYFVHTFPSETWEKDELYAYNDNTAQYLMACNGWVMNANPLIDFAAYPSQVYLRRELVCWGDCVKLNYGQKPEDSPFLWKFMKEYSQTCARIFHGVRIDNCHSTPMVVGEYMLKAAREIRPDLYVVAELFTGSEVIDNIFVNRLGITSLIREAQNASDSHEQGRLVYRFGGEVVGAFIQTSIREATSSVAHALFYDQTHDNPSAIEKRSVFDVLPTAAMIAMASCANGSTRGYDELIPFKIDVVNERRLYAKWTEMGNYRALIDIRAIINRLHSWLAMNGFTQVFVDQMNFDIVAVTRHNPITHETVILVAHTAFSKNSINHVGPVVRNVHFEGLLEEIIFEAQIIGGQEVQPFSSDWLHGLTEYYVEFMEHLKPNESKLVLVHGVENGNIELKNFSSGSVIALKISPLKSAAESVAKIRNLLANDDDPLRNELRRSLEKMSLQPLSYIFFNCIAEEIDCGAGAYHIPDFGQLVYCGLQGLKPLLKKIVAQNDLGHPLCDNLRKGCWLIDYIVLRLKRHQNTCEYGFVVEKIFMPVKDVQYYLRPSYFEAVFSLIYRITREELFKKLHPDLLSSSRFVRALVFSATSFVNAINSSKLPPLSPSVILEDQFPSSLSAGLPHFSVGIWRNWGRDTFIALPGCLLVTGRYYDARNLILAYGGALRHGLIPNLLAEGQGPRYNCRDAVWFWLYAIIKYIKMAPHGDEILLMKVLRLYPFDNTEYGRDQREEELWRTMHEALSRHFIGIDFRERNAGTAIDEHMTDQGFNVRAYVDHEFGFICGGNEWNCGTWMDKMGNSHKAGNAGVPATPRDGAAVELQGLAYAVICSLQHLHKKGLFPESGVTNGEISWKWNEWAARMKANFENCFFVRDDDHSFNINRRGIIKDTFRSTSTYTDFQLRPNFAIALAAAPNLMNPKNAWRALNIAESILMEGDMSLGIKTLDPNDWNYNGFYDPSNDSYDRKVAGGFNYHQGPEWLWVAAYFLRAKLYIANELNQQTYDETARNIRKYLGRYWRHLEHSRWSSLPELTNENGSHCGASCHAQAWSIGCLLETVHHLYRK
;
A
#
# COMPACT_ATOMS: atom_id res chain seq x y z
N MET A 1 3.34 -27.12 4.16
CA MET A 1 2.50 -26.64 3.03
C MET A 1 3.35 -25.71 2.18
N GLN A 2 3.08 -25.59 0.88
CA GLN A 2 3.72 -24.55 0.06
C GLN A 2 3.27 -23.18 0.56
N GLU A 3 4.24 -22.29 0.77
CA GLU A 3 3.99 -20.89 1.12
C GLU A 3 3.83 -20.09 -0.16
N ILE A 4 2.65 -19.47 -0.35
CA ILE A 4 2.33 -18.65 -1.51
C ILE A 4 2.09 -17.20 -1.04
N ARG A 5 2.80 -16.26 -1.65
CA ARG A 5 2.66 -14.82 -1.42
C ARG A 5 2.07 -14.16 -2.65
N ILE A 6 0.87 -13.60 -2.51
CA ILE A 6 0.12 -13.01 -3.62
C ILE A 6 0.51 -11.54 -3.76
N ILE A 7 0.91 -11.12 -4.96
CA ILE A 7 1.10 -9.71 -5.32
C ILE A 7 -0.02 -9.33 -6.28
N VAL A 8 -0.87 -8.40 -5.86
CA VAL A 8 -1.90 -7.80 -6.71
C VAL A 8 -1.24 -6.65 -7.46
N LEU A 9 -1.26 -6.71 -8.80
CA LEU A 9 -0.68 -5.67 -9.64
C LEU A 9 -1.73 -4.61 -9.96
N GLU A 10 -1.45 -3.35 -9.65
CA GLU A 10 -2.28 -2.18 -10.00
C GLU A 10 -1.42 -1.13 -10.74
N ILE A 11 -2.06 -0.32 -11.59
CA ILE A 11 -1.45 0.87 -12.19
C ILE A 11 -1.36 1.95 -11.08
N GLU A 12 -0.23 2.67 -11.03
CA GLU A 12 0.07 3.82 -10.14
C GLU A 12 0.57 3.52 -8.71
N ASP A 13 0.78 2.27 -8.31
CA ASP A 13 1.44 2.02 -7.02
C ASP A 13 2.96 2.25 -7.13
N ASP A 14 3.48 3.34 -6.56
CA ASP A 14 4.93 3.45 -6.27
C ASP A 14 5.31 2.47 -5.16
N ILE A 15 5.66 1.26 -5.58
CA ILE A 15 6.03 0.15 -4.69
C ILE A 15 7.55 0.00 -4.56
N SER A 16 8.33 0.97 -5.02
CA SER A 16 9.80 0.94 -4.94
C SER A 16 10.31 0.89 -3.49
N SER A 17 9.58 1.49 -2.55
CA SER A 17 9.90 1.49 -1.11
C SER A 17 9.25 0.34 -0.32
N ARG A 18 8.45 -0.51 -0.97
CA ARG A 18 7.79 -1.65 -0.31
C ARG A 18 8.78 -2.81 -0.16
N ILE A 19 9.08 -3.20 1.08
CA ILE A 19 9.96 -4.34 1.34
C ILE A 19 9.12 -5.62 1.44
N ILE A 20 9.29 -6.51 0.46
CA ILE A 20 8.70 -7.84 0.45
C ILE A 20 9.79 -8.87 0.77
N ARG A 21 9.81 -9.36 2.02
CA ARG A 21 10.72 -10.42 2.49
C ARG A 21 10.15 -11.80 2.22
N LEU A 22 10.93 -12.64 1.53
CA LEU A 22 10.59 -14.00 1.13
C LEU A 22 11.69 -14.95 1.61
N ARG A 23 11.34 -16.22 1.77
CA ARG A 23 12.32 -17.31 2.02
C ARG A 23 12.50 -18.15 0.77
N GLN A 24 13.59 -18.91 0.72
CA GLN A 24 13.80 -19.84 -0.37
C GLN A 24 12.72 -20.93 -0.36
N GLY A 25 12.34 -21.40 -1.55
CA GLY A 25 11.25 -22.34 -1.77
C GLY A 25 9.84 -21.73 -1.75
N TRP A 26 9.66 -20.45 -1.36
CA TRP A 26 8.35 -19.79 -1.42
C TRP A 26 7.94 -19.48 -2.86
N ILE A 27 6.64 -19.46 -3.11
CA ILE A 27 6.04 -19.10 -4.39
C ILE A 27 5.52 -17.67 -4.30
N VAL A 28 5.86 -16.84 -5.28
CA VAL A 28 5.18 -15.55 -5.49
C VAL A 28 4.18 -15.72 -6.62
N ARG A 29 2.92 -15.41 -6.32
CA ARG A 29 1.81 -15.44 -7.28
C ARG A 29 1.37 -14.02 -7.60
N PHE A 30 1.63 -13.57 -8.81
CA PHE A 30 1.11 -12.31 -9.33
C PHE A 30 -0.31 -12.49 -9.83
N VAL A 31 -1.21 -11.57 -9.47
CA VAL A 31 -2.59 -11.52 -9.95
C VAL A 31 -2.89 -10.12 -10.48
N LYS A 32 -3.72 -10.03 -11.52
CA LYS A 32 -4.18 -8.73 -12.01
C LYS A 32 -5.12 -8.09 -11.00
N GLY A 33 -4.85 -6.83 -10.66
CA GLY A 33 -5.73 -5.98 -9.89
C GLY A 33 -6.84 -5.36 -10.74
N ALA A 34 -7.64 -4.50 -10.11
CA ALA A 34 -8.78 -3.84 -10.72
C ALA A 34 -8.41 -2.99 -11.94
N SER A 35 -7.32 -2.21 -11.85
CA SER A 35 -6.87 -1.31 -12.93
C SER A 35 -6.34 -2.03 -14.17
N LEU A 36 -5.97 -3.31 -14.05
CA LEU A 36 -5.38 -4.08 -15.15
C LEU A 36 -6.40 -4.95 -15.91
N LEU A 37 -7.69 -4.87 -15.57
CA LEU A 37 -8.72 -5.61 -16.30
C LEU A 37 -8.92 -5.05 -17.71
N GLY A 38 -8.86 -5.93 -18.71
CA GLY A 38 -8.92 -5.55 -20.13
C GLY A 38 -7.59 -5.01 -20.69
N HIS A 39 -6.50 -5.03 -19.90
CA HIS A 39 -5.16 -4.67 -20.34
C HIS A 39 -4.34 -5.91 -20.72
N ASP A 40 -3.60 -5.80 -21.83
CA ASP A 40 -2.70 -6.84 -22.31
C ASP A 40 -1.27 -6.55 -21.81
N ILE A 41 -0.91 -7.20 -20.72
CA ILE A 41 0.32 -6.90 -19.97
C ILE A 41 1.33 -8.03 -20.07
N LYS A 42 2.61 -7.64 -20.20
CA LYS A 42 3.76 -8.52 -20.03
C LYS A 42 4.33 -8.34 -18.63
N LEU A 43 4.58 -9.45 -17.94
CA LEU A 43 5.27 -9.48 -16.65
C LEU A 43 6.69 -10.02 -16.86
N ILE A 44 7.69 -9.21 -16.59
CA ILE A 44 9.11 -9.59 -16.69
C ILE A 44 9.71 -9.56 -15.30
N THR A 45 10.38 -10.65 -14.91
CA THR A 45 11.11 -10.73 -13.63
C THR A 45 12.58 -10.99 -13.85
N SER A 46 13.44 -10.50 -12.96
CA SER A 46 14.87 -10.83 -13.03
C SER A 46 15.19 -12.28 -12.63
N ILE A 47 14.23 -13.01 -12.05
CA ILE A 47 14.36 -14.44 -11.73
C ILE A 47 14.15 -15.32 -12.96
N ALA A 48 13.07 -15.09 -13.71
CA ALA A 48 12.58 -16.03 -14.72
C ALA A 48 12.44 -15.41 -16.13
N GLY A 49 12.72 -14.12 -16.29
CA GLY A 49 12.42 -13.39 -17.52
C GLY A 49 10.91 -13.12 -17.65
N GLU A 50 10.41 -13.14 -18.88
CA GLU A 50 8.97 -12.99 -19.14
C GLU A 50 8.18 -14.21 -18.64
N ILE A 51 7.15 -13.97 -17.85
CA ILE A 51 6.31 -15.01 -17.26
C ILE A 51 4.97 -15.06 -17.96
N LYS A 52 4.54 -16.27 -18.32
CA LYS A 52 3.23 -16.50 -18.91
C LYS A 52 2.15 -16.52 -17.84
N TRP A 53 1.08 -15.77 -18.09
CA TRP A 53 -0.16 -15.84 -17.33
C TRP A 53 -0.87 -17.17 -17.57
N THR A 54 -1.51 -17.71 -16.54
CA THR A 54 -2.43 -18.85 -16.70
C THR A 54 -3.63 -18.44 -17.56
N GLN A 55 -4.02 -19.33 -18.48
CA GLN A 55 -5.20 -19.11 -19.30
C GLN A 55 -6.45 -19.33 -18.46
N ASN A 56 -7.25 -18.28 -18.30
CA ASN A 56 -8.56 -18.35 -17.68
C ASN A 56 -9.51 -17.40 -18.42
N SER A 57 -10.79 -17.74 -18.50
CA SER A 57 -11.81 -16.84 -19.02
C SER A 57 -12.03 -15.64 -18.09
N ASP A 58 -11.71 -15.79 -16.80
CA ASP A 58 -11.66 -14.73 -15.80
C ASP A 58 -10.24 -14.16 -15.66
N GLU A 59 -10.05 -12.92 -16.09
CA GLU A 59 -8.78 -12.20 -15.93
C GLU A 59 -8.37 -12.01 -14.45
N LEU A 60 -9.32 -11.98 -13.49
CA LEU A 60 -9.01 -11.94 -12.06
C LEU A 60 -8.59 -13.30 -11.48
N ALA A 61 -8.83 -14.39 -12.22
CA ALA A 61 -8.36 -15.72 -11.87
C ALA A 61 -7.08 -16.11 -12.62
N SER A 62 -6.69 -15.33 -13.64
CA SER A 62 -5.37 -15.45 -14.24
C SER A 62 -4.30 -15.01 -13.25
N PHE A 63 -3.25 -15.82 -13.16
CA PHE A 63 -2.11 -15.56 -12.31
C PHE A 63 -0.82 -15.97 -13.00
N ALA A 64 0.29 -15.42 -12.53
CA ALA A 64 1.64 -15.80 -12.94
C ALA A 64 2.45 -16.16 -11.69
N GLU A 65 3.28 -17.19 -11.75
CA GLU A 65 4.02 -17.68 -10.57
C GLU A 65 5.52 -17.77 -10.82
N ILE A 66 6.28 -17.49 -9.76
CA ILE A 66 7.71 -17.78 -9.66
C ILE A 66 8.00 -18.52 -8.37
N VAL A 67 9.04 -19.36 -8.40
CA VAL A 67 9.60 -20.01 -7.22
C VAL A 67 10.88 -19.28 -6.82
N CYS A 68 10.97 -18.85 -5.57
CA CYS A 68 12.13 -18.16 -5.03
C CYS A 68 13.22 -19.19 -4.67
N LEU A 69 14.15 -19.47 -5.58
CA LEU A 69 15.16 -20.53 -5.38
C LEU A 69 16.55 -20.03 -4.95
N LYS A 70 16.83 -18.74 -5.11
CA LYS A 70 18.13 -18.15 -4.79
C LYS A 70 17.94 -16.94 -3.90
N ALA A 71 18.78 -16.80 -2.89
CA ALA A 71 18.85 -15.57 -2.10
C ALA A 71 19.33 -14.38 -2.94
N GLY A 72 18.94 -13.19 -2.51
CA GLY A 72 19.28 -11.94 -3.16
C GLY A 72 18.06 -11.05 -3.37
N VAL A 73 18.22 -10.05 -4.24
CA VAL A 73 17.12 -9.17 -4.63
C VAL A 73 16.82 -9.33 -6.11
N PHE A 74 15.53 -9.35 -6.41
CA PHE A 74 15.01 -9.51 -7.74
C PHE A 74 13.95 -8.45 -8.03
N THR A 75 13.79 -8.12 -9.31
CA THR A 75 12.80 -7.14 -9.76
C THR A 75 11.66 -7.84 -10.51
N TYR A 76 10.49 -7.21 -10.49
CA TYR A 76 9.40 -7.51 -11.40
C TYR A 76 8.88 -6.22 -12.02
N ASN A 77 8.69 -6.25 -13.33
CA ASN A 77 8.27 -5.11 -14.14
C ASN A 77 7.05 -5.48 -14.97
N VAL A 78 6.08 -4.57 -15.02
CA VAL A 78 4.86 -4.72 -15.82
C VAL A 78 4.92 -3.77 -17.00
N TYR A 79 4.75 -4.30 -18.20
CA TYR A 79 4.73 -3.54 -19.44
C TYR A 79 3.38 -3.69 -20.15
N GLU A 80 2.90 -2.61 -20.75
CA GLU A 80 1.85 -2.63 -21.76
C GLU A 80 2.34 -1.81 -22.95
N ASN A 81 2.31 -2.38 -24.16
CA ASN A 81 2.82 -1.76 -25.39
C ASN A 81 4.24 -1.18 -25.26
N GLU A 82 5.15 -1.91 -24.61
CA GLU A 82 6.56 -1.53 -24.36
C GLU A 82 6.76 -0.34 -23.38
N GLN A 83 5.69 0.22 -22.81
CA GLN A 83 5.78 1.20 -21.73
C GLN A 83 5.74 0.48 -20.37
N GLN A 84 6.69 0.80 -19.48
CA GLN A 84 6.74 0.26 -18.12
C GLN A 84 5.77 1.05 -17.22
N TYR A 85 4.91 0.33 -16.50
CA TYR A 85 3.93 0.93 -15.59
C TYR A 85 4.23 0.67 -14.11
N VAL A 86 4.85 -0.47 -13.82
CA VAL A 86 5.09 -0.93 -12.44
C VAL A 86 6.50 -1.50 -12.37
N GLU A 87 7.23 -1.13 -11.33
CA GLU A 87 8.49 -1.74 -10.91
C GLU A 87 8.40 -2.07 -9.43
N GLY A 88 8.72 -3.31 -9.05
CA GLY A 88 8.79 -3.72 -7.66
C GLY A 88 9.92 -4.70 -7.39
N PHE A 89 10.23 -4.87 -6.11
CA PHE A 89 11.36 -5.66 -5.63
C PHE A 89 10.90 -6.86 -4.78
N LEU A 90 11.60 -7.97 -4.91
CA LEU A 90 11.45 -9.19 -4.13
C LEU A 90 12.76 -9.50 -3.44
N GLN A 91 12.76 -9.49 -2.12
CA GLN A 91 13.93 -9.82 -1.33
C GLN A 91 13.83 -11.27 -0.84
N VAL A 92 14.66 -12.16 -1.40
CA VAL A 92 14.78 -13.55 -0.95
C VAL A 92 15.93 -13.62 0.06
N LEU A 93 15.59 -13.90 1.31
CA LEU A 93 16.53 -13.92 2.42
C LEU A 93 17.52 -15.11 2.30
N PRO A 94 18.79 -14.93 2.70
CA PRO A 94 19.77 -16.01 2.72
C PRO A 94 19.44 -17.06 3.79
N GLU A 95 19.76 -18.32 3.49
CA GLU A 95 19.66 -19.42 4.46
C GLU A 95 21.05 -19.73 5.01
N LEU A 96 21.32 -19.27 6.23
CA LEU A 96 22.61 -19.49 6.86
C LEU A 96 22.66 -20.86 7.52
N THR A 97 23.83 -21.50 7.45
CA THR A 97 24.13 -22.71 8.20
C THR A 97 25.39 -22.48 9.03
N SER A 98 25.39 -23.01 10.25
CA SER A 98 26.52 -22.97 11.17
C SER A 98 26.85 -24.40 11.60
N ALA A 99 28.09 -24.84 11.36
CA ALA A 99 28.54 -26.21 11.57
C ALA A 99 27.56 -27.27 10.99
N GLY A 100 26.98 -26.98 9.82
CA GLY A 100 26.01 -27.86 9.12
C GLY A 100 24.57 -27.79 9.64
N HIS A 101 24.28 -26.97 10.67
CA HIS A 101 22.93 -26.78 11.19
C HIS A 101 22.33 -25.44 10.73
N PRO A 102 21.03 -25.38 10.40
CA PRO A 102 20.38 -24.12 10.03
C PRO A 102 20.48 -23.07 11.15
N LEU A 103 20.85 -21.84 10.79
CA LEU A 103 20.88 -20.68 11.68
C LEU A 103 19.89 -19.61 11.15
N PRO A 104 18.70 -19.47 11.76
CA PRO A 104 17.76 -18.40 11.41
C PRO A 104 18.40 -17.02 11.60
N LEU A 105 18.03 -16.07 10.75
CA LEU A 105 18.52 -14.68 10.86
C LEU A 105 18.17 -14.06 12.22
N ASP A 106 16.98 -14.35 12.74
CA ASP A 106 16.50 -13.86 14.05
C ASP A 106 17.24 -14.52 15.24
N ALA A 107 18.12 -15.49 15.00
CA ALA A 107 18.94 -16.16 16.01
C ALA A 107 20.40 -15.68 15.99
N ILE A 108 20.76 -14.77 15.08
CA ILE A 108 22.12 -14.23 14.98
C ILE A 108 22.42 -13.39 16.21
N ILE A 109 23.57 -13.65 16.81
CA ILE A 109 24.13 -12.88 17.92
C ILE A 109 25.58 -12.59 17.56
N CYS A 110 25.82 -11.35 17.16
CA CYS A 110 27.06 -10.90 16.56
C CYS A 110 27.91 -10.09 17.55
N GLN A 111 29.21 -10.40 17.65
CA GLN A 111 30.17 -9.57 18.38
C GLN A 111 31.17 -8.91 17.43
N THR A 112 31.30 -7.59 17.51
CA THR A 112 32.26 -6.82 16.71
C THR A 112 33.64 -6.78 17.36
N TYR A 113 34.68 -7.05 16.56
CA TYR A 113 36.09 -6.90 16.89
C TYR A 113 36.75 -5.91 15.94
N ILE A 114 37.45 -4.93 16.50
CA ILE A 114 38.41 -4.11 15.77
C ILE A 114 39.63 -4.99 15.47
N ALA A 115 39.76 -5.45 14.22
CA ALA A 115 40.67 -6.54 13.85
C ALA A 115 42.14 -6.25 14.22
N LYS A 116 42.60 -5.00 14.08
CA LYS A 116 43.98 -4.60 14.41
C LYS A 116 44.37 -4.87 15.88
N LEU A 117 43.39 -4.93 16.78
CA LEU A 117 43.59 -5.15 18.23
C LEU A 117 43.61 -6.64 18.61
N LEU A 118 43.47 -7.57 17.65
CA LEU A 118 43.65 -9.01 17.86
C LEU A 118 45.13 -9.43 17.86
N GLY A 119 46.02 -8.59 17.33
CA GLY A 119 47.45 -8.90 17.23
C GLY A 119 47.73 -10.06 16.27
N PRO A 120 48.79 -10.86 16.50
CA PRO A 120 49.23 -11.89 15.57
C PRO A 120 48.19 -12.99 15.36
N LEU A 121 48.09 -13.48 14.12
CA LEU A 121 47.07 -14.44 13.67
C LEU A 121 47.06 -15.75 14.48
N SER A 122 48.21 -16.17 15.02
CA SER A 122 48.31 -17.35 15.91
C SER A 122 47.60 -17.19 17.26
N GLU A 123 47.39 -15.96 17.72
CA GLU A 123 46.71 -15.67 18.99
C GLU A 123 45.20 -15.43 18.81
N TRP A 124 44.71 -15.34 17.58
CA TRP A 124 43.32 -15.00 17.30
C TRP A 124 42.34 -16.00 17.93
N LYS A 125 42.63 -17.30 17.88
CA LYS A 125 41.74 -18.29 18.53
C LYS A 125 41.62 -18.02 20.03
N ASP A 126 42.68 -17.64 20.73
CA ASP A 126 42.61 -17.40 22.18
C ASP A 126 41.89 -16.07 22.52
N ARG A 127 42.04 -15.04 21.70
CA ARG A 127 41.34 -13.75 21.88
C ARG A 127 39.86 -13.83 21.47
N LEU A 128 39.55 -14.50 20.35
CA LEU A 128 38.17 -14.68 19.88
C LEU A 128 37.40 -15.71 20.69
N ARG A 129 38.08 -16.55 21.49
CA ARG A 129 37.43 -17.52 22.37
C ARG A 129 36.41 -16.88 23.32
N ILE A 130 36.58 -15.60 23.67
CA ILE A 130 35.59 -14.91 24.51
C ILE A 130 34.23 -14.84 23.83
N ALA A 131 34.17 -14.63 22.50
CA ALA A 131 32.90 -14.66 21.76
C ALA A 131 32.21 -16.02 21.91
N LYS A 132 32.97 -17.11 21.79
CA LYS A 132 32.48 -18.49 21.98
C LYS A 132 31.94 -18.72 23.38
N GLU A 133 32.74 -18.41 24.40
CA GLU A 133 32.37 -18.68 25.80
C GLU A 133 31.23 -17.75 26.27
N SER A 134 31.04 -16.58 25.63
CA SER A 134 29.89 -15.68 25.83
C SER A 134 28.65 -16.07 25.00
N GLY A 135 28.70 -17.15 24.21
CA GLY A 135 27.55 -17.64 23.43
C GLY A 135 27.21 -16.86 22.15
N PHE A 136 28.12 -16.04 21.61
CA PHE A 136 27.94 -15.44 20.29
C PHE A 136 28.11 -16.50 19.20
N ASN A 137 27.30 -16.42 18.14
CA ASN A 137 27.34 -17.34 16.99
C ASN A 137 27.77 -16.65 15.70
N MET A 138 28.11 -15.36 15.76
CA MET A 138 28.69 -14.62 14.65
C MET A 138 29.73 -13.61 15.16
N ILE A 139 30.82 -13.44 14.42
CA ILE A 139 31.83 -12.41 14.69
C ILE A 139 31.87 -11.42 13.53
N HIS A 140 31.81 -10.13 13.86
CA HIS A 140 32.03 -9.05 12.91
C HIS A 140 33.45 -8.53 13.06
N PHE A 141 34.21 -8.52 11.96
CA PHE A 141 35.53 -7.92 11.90
C PHE A 141 35.46 -6.57 11.19
N SER A 142 36.05 -5.55 11.80
CA SER A 142 36.51 -4.39 11.02
C SER A 142 37.47 -4.88 9.90
N PRO A 143 37.85 -4.03 8.93
CA PRO A 143 38.73 -4.45 7.86
C PRO A 143 40.02 -5.12 8.38
N VAL A 144 40.38 -6.26 7.76
CA VAL A 144 41.60 -7.06 8.05
C VAL A 144 42.74 -6.73 7.07
N GLN A 145 42.47 -5.80 6.17
CA GLN A 145 43.36 -5.40 5.10
C GLN A 145 44.50 -4.52 5.62
N GLU A 146 45.53 -4.33 4.80
CA GLU A 146 46.67 -3.46 5.10
C GLU A 146 46.20 -2.01 5.32
N LEU A 147 46.51 -1.45 6.50
CA LEU A 147 46.11 -0.10 6.91
C LEU A 147 47.15 0.95 6.45
N GLY A 148 46.69 2.17 6.24
CA GLY A 148 47.54 3.34 5.97
C GLY A 148 48.22 3.90 7.20
N LYS A 149 49.02 4.96 7.00
CA LYS A 149 49.80 5.62 8.06
C LYS A 149 48.99 6.14 9.25
N SER A 150 47.71 6.50 9.06
CA SER A 150 46.85 6.95 10.17
C SER A 150 46.59 5.84 11.18
N ASN A 151 46.79 4.57 10.79
CA ASN A 151 46.44 3.39 11.58
C ASN A 151 44.93 3.29 11.89
N SER A 152 44.08 4.03 11.17
CA SER A 152 42.63 3.88 11.20
C SER A 152 42.24 2.51 10.63
N SER A 153 41.33 1.81 11.30
CA SER A 153 40.81 0.51 10.84
C SER A 153 40.08 0.59 9.49
N TYR A 154 39.66 1.77 9.04
CA TYR A 154 38.93 2.00 7.79
C TYR A 154 39.79 2.63 6.68
N SER A 155 40.98 3.15 7.02
CA SER A 155 41.89 3.76 6.04
C SER A 155 42.82 2.70 5.42
N LEU A 156 42.39 2.06 4.34
CA LEU A 156 43.09 0.91 3.74
C LEU A 156 44.16 1.31 2.71
N ALA A 157 45.41 0.93 2.97
CA ALA A 157 46.53 1.11 2.04
C ALA A 157 46.50 0.10 0.89
N ASN A 158 46.04 -1.13 1.16
CA ASN A 158 45.84 -2.15 0.12
C ASN A 158 44.71 -3.11 0.47
N HIS A 159 43.64 -3.06 -0.33
CA HIS A 159 42.40 -3.83 -0.11
C HIS A 159 42.58 -5.34 -0.34
N LEU A 160 43.63 -5.78 -1.04
CA LEU A 160 43.90 -7.19 -1.35
C LEU A 160 44.99 -7.82 -0.48
N LYS A 161 45.67 -7.04 0.36
CA LYS A 161 46.71 -7.55 1.26
C LYS A 161 46.22 -7.61 2.70
N LEU A 162 46.61 -8.67 3.40
CA LEU A 162 46.34 -8.84 4.83
C LEU A 162 47.21 -7.86 5.64
N ASN A 163 46.68 -7.33 6.75
CA ASN A 163 47.41 -6.43 7.62
C ASN A 163 48.70 -7.08 8.16
N PRO A 164 49.90 -6.49 7.92
CA PRO A 164 51.16 -7.00 8.45
C PRO A 164 51.23 -7.10 9.98
N ALA A 165 50.37 -6.37 10.70
CA ALA A 165 50.27 -6.47 12.16
C ALA A 165 49.80 -7.86 12.65
N PHE A 166 49.26 -8.69 11.77
CA PHE A 166 48.87 -10.06 12.09
C PHE A 166 50.01 -11.08 11.96
N ASN A 167 51.19 -10.65 11.51
CA ASN A 167 52.36 -11.52 11.40
C ASN A 167 52.98 -11.81 12.77
N ASN A 168 53.55 -13.00 12.90
CA ASN A 168 54.44 -13.34 14.02
C ASN A 168 55.89 -13.03 13.66
N GLN A 169 56.77 -13.00 14.66
CA GLN A 169 58.21 -13.00 14.41
C GLN A 169 58.58 -14.25 13.59
N GLY A 170 58.92 -14.04 12.31
CA GLY A 170 59.35 -15.09 11.39
C GLY A 170 58.25 -15.77 10.57
N THR A 171 56.98 -15.36 10.66
CA THR A 171 55.89 -15.91 9.83
C THR A 171 55.02 -14.82 9.25
N ASN A 172 55.00 -14.74 7.92
CA ASN A 172 54.15 -13.81 7.17
C ASN A 172 52.88 -14.53 6.72
N TYR A 173 51.73 -14.08 7.18
CA TYR A 173 50.43 -14.62 6.80
C TYR A 173 49.85 -13.90 5.58
N VAL A 174 49.06 -14.61 4.80
CA VAL A 174 48.28 -14.08 3.67
C VAL A 174 46.78 -14.33 3.87
N MET A 175 45.95 -13.78 2.99
CA MET A 175 44.49 -13.92 3.06
C MET A 175 44.01 -15.39 3.14
N ASN A 176 44.72 -16.32 2.50
CA ASN A 176 44.38 -17.76 2.57
C ASN A 176 44.61 -18.37 3.96
N ASP A 177 45.61 -17.89 4.72
CA ASP A 177 45.83 -18.35 6.10
C ASP A 177 44.70 -17.88 7.02
N LEU A 178 44.24 -16.64 6.83
CA LEU A 178 43.04 -16.13 7.50
C LEU A 178 41.82 -16.97 7.15
N ALA A 179 41.61 -17.29 5.86
CA ALA A 179 40.51 -18.13 5.41
C ALA A 179 40.47 -19.48 6.13
N LYS A 180 41.63 -20.09 6.34
CA LYS A 180 41.75 -21.35 7.08
C LYS A 180 41.30 -21.20 8.54
N ILE A 181 41.75 -20.15 9.24
CA ILE A 181 41.38 -19.94 10.64
C ILE A 181 39.89 -19.63 10.79
N ILE A 182 39.31 -18.83 9.89
CA ILE A 182 37.87 -18.57 9.88
C ILE A 182 37.08 -19.86 9.65
N GLY A 183 37.52 -20.72 8.72
CA GLY A 183 36.92 -22.04 8.50
C GLY A 183 37.04 -22.98 9.70
N GLU A 184 38.17 -22.95 10.43
CA GLU A 184 38.32 -23.69 11.69
C GLU A 184 37.37 -23.19 12.79
N ILE A 185 37.20 -21.86 12.93
CA ILE A 185 36.27 -21.27 13.89
C ILE A 185 34.83 -21.68 13.58
N GLU A 186 34.42 -21.66 12.32
CA GLU A 186 33.10 -22.12 11.89
C GLU A 186 32.89 -23.61 12.23
N GLN A 187 33.81 -24.48 11.83
CA GLN A 187 33.66 -25.93 11.98
C GLN A 187 33.76 -26.38 13.44
N GLU A 188 34.71 -25.83 14.20
CA GLU A 188 34.95 -26.25 15.59
C GLU A 188 34.00 -25.59 16.58
N TRP A 189 33.61 -24.33 16.35
CA TRP A 189 32.84 -23.54 17.33
C TRP A 189 31.43 -23.20 16.87
N GLY A 190 31.07 -23.43 15.60
CA GLY A 190 29.76 -23.02 15.07
C GLY A 190 29.60 -21.50 15.04
N ILE A 191 30.67 -20.75 14.82
CA ILE A 191 30.65 -19.29 14.78
C ILE A 191 30.89 -18.82 13.34
N LEU A 192 29.91 -18.11 12.79
CA LEU A 192 30.02 -17.48 11.48
C LEU A 192 30.78 -16.15 11.56
N SER A 193 31.09 -15.59 10.41
CA SER A 193 31.95 -14.41 10.33
C SER A 193 31.45 -13.41 9.29
N ILE A 194 31.49 -12.13 9.62
CA ILE A 194 31.22 -11.02 8.70
C ILE A 194 32.38 -10.03 8.73
N GLN A 195 32.62 -9.34 7.62
CA GLN A 195 33.65 -8.31 7.52
C GLN A 195 33.09 -7.02 6.94
N ASP A 196 33.52 -5.89 7.49
CA ASP A 196 33.37 -4.59 6.85
C ASP A 196 33.96 -4.56 5.43
N VAL A 197 33.20 -4.00 4.49
CA VAL A 197 33.66 -3.66 3.15
C VAL A 197 33.73 -2.14 2.98
N VAL A 198 34.88 -1.66 2.52
CA VAL A 198 35.12 -0.23 2.28
C VAL A 198 35.22 0.00 0.77
N TRP A 199 34.17 0.56 0.19
CA TRP A 199 34.14 0.93 -1.25
C TRP A 199 34.33 2.43 -1.48
N ASN A 200 34.13 3.25 -0.46
CA ASN A 200 34.03 4.69 -0.67
C ASN A 200 35.38 5.39 -0.83
N HIS A 201 36.43 4.83 -0.21
CA HIS A 201 37.71 5.50 -0.03
C HIS A 201 38.89 4.53 0.12
N ALA A 202 40.10 5.07 0.01
CA ALA A 202 41.36 4.39 0.30
C ALA A 202 42.27 5.29 1.14
N ALA A 203 43.29 4.72 1.79
CA ALA A 203 44.26 5.53 2.54
C ALA A 203 44.98 6.52 1.62
N LYS A 204 45.19 7.75 2.09
CA LYS A 204 45.85 8.81 1.31
C LYS A 204 47.29 8.48 0.88
N ASP A 205 47.92 7.54 1.56
CA ASP A 205 49.27 7.05 1.31
C ASP A 205 49.31 5.68 0.61
N ALA A 206 48.17 5.21 0.09
CA ALA A 206 48.09 3.98 -0.68
C ALA A 206 48.89 4.10 -2.00
N LEU A 207 49.90 3.23 -2.17
CA LEU A 207 50.82 3.27 -3.32
C LEU A 207 50.11 3.15 -4.67
N TRP A 208 49.04 2.34 -4.74
CA TRP A 208 48.29 2.14 -5.98
C TRP A 208 47.55 3.40 -6.45
N LEU A 209 47.27 4.37 -5.56
CA LEU A 209 46.68 5.66 -5.95
C LEU A 209 47.67 6.51 -6.77
N HIS A 210 48.98 6.35 -6.55
CA HIS A 210 49.99 7.02 -7.36
C HIS A 210 50.12 6.40 -8.75
N GLU A 211 49.89 5.09 -8.85
CA GLU A 211 49.88 4.34 -10.12
C GLU A 211 48.59 4.61 -10.91
N HIS A 212 47.46 4.76 -10.22
CA HIS A 212 46.12 4.92 -10.77
C HIS A 212 45.38 6.16 -10.24
N PRO A 213 45.93 7.38 -10.40
CA PRO A 213 45.31 8.60 -9.89
C PRO A 213 43.92 8.87 -10.48
N GLU A 214 43.62 8.35 -11.67
CA GLU A 214 42.30 8.42 -12.32
C GLU A 214 41.19 7.76 -11.50
N SER A 215 41.53 6.86 -10.57
CA SER A 215 40.57 6.18 -9.68
C SER A 215 40.04 7.07 -8.55
N THR A 216 40.45 8.33 -8.50
CA THR A 216 40.09 9.29 -7.44
C THR A 216 39.40 10.50 -8.03
N TYR A 217 38.63 11.22 -7.22
CA TYR A 217 38.19 12.56 -7.60
C TYR A 217 39.39 13.51 -7.51
N ASN A 218 39.88 14.04 -8.64
CA ASN A 218 41.05 14.92 -8.66
C ASN A 218 40.86 16.13 -9.60
N CYS A 219 41.75 17.11 -9.53
CA CYS A 219 41.63 18.35 -10.30
C CYS A 219 41.81 18.18 -11.82
N LYS A 220 42.25 17.01 -12.30
CA LYS A 220 42.39 16.70 -13.74
C LYS A 220 41.13 16.06 -14.31
N ASN A 221 40.63 14.98 -13.70
CA ASN A 221 39.43 14.28 -14.18
C ASN A 221 38.12 14.96 -13.73
N ASN A 222 38.16 15.74 -12.65
CA ASN A 222 37.03 16.49 -12.11
C ASN A 222 37.38 17.97 -11.91
N PRO A 223 37.53 18.75 -13.01
CA PRO A 223 37.96 20.16 -12.93
C PRO A 223 37.03 21.07 -12.10
N HIS A 224 35.79 20.67 -11.85
CA HIS A 224 34.86 21.40 -10.97
C HIS A 224 35.37 21.53 -9.52
N LEU A 225 36.33 20.69 -9.13
CA LEU A 225 36.97 20.74 -7.82
C LEU A 225 38.08 21.79 -7.71
N ARG A 226 38.55 22.38 -8.82
CA ARG A 226 39.67 23.34 -8.79
C ARG A 226 39.39 24.57 -7.92
N PRO A 227 38.21 25.23 -7.98
CA PRO A 227 37.90 26.32 -7.05
C PRO A 227 37.90 25.87 -5.58
N ALA A 228 37.45 24.64 -5.31
CA ALA A 228 37.43 24.08 -3.95
C ALA A 228 38.86 23.83 -3.43
N TYR A 229 39.76 23.36 -4.30
CA TYR A 229 41.17 23.18 -3.97
C TYR A 229 41.86 24.53 -3.68
N VAL A 230 41.60 25.57 -4.47
CA VAL A 230 42.14 26.92 -4.20
C VAL A 230 41.70 27.41 -2.83
N LEU A 231 40.43 27.20 -2.49
CA LEU A 231 39.89 27.56 -1.18
C LEU A 231 40.50 26.74 -0.03
N ASP A 232 40.75 25.44 -0.25
CA ASP A 232 41.43 24.57 0.72
C ASP A 232 42.84 25.08 1.05
N ARG A 233 43.60 25.48 0.01
CA ARG A 233 44.94 26.05 0.18
C ARG A 233 44.91 27.42 0.85
N LEU A 234 43.94 28.28 0.52
CA LEU A 234 43.75 29.55 1.22
C LEU A 234 43.62 29.33 2.73
N PHE A 235 42.75 28.42 3.17
CA PHE A 235 42.55 28.15 4.59
C PHE A 235 43.79 27.54 5.25
N TYR A 236 44.53 26.66 4.56
CA TYR A 236 45.79 26.13 5.08
C TYR A 236 46.81 27.23 5.34
N HIS A 237 47.02 28.14 4.37
CA HIS A 237 47.95 29.26 4.53
C HIS A 237 47.47 30.26 5.58
N PHE A 238 46.17 30.54 5.64
CA PHE A 238 45.59 31.38 6.69
C PHE A 238 45.79 30.77 8.09
N SER A 239 45.69 29.44 8.22
CA SER A 239 46.00 28.74 9.47
C SER A 239 47.44 29.01 9.92
N ASN A 240 48.40 28.95 9.01
CA ASN A 240 49.81 29.25 9.28
C ASN A 240 50.00 30.72 9.70
N GLU A 241 49.27 31.65 9.09
CA GLU A 241 49.31 33.07 9.47
C GLU A 241 48.79 33.30 10.90
N ILE A 242 47.70 32.63 11.29
CA ILE A 242 47.17 32.70 12.67
C ILE A 242 48.19 32.12 13.65
N ALA A 243 48.74 30.94 13.34
CA ALA A 243 49.74 30.27 14.17
C ALA A 243 51.00 31.14 14.38
N ALA A 244 51.41 31.89 13.35
CA ALA A 244 52.51 32.84 13.42
C ALA A 244 52.18 34.13 14.21
N GLY A 245 50.94 34.30 14.68
CA GLY A 245 50.50 35.46 15.47
C GLY A 245 50.18 36.70 14.65
N LYS A 246 50.07 36.60 13.32
CA LYS A 246 49.84 37.74 12.42
C LYS A 246 48.52 38.49 12.68
N TRP A 247 47.56 37.85 13.33
CA TRP A 247 46.19 38.35 13.54
C TRP A 247 45.85 38.62 15.02
N ALA A 248 46.85 38.50 15.91
CA ALA A 248 46.63 38.61 17.35
C ALA A 248 46.12 40.01 17.76
N ASP A 249 46.58 41.07 17.08
CA ASP A 249 46.15 42.46 17.26
C ASP A 249 44.69 42.71 16.85
N ARG A 250 44.11 41.80 16.06
CA ARG A 250 42.70 41.84 15.60
C ARG A 250 41.80 40.89 16.39
N GLY A 251 42.27 40.36 17.53
CA GLY A 251 41.50 39.49 18.41
C GLY A 251 41.53 38.00 18.04
N LEU A 252 42.41 37.60 17.12
CA LEU A 252 42.59 36.20 16.71
C LEU A 252 44.02 35.72 17.05
N PRO A 253 44.28 35.27 18.29
CA PRO A 253 45.60 34.81 18.71
C PRO A 253 45.95 33.43 18.12
N PRO A 254 47.22 32.98 18.23
CA PRO A 254 47.65 31.64 17.82
C PRO A 254 46.91 30.46 18.50
N VAL A 255 46.13 30.72 19.56
CA VAL A 255 45.34 29.72 20.28
C VAL A 255 43.88 30.15 20.33
N ILE A 256 42.99 29.41 19.68
CA ILE A 256 41.55 29.70 19.61
C ILE A 256 40.84 28.92 20.72
N GLU A 257 40.21 29.61 21.67
CA GLU A 257 39.58 28.96 22.84
C GLU A 257 38.32 29.68 23.38
N THR A 258 37.91 30.80 22.78
CA THR A 258 36.75 31.59 23.25
C THR A 258 35.80 31.96 22.12
N ASP A 259 34.53 32.26 22.45
CA ASP A 259 33.53 32.76 21.51
C ASP A 259 33.94 34.10 20.85
N ASN A 260 34.72 34.91 21.57
CA ASN A 260 35.28 36.15 21.01
C ASN A 260 36.29 35.85 19.89
N HIS A 261 37.13 34.82 20.04
CA HIS A 261 38.05 34.40 18.98
C HIS A 261 37.28 33.89 17.75
N ILE A 262 36.16 33.19 17.95
CA ILE A 262 35.29 32.73 16.86
C ILE A 262 34.64 33.92 16.13
N SER A 263 34.19 34.93 16.87
CA SER A 263 33.63 36.16 16.29
C SER A 263 34.67 36.92 15.48
N ALA A 264 35.90 37.08 16.02
CA ALA A 264 37.02 37.69 15.30
C ALA A 264 37.39 36.89 14.04
N LEU A 265 37.45 35.56 14.14
CA LEU A 265 37.70 34.67 13.01
C LEU A 265 36.66 34.86 11.90
N ARG A 266 35.37 34.92 12.24
CA ARG A 266 34.29 35.14 11.27
C ARG A 266 34.46 36.46 10.53
N HIS A 267 34.72 37.56 11.25
CA HIS A 267 34.91 38.88 10.64
C HIS A 267 36.13 38.92 9.73
N ILE A 268 37.27 38.38 10.18
CA ILE A 268 38.50 38.32 9.37
C ILE A 268 38.28 37.47 8.11
N LEU A 269 37.61 36.33 8.23
CA LEU A 269 37.27 35.47 7.10
C LEU A 269 36.41 36.21 6.07
N GLN A 270 35.35 36.87 6.53
CA GLN A 270 34.38 37.55 5.67
C GLN A 270 34.96 38.78 4.96
N ASP A 271 35.69 39.63 5.70
CA ASP A 271 36.07 40.96 5.22
C ASP A 271 37.47 40.99 4.59
N GLU A 272 38.38 40.10 5.00
CA GLU A 272 39.80 40.19 4.62
C GLU A 272 40.37 38.95 3.91
N ILE A 273 39.90 37.73 4.23
CA ILE A 273 40.47 36.49 3.69
C ILE A 273 39.71 36.00 2.46
N MET A 274 38.40 35.76 2.57
CA MET A 274 37.58 35.24 1.47
C MET A 274 37.58 36.15 0.22
N PRO A 275 37.57 37.49 0.35
CA PRO A 275 37.66 38.37 -0.82
C PRO A 275 38.92 38.18 -1.67
N ARG A 276 40.04 37.72 -1.08
CA ARG A 276 41.32 37.52 -1.79
C ARG A 276 41.23 36.47 -2.90
N VAL A 277 40.39 35.45 -2.72
CA VAL A 277 40.21 34.37 -3.70
C VAL A 277 39.53 34.87 -4.96
N ARG A 278 38.73 35.94 -4.89
CA ARG A 278 37.89 36.43 -5.99
C ARG A 278 37.05 35.29 -6.59
N LEU A 279 36.36 34.56 -5.72
CA LEU A 279 35.69 33.30 -6.06
C LEU A 279 34.70 33.43 -7.23
N ALA A 280 34.01 34.56 -7.34
CA ALA A 280 33.07 34.83 -8.43
C ALA A 280 33.71 34.71 -9.82
N GLU A 281 35.01 35.00 -9.96
CA GLU A 281 35.71 34.87 -11.25
C GLU A 281 35.63 33.45 -11.80
N PHE A 282 35.61 32.40 -10.97
CA PHE A 282 35.49 31.01 -11.45
C PHE A 282 34.15 30.68 -12.10
N PHE A 283 33.11 31.47 -11.85
CA PHE A 283 31.75 31.24 -12.37
C PHE A 283 31.35 32.22 -13.47
N LYS A 284 32.20 33.22 -13.73
CA LYS A 284 31.95 34.30 -14.67
C LYS A 284 32.48 33.98 -16.05
N ILE A 285 32.01 34.75 -17.01
CA ILE A 285 32.50 34.78 -18.38
C ILE A 285 33.42 35.99 -18.58
N ASP A 286 34.46 35.82 -19.41
CA ASP A 286 35.18 36.90 -20.07
C ASP A 286 34.29 37.59 -21.12
N ILE A 287 33.66 38.71 -20.74
CA ILE A 287 32.77 39.48 -21.60
C ILE A 287 33.52 40.00 -22.84
N PRO A 288 34.70 40.65 -22.75
CA PRO A 288 35.47 41.06 -23.93
C PRO A 288 35.73 39.92 -24.93
N LEU A 289 36.11 38.73 -24.44
CA LEU A 289 36.38 37.58 -25.30
C LEU A 289 35.10 37.08 -25.99
N LEU A 290 34.01 36.87 -25.24
CA LEU A 290 32.75 36.43 -25.83
C LEU A 290 32.16 37.48 -26.76
N ALA A 291 32.33 38.77 -26.47
CA ALA A 291 31.87 39.84 -27.34
C ALA A 291 32.54 39.78 -28.72
N GLU A 292 33.83 39.39 -28.78
CA GLU A 292 34.54 39.23 -30.05
C GLU A 292 34.13 37.95 -30.80
N ILE A 293 33.90 36.85 -30.07
CA ILE A 293 33.34 35.62 -30.65
C ILE A 293 31.94 35.90 -31.21
N PHE A 294 31.11 36.60 -30.46
CA PHE A 294 29.77 37.01 -30.86
C PHE A 294 29.81 37.96 -32.06
N ARG A 295 30.71 38.97 -32.05
CA ARG A 295 30.95 39.89 -33.19
C ARG A 295 31.27 39.12 -34.47
N THR A 296 32.06 38.06 -34.37
CA THR A 296 32.37 37.19 -35.52
C THR A 296 31.14 36.40 -35.95
N ALA A 297 30.42 35.80 -35.00
CA ALA A 297 29.25 34.97 -35.28
C ALA A 297 28.10 35.76 -35.94
N ILE A 298 27.84 37.01 -35.55
CA ILE A 298 26.79 37.84 -36.17
C ILE A 298 27.14 38.32 -37.57
N LYS A 299 28.43 38.40 -37.94
CA LYS A 299 28.86 38.73 -39.32
C LYS A 299 28.61 37.59 -40.29
N GLU A 300 28.66 36.36 -39.78
CA GLU A 300 28.51 35.13 -40.57
C GLU A 300 27.08 34.59 -40.57
N SER A 301 26.20 35.12 -39.71
CA SER A 301 24.83 34.65 -39.53
C SER A 301 23.80 35.64 -40.10
N PRO A 302 22.73 35.17 -40.76
CA PRO A 302 21.67 36.05 -41.23
C PRO A 302 20.96 36.73 -40.05
N ILE A 303 20.47 37.95 -40.29
CA ILE A 303 19.58 38.64 -39.35
C ILE A 303 18.26 37.86 -39.32
N SER A 304 17.77 37.56 -38.12
CA SER A 304 16.44 37.02 -37.90
C SER A 304 15.68 38.02 -37.04
N ASP A 305 14.40 38.30 -37.30
CA ASP A 305 13.55 39.16 -36.46
C ASP A 305 12.51 38.35 -35.67
N ASP A 306 12.66 37.02 -35.64
CA ASP A 306 11.83 36.15 -34.82
C ASP A 306 12.16 36.35 -33.34
N TYR A 307 11.18 36.84 -32.56
CA TYR A 307 11.32 37.00 -31.11
C TYR A 307 11.38 35.62 -30.45
N ILE A 308 12.55 35.27 -29.89
CA ILE A 308 12.76 34.01 -29.16
C ILE A 308 13.09 34.33 -27.70
N GLU A 309 12.24 33.85 -26.81
CA GLU A 309 12.39 33.97 -25.35
C GLU A 309 13.28 32.85 -24.78
N ASP A 310 14.44 32.61 -25.39
CA ASP A 310 15.41 31.64 -24.87
C ASP A 310 16.12 32.24 -23.63
N CYS A 311 15.97 31.60 -22.47
CA CYS A 311 16.78 31.88 -21.28
C CYS A 311 18.21 31.38 -21.52
N LEU A 312 19.15 32.31 -21.69
CA LEU A 312 20.57 31.96 -21.81
C LEU A 312 21.10 31.55 -20.43
N GLU A 313 21.58 30.32 -20.33
CA GLU A 313 22.21 29.81 -19.12
C GLU A 313 23.74 29.78 -19.26
N LEU A 314 24.41 30.02 -18.14
CA LEU A 314 25.87 29.93 -18.04
C LEU A 314 26.31 28.48 -17.93
N ILE A 315 27.11 28.03 -18.88
CA ILE A 315 27.66 26.68 -18.96
C ILE A 315 29.08 26.70 -18.41
N PRO A 316 29.44 25.81 -17.46
CA PRO A 316 30.80 25.71 -16.96
C PRO A 316 31.80 25.36 -18.07
N GLY A 317 32.93 26.07 -18.13
CA GLY A 317 34.02 25.73 -19.03
C GLY A 317 34.72 24.43 -18.60
N LYS A 318 35.26 23.69 -19.57
CA LYS A 318 35.94 22.39 -19.33
C LYS A 318 37.03 22.44 -18.25
N GLN A 319 37.72 23.58 -18.14
CA GLN A 319 38.85 23.75 -17.22
C GLN A 319 38.47 24.44 -15.91
N TRP A 320 37.23 24.95 -15.76
CA TRP A 320 36.83 25.74 -14.58
C TRP A 320 37.86 26.82 -14.21
N ALA A 321 38.39 27.51 -15.23
CA ALA A 321 39.31 28.62 -15.05
C ALA A 321 38.54 29.87 -14.64
N ARG A 322 39.24 30.85 -14.06
CA ARG A 322 38.71 32.20 -13.87
C ARG A 322 38.26 32.77 -15.22
N PHE A 323 37.07 33.34 -15.24
CA PHE A 323 36.37 33.84 -16.43
C PHE A 323 36.13 32.78 -17.52
N GLY A 324 36.16 31.49 -17.15
CA GLY A 324 36.11 30.37 -18.07
C GLY A 324 34.70 29.83 -18.36
N PHE A 325 33.64 30.37 -17.75
CA PHE A 325 32.28 30.00 -18.13
C PHE A 325 31.96 30.52 -19.54
N THR A 326 31.01 29.87 -20.20
CA THR A 326 30.57 30.20 -21.55
C THR A 326 29.05 30.13 -21.65
N ILE A 327 28.52 30.36 -22.84
CA ILE A 327 27.11 30.18 -23.19
C ILE A 327 27.00 29.33 -24.46
N ASP A 328 25.79 28.90 -24.78
CA ASP A 328 25.49 28.45 -26.14
C ASP A 328 25.45 29.65 -27.09
N MET A 329 26.51 29.77 -27.90
CA MET A 329 26.68 30.86 -28.86
C MET A 329 25.59 30.84 -29.95
N ALA A 330 25.07 29.66 -30.32
CA ALA A 330 24.00 29.58 -31.32
C ALA A 330 22.71 30.21 -30.80
N SER A 331 22.37 29.94 -29.54
CA SER A 331 21.22 30.56 -28.86
C SER A 331 21.43 32.07 -28.67
N ALA A 332 22.65 32.51 -28.37
CA ALA A 332 22.96 33.94 -28.26
C ALA A 332 22.77 34.70 -29.58
N VAL A 333 23.25 34.15 -30.70
CA VAL A 333 23.08 34.76 -32.04
C VAL A 333 21.59 34.90 -32.37
N ARG A 334 20.79 33.85 -32.14
CA ARG A 334 19.35 33.90 -32.38
C ARG A 334 18.64 34.97 -31.54
N LYS A 335 19.05 35.17 -30.28
CA LYS A 335 18.42 36.11 -29.33
C LYS A 335 18.80 37.58 -29.54
N PHE A 336 19.98 37.86 -30.10
CA PHE A 336 20.51 39.24 -30.13
C PHE A 336 20.76 39.79 -31.55
N ASN A 337 20.88 38.94 -32.57
CA ASN A 337 21.16 39.37 -33.96
C ASN A 337 19.88 39.80 -34.73
N HIS A 338 19.19 40.80 -34.21
CA HIS A 338 17.95 41.36 -34.79
C HIS A 338 18.18 42.73 -35.46
N SER A 339 17.20 43.18 -36.24
CA SER A 339 17.08 44.55 -36.74
C SER A 339 16.90 45.54 -35.57
N ARG A 340 17.49 46.74 -35.65
CA ARG A 340 17.41 47.79 -34.62
C ARG A 340 16.84 49.08 -35.20
N TYR A 341 15.94 49.75 -34.47
CA TYR A 341 15.40 51.06 -34.85
C TYR A 341 16.39 52.15 -34.40
N ASN A 342 16.75 53.10 -35.28
CA ASN A 342 17.79 54.14 -35.10
C ASN A 342 19.24 53.70 -35.34
N VAL A 343 19.52 53.03 -36.46
CA VAL A 343 20.90 52.73 -36.91
C VAL A 343 21.24 53.48 -38.20
N SER A 344 22.45 54.04 -38.26
CA SER A 344 22.95 54.83 -39.39
C SER A 344 23.60 53.97 -40.49
N ASN A 345 24.08 52.76 -40.15
CA ASN A 345 24.65 51.76 -41.05
C ASN A 345 24.71 50.38 -40.36
N GLU A 346 25.17 49.36 -41.09
CA GLU A 346 25.28 47.98 -40.58
C GLU A 346 26.31 47.84 -39.42
N GLU A 347 27.36 48.67 -39.41
CA GLU A 347 28.33 48.69 -38.31
C GLU A 347 27.69 49.19 -37.01
N ASP A 348 26.83 50.21 -37.11
CA ASP A 348 26.04 50.75 -36.00
C ASP A 348 25.05 49.70 -35.45
N ARG A 349 24.39 48.93 -36.33
CA ARG A 349 23.54 47.79 -35.92
C ARG A 349 24.33 46.73 -35.17
N GLN A 350 25.46 46.30 -35.73
CA GLN A 350 26.32 45.29 -35.10
C GLN A 350 26.80 45.77 -33.73
N ASN A 351 27.21 47.03 -33.60
CA ASN A 351 27.63 47.60 -32.32
C ASN A 351 26.49 47.61 -31.29
N GLN A 352 25.25 47.93 -31.69
CA GLN A 352 24.09 47.86 -30.80
C GLN A 352 23.73 46.43 -30.39
N CYS A 353 23.81 45.45 -31.30
CA CYS A 353 23.62 44.03 -30.98
C CYS A 353 24.67 43.51 -30.00
N ILE A 354 25.95 43.85 -30.23
CA ILE A 354 27.05 43.51 -29.33
C ILE A 354 26.85 44.17 -27.96
N HIS A 355 26.40 45.42 -27.92
CA HIS A 355 26.13 46.11 -26.66
C HIS A 355 24.99 45.44 -25.87
N ALA A 356 23.88 45.07 -26.53
CA ALA A 356 22.78 44.34 -25.90
C ALA A 356 23.24 42.96 -25.38
N PHE A 357 24.03 42.24 -26.19
CA PHE A 357 24.65 40.98 -25.78
C PHE A 357 25.56 41.17 -24.54
N CYS A 358 26.44 42.17 -24.55
CA CYS A 358 27.33 42.46 -23.43
C CYS A 358 26.56 42.81 -22.15
N ASN A 359 25.44 43.55 -22.26
CA ASN A 359 24.60 43.88 -21.11
C ASN A 359 23.95 42.64 -20.47
N GLU A 360 23.50 41.68 -21.28
CA GLU A 360 22.98 40.40 -20.77
C GLU A 360 24.11 39.59 -20.12
N MET A 361 25.29 39.53 -20.75
CA MET A 361 26.44 38.82 -20.17
C MET A 361 26.88 39.44 -18.84
N ASP A 362 26.82 40.77 -18.73
CA ASP A 362 27.06 41.51 -17.48
C ASP A 362 26.00 41.19 -16.42
N TYR A 363 24.73 41.09 -16.80
CA TYR A 363 23.66 40.62 -15.91
C TYR A 363 23.90 39.19 -15.42
N LEU A 364 24.21 38.24 -16.32
CA LEU A 364 24.51 36.86 -15.95
C LEU A 364 25.74 36.77 -15.04
N ASN A 365 26.79 37.58 -15.29
CA ASN A 365 27.94 37.69 -14.41
C ASN A 365 27.56 38.22 -13.02
N ARG A 366 26.64 39.20 -12.91
CA ARG A 366 26.11 39.68 -11.61
C ARG A 366 25.33 38.58 -10.88
N CYS A 367 24.51 37.78 -11.57
CA CYS A 367 23.84 36.63 -10.95
C CYS A 367 24.85 35.64 -10.35
N LYS A 368 26.03 35.49 -10.98
CA LYS A 368 27.11 34.66 -10.44
C LYS A 368 27.90 35.31 -9.30
N ASP A 369 27.86 36.63 -9.15
CA ASP A 369 28.35 37.28 -7.92
C ASP A 369 27.50 36.85 -6.73
N ASP A 370 26.18 36.81 -6.87
CA ASP A 370 25.29 36.41 -5.78
C ASP A 370 25.41 34.91 -5.46
N TYR A 371 25.52 34.06 -6.48
CA TYR A 371 25.84 32.64 -6.28
C TYR A 371 27.19 32.43 -5.56
N ALA A 372 28.22 33.20 -5.93
CA ALA A 372 29.50 33.12 -5.23
C ALA A 372 29.40 33.60 -3.78
N LYS A 373 28.61 34.65 -3.49
CA LYS A 373 28.35 35.11 -2.11
C LYS A 373 27.70 34.02 -1.28
N GLU A 374 26.70 33.31 -1.84
CA GLU A 374 26.04 32.19 -1.15
C GLU A 374 27.04 31.09 -0.79
N ILE A 375 27.92 30.70 -1.73
CA ILE A 375 28.97 29.72 -1.49
C ILE A 375 29.96 30.19 -0.42
N ILE A 376 30.36 31.46 -0.46
CA ILE A 376 31.26 32.06 0.53
C ILE A 376 30.62 32.02 1.92
N GLU A 377 29.35 32.38 2.04
CA GLU A 377 28.62 32.35 3.30
C GLU A 377 28.50 30.92 3.86
N ALA A 378 28.13 29.96 3.01
CA ALA A 378 28.08 28.54 3.39
C ALA A 378 29.45 28.05 3.87
N SER A 379 30.52 28.38 3.13
CA SER A 379 31.90 28.04 3.47
C SER A 379 32.34 28.61 4.82
N ILE A 380 32.10 29.90 5.06
CA ILE A 380 32.42 30.55 6.34
C ILE A 380 31.64 29.87 7.47
N ASN A 381 30.34 29.61 7.29
CA ASN A 381 29.52 28.97 8.31
C ASN A 381 30.03 27.57 8.67
N ALA A 382 30.42 26.77 7.68
CA ALA A 382 30.96 25.44 7.91
C ALA A 382 32.33 25.48 8.59
N VAL A 383 33.23 26.38 8.17
CA VAL A 383 34.53 26.60 8.82
C VAL A 383 34.35 27.03 10.27
N ILE A 384 33.46 27.98 10.55
CA ILE A 384 33.17 28.46 11.90
C ILE A 384 32.60 27.34 12.76
N GLY A 385 31.66 26.54 12.24
CA GLY A 385 31.11 25.38 12.94
C GLY A 385 32.19 24.36 13.30
N HIS A 386 33.07 24.05 12.35
CA HIS A 386 34.20 23.12 12.55
C HIS A 386 35.19 23.63 13.61
N VAL A 387 35.60 24.89 13.52
CA VAL A 387 36.56 25.48 14.47
C VAL A 387 35.95 25.61 15.86
N TYR A 388 34.68 26.02 15.96
CA TYR A 388 33.98 26.06 17.24
C TYR A 388 33.95 24.67 17.88
N TYR A 389 33.58 23.63 17.14
CA TYR A 389 33.57 22.27 17.66
C TYR A 389 34.96 21.78 18.07
N THR A 390 35.97 21.93 17.20
CA THR A 390 37.29 21.34 17.45
C THR A 390 38.14 22.08 18.49
N ARG A 391 37.84 23.36 18.74
CA ARG A 391 38.69 24.26 19.54
C ARG A 391 38.02 24.81 20.80
N VAL A 392 36.74 25.17 20.72
CA VAL A 392 36.04 25.92 21.79
C VAL A 392 35.03 25.05 22.54
N ASN A 393 34.24 24.25 21.82
CA ASN A 393 33.15 23.48 22.40
C ASN A 393 33.65 22.51 23.49
N PRO A 394 33.05 22.49 24.69
CA PRO A 394 33.44 21.58 25.77
C PRO A 394 33.37 20.09 25.42
N SER A 395 32.46 19.71 24.52
CA SER A 395 32.26 18.34 24.04
C SER A 395 33.18 17.96 22.88
N GLY A 396 33.95 18.91 22.34
CA GLY A 396 34.90 18.66 21.26
C GLY A 396 36.33 18.41 21.76
N PRO A 397 37.28 18.12 20.84
CA PRO A 397 38.65 17.73 21.19
C PRO A 397 39.53 18.85 21.78
N ARG A 398 39.10 20.12 21.75
CA ARG A 398 39.82 21.30 22.29
C ARG A 398 41.30 21.36 21.89
N ARG A 399 41.58 21.15 20.60
CA ARG A 399 42.94 21.14 20.04
C ARG A 399 43.53 22.56 20.05
N LYS A 400 44.81 22.70 20.42
CA LYS A 400 45.48 24.02 20.43
C LYS A 400 46.25 24.31 19.13
N ASP A 401 46.84 23.29 18.52
CA ASP A 401 47.72 23.45 17.36
C ASP A 401 46.96 23.91 16.12
N LEU A 402 47.54 24.80 15.32
CA LEU A 402 46.98 25.31 14.06
C LEU A 402 47.86 24.96 12.85
N ILE A 403 48.79 24.03 13.01
CA ILE A 403 49.79 23.65 12.01
C ILE A 403 49.98 22.13 11.99
N GLY A 404 50.68 21.63 10.98
CA GLY A 404 50.99 20.21 10.84
C GLY A 404 49.73 19.39 10.57
N ASP A 405 49.49 18.37 11.40
CA ASP A 405 48.36 17.45 11.28
C ASP A 405 47.01 18.08 11.71
N PHE A 406 47.03 19.23 12.38
CA PHE A 406 45.84 19.90 12.89
C PHE A 406 45.73 21.36 12.44
N PRO A 407 45.60 21.63 11.13
CA PRO A 407 45.30 22.98 10.64
C PRO A 407 43.94 23.51 11.18
N LEU A 408 43.64 24.78 10.90
CA LEU A 408 42.40 25.45 11.27
C LEU A 408 41.17 24.64 10.87
N VAL A 409 41.19 24.09 9.66
CA VAL A 409 40.22 23.14 9.13
C VAL A 409 40.96 22.03 8.40
N ASP A 410 40.43 20.80 8.43
CA ASP A 410 41.02 19.66 7.74
C ASP A 410 41.24 19.96 6.24
N CYS A 411 42.36 19.49 5.69
CA CYS A 411 42.62 19.58 4.26
C CYS A 411 41.68 18.65 3.50
N TYR A 412 40.93 19.20 2.56
CA TYR A 412 40.00 18.46 1.70
C TYR A 412 40.71 17.82 0.51
N PHE A 413 41.97 18.17 0.25
CA PHE A 413 42.75 17.63 -0.84
C PHE A 413 44.12 17.16 -0.37
N VAL A 414 44.58 16.07 -0.96
CA VAL A 414 45.98 15.62 -0.82
C VAL A 414 46.88 16.60 -1.56
N HIS A 415 47.83 17.20 -0.82
CA HIS A 415 48.82 18.11 -1.37
C HIS A 415 50.22 17.66 -0.93
N THR A 416 51.02 17.16 -1.87
CA THR A 416 52.40 16.67 -1.63
C THR A 416 53.46 17.53 -2.33
N PHE A 417 53.06 18.67 -2.88
CA PHE A 417 53.94 19.60 -3.57
C PHE A 417 54.54 20.64 -2.61
N PRO A 418 55.63 21.33 -3.01
CA PRO A 418 56.13 22.46 -2.24
C PRO A 418 55.04 23.55 -2.11
N SER A 419 54.82 24.03 -0.88
CA SER A 419 53.78 25.04 -0.61
C SER A 419 54.37 26.28 0.04
N GLU A 420 54.36 27.39 -0.71
CA GLU A 420 54.88 28.69 -0.27
C GLU A 420 53.75 29.71 -0.06
N THR A 421 52.82 29.79 -1.00
CA THR A 421 51.67 30.73 -1.01
C THR A 421 50.51 30.05 -1.74
N TRP A 422 49.26 30.32 -1.35
CA TRP A 422 48.09 29.68 -1.96
C TRP A 422 47.95 30.00 -3.46
N GLU A 423 48.42 31.17 -3.92
CA GLU A 423 48.41 31.58 -5.33
C GLU A 423 49.35 30.72 -6.19
N LYS A 424 50.49 30.30 -5.62
CA LYS A 424 51.40 29.34 -6.28
C LYS A 424 50.81 27.94 -6.27
N ASP A 425 50.13 27.58 -5.18
CA ASP A 425 49.48 26.29 -5.07
C ASP A 425 48.35 26.13 -6.12
N GLU A 426 47.61 27.21 -6.44
CA GLU A 426 46.56 27.25 -7.48
C GLU A 426 47.09 26.76 -8.84
N LEU A 427 48.34 27.08 -9.20
CA LEU A 427 48.95 26.68 -10.47
C LEU A 427 49.04 25.16 -10.63
N TYR A 428 49.16 24.40 -9.54
CA TYR A 428 49.21 22.94 -9.59
C TYR A 428 47.87 22.33 -10.03
N ALA A 429 46.75 23.00 -9.79
CA ALA A 429 45.42 22.51 -10.19
C ALA A 429 45.17 22.61 -11.70
N TYR A 430 45.95 23.44 -12.41
CA TYR A 430 45.85 23.66 -13.85
C TYR A 430 46.98 23.00 -14.66
N ASN A 431 47.88 22.27 -14.00
CA ASN A 431 48.92 21.48 -14.66
C ASN A 431 48.59 19.99 -14.54
N ASP A 432 48.34 19.32 -15.66
CA ASP A 432 47.90 17.91 -15.70
C ASP A 432 48.83 16.93 -14.96
N ASN A 433 50.13 17.21 -14.89
CA ASN A 433 51.09 16.35 -14.19
C ASN A 433 50.93 16.40 -12.68
N THR A 434 50.47 17.53 -12.14
CA THR A 434 50.25 17.74 -10.70
C THR A 434 48.78 17.60 -10.33
N ALA A 435 47.86 18.08 -11.18
CA ALA A 435 46.42 18.09 -10.94
C ALA A 435 45.82 16.71 -10.72
N GLN A 436 46.39 15.67 -11.34
CA GLN A 436 45.96 14.27 -11.14
C GLN A 436 46.24 13.75 -9.72
N TYR A 437 47.21 14.34 -9.01
CA TYR A 437 47.57 13.96 -7.64
C TYR A 437 46.96 14.88 -6.57
N LEU A 438 46.21 15.90 -6.99
CA LEU A 438 45.40 16.73 -6.10
C LEU A 438 44.04 16.04 -5.88
N MET A 439 44.09 14.96 -5.09
CA MET A 439 42.98 14.03 -4.88
C MET A 439 42.10 14.50 -3.71
N ALA A 440 40.79 14.46 -3.88
CA ALA A 440 39.81 14.85 -2.88
C ALA A 440 39.70 13.80 -1.75
N CYS A 441 39.72 14.27 -0.51
CA CYS A 441 39.50 13.45 0.68
C CYS A 441 38.02 13.11 0.85
N ASN A 442 37.72 11.90 1.33
CA ASN A 442 36.35 11.47 1.60
C ASN A 442 35.83 12.02 2.93
N GLY A 443 34.54 11.80 3.21
CA GLY A 443 33.90 12.16 4.46
C GLY A 443 32.42 11.79 4.42
N TRP A 444 31.62 12.52 5.18
CA TRP A 444 30.17 12.47 5.11
C TRP A 444 29.58 13.88 5.18
N VAL A 445 28.35 14.02 4.70
CA VAL A 445 27.65 15.31 4.62
C VAL A 445 26.35 15.20 5.41
N MET A 446 26.15 16.10 6.35
CA MET A 446 24.94 16.14 7.17
C MET A 446 23.72 16.42 6.29
N ASN A 447 22.67 15.58 6.41
CA ASN A 447 21.40 15.72 5.67
C ASN A 447 21.52 15.74 4.13
N ALA A 448 22.60 15.22 3.55
CA ALA A 448 22.69 15.10 2.11
C ALA A 448 21.77 14.00 1.58
N ASN A 449 21.24 14.18 0.36
CA ASN A 449 20.53 13.12 -0.33
C ASN A 449 21.53 12.00 -0.70
N PRO A 450 21.43 10.80 -0.08
CA PRO A 450 22.40 9.72 -0.28
C PRO A 450 22.32 9.08 -1.68
N LEU A 451 21.29 9.41 -2.46
CA LEU A 451 21.17 8.97 -3.85
C LEU A 451 22.05 9.76 -4.81
N ILE A 452 22.66 10.86 -4.36
CA ILE A 452 23.51 11.74 -5.16
C ILE A 452 24.95 11.63 -4.65
N ASP A 453 25.90 11.34 -5.55
CA ASP A 453 27.32 11.39 -5.21
C ASP A 453 27.74 12.85 -4.96
N PHE A 454 28.01 13.18 -3.70
CA PHE A 454 28.36 14.52 -3.27
C PHE A 454 29.69 15.04 -3.82
N ALA A 455 30.55 14.17 -4.38
CA ALA A 455 31.80 14.56 -5.03
C ALA A 455 31.63 14.90 -6.51
N ALA A 456 30.57 14.39 -7.15
CA ALA A 456 30.30 14.63 -8.56
C ALA A 456 29.51 15.93 -8.79
N TYR A 457 29.80 16.63 -9.89
CA TYR A 457 28.99 17.77 -10.34
C TYR A 457 27.55 17.29 -10.66
N PRO A 458 26.48 18.00 -10.25
CA PRO A 458 26.44 19.42 -9.84
C PRO A 458 26.67 19.72 -8.35
N SER A 459 27.01 18.73 -7.51
CA SER A 459 27.29 18.97 -6.10
C SER A 459 28.47 19.95 -5.91
N GLN A 460 28.34 20.84 -4.92
CA GLN A 460 29.36 21.82 -4.54
C GLN A 460 29.82 21.67 -3.09
N VAL A 461 29.61 20.50 -2.48
CA VAL A 461 29.94 20.21 -1.07
C VAL A 461 31.40 20.57 -0.72
N TYR A 462 32.35 20.20 -1.58
CA TYR A 462 33.79 20.51 -1.36
C TYR A 462 34.06 22.02 -1.35
N LEU A 463 33.38 22.76 -2.22
CA LEU A 463 33.56 24.20 -2.33
C LEU A 463 32.84 24.96 -1.21
N ARG A 464 31.65 24.49 -0.82
CA ARG A 464 30.85 25.01 0.31
C ARG A 464 31.39 24.59 1.67
N ARG A 465 32.41 23.72 1.72
CA ARG A 465 33.04 23.19 2.95
C ARG A 465 32.07 22.45 3.88
N GLU A 466 31.02 21.84 3.31
CA GLU A 466 29.97 21.13 4.06
C GLU A 466 30.36 19.68 4.41
N LEU A 467 31.53 19.21 3.96
CA LEU A 467 32.03 17.86 4.21
C LEU A 467 32.65 17.76 5.62
N VAL A 468 32.18 16.80 6.41
CA VAL A 468 32.94 16.35 7.59
C VAL A 468 34.06 15.44 7.08
N CYS A 469 35.21 16.04 6.81
CA CYS A 469 36.32 15.44 6.08
C CYS A 469 37.09 14.39 6.93
N TRP A 470 37.46 13.29 6.29
CA TRP A 470 38.42 12.31 6.79
C TRP A 470 39.75 12.53 6.07
N GLY A 471 40.60 13.39 6.66
CA GLY A 471 41.87 13.82 6.05
C GLY A 471 42.92 12.71 5.89
N ASP A 472 42.64 11.47 6.27
CA ASP A 472 43.44 10.28 6.02
C ASP A 472 42.94 9.42 4.85
N CYS A 473 41.74 9.68 4.33
CA CYS A 473 41.06 8.86 3.33
C CYS A 473 40.80 9.66 2.03
N VAL A 474 41.19 9.11 0.88
CA VAL A 474 40.91 9.68 -0.47
C VAL A 474 39.64 9.06 -1.04
N LYS A 475 38.72 9.90 -1.56
CA LYS A 475 37.46 9.46 -2.19
C LYS A 475 37.73 8.77 -3.53
N LEU A 476 37.15 7.60 -3.71
CA LEU A 476 37.23 6.83 -4.95
C LEU A 476 36.17 7.28 -5.97
N ASN A 477 36.60 7.40 -7.23
CA ASN A 477 35.78 7.81 -8.37
C ASN A 477 35.56 6.62 -9.32
N TYR A 478 34.35 6.04 -9.22
CA TYR A 478 33.93 4.91 -10.05
C TYR A 478 33.35 5.34 -11.41
N GLY A 479 32.83 6.57 -11.52
CA GLY A 479 31.91 6.92 -12.60
C GLY A 479 30.57 6.18 -12.48
N GLN A 480 29.86 6.02 -13.62
CA GLN A 480 28.54 5.38 -13.69
C GLN A 480 28.63 3.90 -14.08
N LYS A 481 29.73 3.48 -14.73
CA LYS A 481 29.92 2.13 -15.25
C LYS A 481 31.40 1.71 -15.21
N PRO A 482 31.69 0.40 -15.31
CA PRO A 482 33.07 -0.11 -15.26
C PRO A 482 34.05 0.55 -16.21
N GLU A 483 33.60 0.99 -17.38
CA GLU A 483 34.44 1.63 -18.39
C GLU A 483 34.95 3.01 -17.98
N ASP A 484 34.29 3.68 -17.04
CA ASP A 484 34.68 5.02 -16.59
C ASP A 484 35.91 4.98 -15.66
N SER A 485 36.13 3.87 -14.95
CA SER A 485 37.28 3.67 -14.05
C SER A 485 37.74 2.20 -14.00
N PRO A 486 38.24 1.63 -15.11
CA PRO A 486 38.36 0.16 -15.29
C PRO A 486 39.22 -0.54 -14.24
N PHE A 487 40.33 0.08 -13.82
CA PHE A 487 41.19 -0.46 -12.79
C PHE A 487 40.44 -0.57 -11.46
N LEU A 488 39.81 0.53 -11.02
CA LEU A 488 39.12 0.60 -9.73
C LEU A 488 37.99 -0.43 -9.62
N TRP A 489 37.15 -0.53 -10.65
CA TRP A 489 36.05 -1.51 -10.68
C TRP A 489 36.56 -2.94 -10.57
N LYS A 490 37.62 -3.28 -11.30
CA LYS A 490 38.23 -4.61 -11.25
C LYS A 490 38.85 -4.90 -9.88
N PHE A 491 39.60 -3.94 -9.34
CA PHE A 491 40.27 -4.06 -8.04
C PHE A 491 39.25 -4.26 -6.90
N MET A 492 38.17 -3.48 -6.90
CA MET A 492 37.12 -3.56 -5.88
C MET A 492 36.21 -4.78 -6.05
N LYS A 493 36.02 -5.26 -7.29
CA LYS A 493 35.38 -6.56 -7.55
C LYS A 493 36.17 -7.69 -6.89
N GLU A 494 37.49 -7.72 -7.11
CA GLU A 494 38.36 -8.75 -6.53
C GLU A 494 38.38 -8.70 -5.00
N TYR A 495 38.40 -7.49 -4.43
CA TYR A 495 38.28 -7.28 -2.99
C TYR A 495 36.96 -7.84 -2.45
N SER A 496 35.83 -7.48 -3.06
CA SER A 496 34.50 -7.93 -2.64
C SER A 496 34.34 -9.45 -2.76
N GLN A 497 34.85 -10.05 -3.84
CA GLN A 497 34.85 -11.49 -4.05
C GLN A 497 35.76 -12.23 -3.05
N THR A 498 36.89 -11.64 -2.69
CA THR A 498 37.78 -12.20 -1.67
C THR A 498 37.13 -12.18 -0.29
N CYS A 499 36.46 -11.08 0.09
CA CYS A 499 35.69 -11.01 1.32
C CYS A 499 34.58 -12.08 1.36
N ALA A 500 33.79 -12.23 0.29
CA ALA A 500 32.72 -13.23 0.23
C ALA A 500 33.22 -14.69 0.25
N ARG A 501 34.48 -14.93 -0.17
CA ARG A 501 35.11 -16.25 -0.11
C ARG A 501 35.50 -16.63 1.31
N ILE A 502 35.98 -15.67 2.09
CA ILE A 502 36.50 -15.87 3.45
C ILE A 502 35.37 -15.80 4.48
N PHE A 503 34.47 -14.83 4.34
CA PHE A 503 33.43 -14.50 5.31
C PHE A 503 32.05 -14.94 4.83
N HIS A 504 31.14 -15.14 5.77
CA HIS A 504 29.75 -15.55 5.56
C HIS A 504 28.83 -14.36 5.22
N GLY A 505 29.29 -13.14 5.51
CA GLY A 505 28.59 -11.91 5.20
C GLY A 505 29.51 -10.70 5.14
N VAL A 506 28.94 -9.57 4.75
CA VAL A 506 29.62 -8.28 4.66
C VAL A 506 28.82 -7.21 5.39
N ARG A 507 29.50 -6.31 6.11
CA ARG A 507 28.93 -5.05 6.59
C ARG A 507 29.35 -3.94 5.63
N ILE A 508 28.40 -3.23 5.05
CA ILE A 508 28.68 -2.09 4.18
C ILE A 508 28.85 -0.87 5.06
N ASP A 509 30.11 -0.46 5.24
CA ASP A 509 30.47 0.73 5.98
C ASP A 509 29.99 1.99 5.26
N ASN A 510 29.34 2.89 6.00
CA ASN A 510 28.81 4.14 5.46
C ASN A 510 28.05 3.93 4.12
N CYS A 511 27.06 3.02 4.13
CA CYS A 511 26.37 2.56 2.93
C CYS A 511 25.68 3.72 2.18
N HIS A 512 25.18 4.71 2.91
CA HIS A 512 24.54 5.92 2.36
C HIS A 512 25.50 6.82 1.58
N SER A 513 26.82 6.65 1.70
CA SER A 513 27.82 7.36 0.90
C SER A 513 28.33 6.54 -0.30
N THR A 514 27.85 5.31 -0.45
CA THR A 514 28.18 4.45 -1.60
C THR A 514 27.21 4.75 -2.73
N PRO A 515 27.69 5.11 -3.94
CA PRO A 515 26.81 5.23 -5.10
C PRO A 515 26.06 3.91 -5.34
N MET A 516 24.74 4.00 -5.51
CA MET A 516 23.85 2.82 -5.58
C MET A 516 24.34 1.78 -6.61
N VAL A 517 24.73 2.23 -7.81
CA VAL A 517 25.21 1.37 -8.90
C VAL A 517 26.48 0.59 -8.54
N VAL A 518 27.34 1.18 -7.71
CA VAL A 518 28.55 0.53 -7.21
C VAL A 518 28.15 -0.57 -6.23
N GLY A 519 27.28 -0.25 -5.25
CA GLY A 519 26.80 -1.23 -4.28
C GLY A 519 26.11 -2.43 -4.94
N GLU A 520 25.24 -2.19 -5.93
CA GLU A 520 24.55 -3.24 -6.69
C GLU A 520 25.55 -4.19 -7.38
N TYR A 521 26.55 -3.63 -8.04
CA TYR A 521 27.56 -4.40 -8.75
C TYR A 521 28.47 -5.19 -7.79
N MET A 522 28.96 -4.57 -6.72
CA MET A 522 29.87 -5.21 -5.78
C MET A 522 29.18 -6.33 -5.00
N LEU A 523 27.93 -6.13 -4.58
CA LEU A 523 27.15 -7.20 -3.93
C LEU A 523 26.78 -8.31 -4.90
N LYS A 524 26.47 -7.99 -6.16
CA LYS A 524 26.27 -9.03 -7.19
C LYS A 524 27.52 -9.88 -7.36
N ALA A 525 28.69 -9.25 -7.49
CA ALA A 525 29.96 -9.96 -7.60
C ALA A 525 30.28 -10.80 -6.34
N ALA A 526 29.95 -10.31 -5.15
CA ALA A 526 30.08 -11.06 -3.90
C ALA A 526 29.14 -12.27 -3.86
N ARG A 527 27.88 -12.12 -4.30
CA ARG A 527 26.88 -13.20 -4.37
C ARG A 527 27.19 -14.26 -5.43
N GLU A 528 27.98 -13.94 -6.46
CA GLU A 528 28.52 -14.94 -7.39
C GLU A 528 29.43 -15.95 -6.69
N ILE A 529 30.15 -15.51 -5.64
CA ILE A 529 31.02 -16.36 -4.83
C ILE A 529 30.23 -17.07 -3.73
N ARG A 530 29.34 -16.34 -3.05
CA ARG A 530 28.51 -16.86 -1.96
C ARG A 530 27.04 -16.45 -2.16
N PRO A 531 26.18 -17.31 -2.74
CA PRO A 531 24.79 -16.97 -3.01
C PRO A 531 24.01 -16.55 -1.76
N ASP A 532 24.21 -17.24 -0.64
CA ASP A 532 23.60 -16.94 0.68
C ASP A 532 24.40 -15.91 1.49
N LEU A 533 24.96 -14.90 0.82
CA LEU A 533 25.72 -13.84 1.50
C LEU A 533 24.80 -13.04 2.44
N TYR A 534 25.15 -13.02 3.73
CA TYR A 534 24.50 -12.14 4.71
C TYR A 534 24.99 -10.70 4.52
N VAL A 535 24.09 -9.77 4.18
CA VAL A 535 24.48 -8.37 3.95
C VAL A 535 23.92 -7.50 5.05
N VAL A 536 24.81 -6.81 5.75
CA VAL A 536 24.50 -5.84 6.80
C VAL A 536 24.87 -4.45 6.29
N ALA A 537 24.07 -3.43 6.61
CA ALA A 537 24.44 -2.05 6.27
C ALA A 537 24.25 -1.09 7.44
N GLU A 538 25.21 -0.20 7.57
CA GLU A 538 25.06 1.04 8.31
C GLU A 538 24.42 2.09 7.39
N LEU A 539 23.15 2.42 7.66
CA LEU A 539 22.35 3.26 6.78
C LEU A 539 21.49 4.23 7.61
N PHE A 540 21.77 5.52 7.48
CA PHE A 540 21.13 6.60 8.23
C PHE A 540 20.70 7.72 7.29
N THR A 541 19.63 7.51 6.51
CA THR A 541 19.21 8.48 5.49
C THR A 541 18.24 9.55 6.00
N GLY A 542 17.81 9.46 7.26
CA GLY A 542 16.78 10.33 7.84
C GLY A 542 15.36 10.04 7.31
N SER A 543 15.19 9.09 6.38
CA SER A 543 13.91 8.72 5.77
C SER A 543 13.79 7.20 5.62
N GLU A 544 12.78 6.60 6.26
CA GLU A 544 12.52 5.15 6.12
C GLU A 544 12.22 4.76 4.66
N VAL A 545 11.62 5.67 3.88
CA VAL A 545 11.38 5.45 2.45
C VAL A 545 12.69 5.28 1.68
N ILE A 546 13.68 6.14 1.95
CA ILE A 546 14.99 6.08 1.30
C ILE A 546 15.76 4.84 1.81
N ASP A 547 15.71 4.55 3.12
CA ASP A 547 16.29 3.33 3.67
C ASP A 547 15.76 2.09 2.94
N ASN A 548 14.44 2.01 2.72
CA ASN A 548 13.82 0.88 2.04
C ASN A 548 14.25 0.77 0.57
N ILE A 549 14.47 1.89 -0.13
CA ILE A 549 15.00 1.88 -1.50
C ILE A 549 16.40 1.24 -1.52
N PHE A 550 17.28 1.61 -0.58
CA PHE A 550 18.60 0.96 -0.45
C PHE A 550 18.47 -0.53 -0.12
N VAL A 551 17.60 -0.89 0.83
CA VAL A 551 17.38 -2.30 1.20
C VAL A 551 16.94 -3.12 0.00
N ASN A 552 15.99 -2.61 -0.77
CA ASN A 552 15.48 -3.25 -1.97
C ASN A 552 16.58 -3.33 -3.04
N ARG A 553 17.18 -2.21 -3.45
CA ARG A 553 18.13 -2.21 -4.57
C ARG A 553 19.40 -3.00 -4.31
N LEU A 554 19.95 -2.91 -3.10
CA LEU A 554 21.18 -3.62 -2.72
C LEU A 554 20.90 -5.06 -2.23
N GLY A 555 19.65 -5.36 -1.85
CA GLY A 555 19.30 -6.61 -1.19
C GLY A 555 19.94 -6.71 0.20
N ILE A 556 19.98 -5.63 0.97
CA ILE A 556 20.54 -5.61 2.32
C ILE A 556 19.70 -6.54 3.20
N THR A 557 20.31 -7.60 3.73
CA THR A 557 19.61 -8.54 4.60
C THR A 557 19.22 -7.90 5.92
N SER A 558 20.11 -7.13 6.55
CA SER A 558 19.85 -6.48 7.86
C SER A 558 20.35 -5.05 7.93
N LEU A 559 19.53 -4.15 8.47
CA LEU A 559 19.97 -2.80 8.82
C LEU A 559 20.49 -2.77 10.25
N ILE A 560 21.60 -2.09 10.47
CA ILE A 560 22.11 -1.83 11.82
C ILE A 560 21.14 -0.86 12.51
N ARG A 561 20.78 -1.22 13.74
CA ARG A 561 20.00 -0.39 14.66
C ARG A 561 20.75 -0.37 15.98
N GLU A 562 20.75 0.77 16.68
CA GLU A 562 21.59 0.96 17.87
C GLU A 562 20.73 1.36 19.06
N ALA A 563 20.81 0.59 20.15
CA ALA A 563 20.09 0.91 21.38
C ALA A 563 20.61 2.20 22.02
N GLN A 564 21.89 2.54 21.83
CA GLN A 564 22.47 3.80 22.30
C GLN A 564 21.76 5.02 21.73
N ASN A 565 21.03 4.93 20.61
CA ASN A 565 20.26 6.06 20.08
C ASN A 565 18.97 6.36 20.86
N ALA A 566 18.52 5.43 21.71
CA ALA A 566 17.45 5.72 22.67
C ALA A 566 17.94 6.72 23.72
N SER A 567 17.21 7.83 23.86
CA SER A 567 17.48 8.89 24.84
C SER A 567 17.01 8.52 26.25
N ASP A 568 16.01 7.64 26.37
CA ASP A 568 15.47 7.11 27.62
C ASP A 568 15.02 5.65 27.49
N SER A 569 14.56 5.07 28.60
CA SER A 569 14.09 3.69 28.70
C SER A 569 12.88 3.41 27.80
N HIS A 570 11.98 4.39 27.66
CA HIS A 570 10.77 4.27 26.87
C HIS A 570 11.09 4.14 25.37
N GLU A 571 11.98 4.99 24.88
CA GLU A 571 12.43 4.94 23.49
C GLU A 571 13.14 3.61 23.18
N GLN A 572 13.92 3.07 24.12
CA GLN A 572 14.52 1.75 23.94
C GLN A 572 13.47 0.64 23.88
N GLY A 573 12.44 0.69 24.73
CA GLY A 573 11.28 -0.20 24.63
C GLY A 573 10.59 -0.11 23.27
N ARG A 574 10.42 1.11 22.72
CA ARG A 574 9.86 1.33 21.38
C ARG A 574 10.70 0.69 20.27
N LEU A 575 12.03 0.79 20.34
CA LEU A 575 12.93 0.15 19.37
C LEU A 575 12.83 -1.38 19.45
N VAL A 576 12.80 -1.95 20.66
CA VAL A 576 12.58 -3.39 20.86
C VAL A 576 11.24 -3.83 20.28
N TYR A 577 10.16 -3.08 20.47
CA TYR A 577 8.87 -3.38 19.87
C TYR A 577 8.88 -3.29 18.34
N ARG A 578 9.48 -2.23 17.78
CA ARG A 578 9.52 -1.98 16.32
C ARG A 578 10.29 -3.04 15.55
N PHE A 579 11.42 -3.50 16.10
CA PHE A 579 12.29 -4.49 15.45
C PHE A 579 12.07 -5.91 15.95
N GLY A 580 11.31 -6.08 17.04
CA GLY A 580 11.18 -7.34 17.77
C GLY A 580 10.28 -8.39 17.15
N GLY A 581 9.72 -8.19 15.96
CA GLY A 581 8.93 -9.19 15.25
C GLY A 581 7.44 -8.84 15.16
N GLU A 582 6.58 -9.86 15.14
CA GLU A 582 5.13 -9.67 15.10
C GLU A 582 4.60 -9.30 16.49
N VAL A 583 3.42 -8.67 16.55
CA VAL A 583 2.78 -8.36 17.84
C VAL A 583 2.22 -9.61 18.50
N VAL A 584 2.28 -9.69 19.84
CA VAL A 584 1.62 -10.77 20.60
C VAL A 584 0.13 -10.81 20.28
N GLY A 585 -0.35 -11.99 19.88
CA GLY A 585 -1.75 -12.19 19.48
C GLY A 585 -2.03 -11.82 18.02
N ALA A 586 -1.01 -11.62 17.18
CA ALA A 586 -1.17 -11.42 15.75
C ALA A 586 -2.10 -12.49 15.13
N PHE A 587 -2.87 -12.08 14.11
CA PHE A 587 -3.79 -12.98 13.43
C PHE A 587 -3.06 -14.17 12.79
N ILE A 588 -3.70 -15.36 12.86
CA ILE A 588 -3.14 -16.60 12.34
C ILE A 588 -2.99 -16.49 10.82
N GLN A 589 -1.76 -16.59 10.35
CA GLN A 589 -1.43 -16.39 8.94
C GLN A 589 -1.66 -17.68 8.15
N THR A 590 -2.34 -17.58 7.01
CA THR A 590 -2.51 -18.68 6.06
C THR A 590 -1.27 -18.86 5.19
N SER A 591 -1.03 -20.10 4.74
CA SER A 591 0.06 -20.42 3.82
C SER A 591 -0.06 -19.69 2.48
N ILE A 592 -1.30 -19.40 2.05
CA ILE A 592 -1.62 -18.56 0.90
C ILE A 592 -2.16 -17.22 1.41
N ARG A 593 -1.43 -16.14 1.18
CA ARG A 593 -1.83 -14.77 1.61
C ARG A 593 -1.18 -13.70 0.74
N GLU A 594 -1.66 -12.47 0.83
CA GLU A 594 -1.02 -11.33 0.17
C GLU A 594 0.38 -11.06 0.74
N ALA A 595 1.28 -10.61 -0.13
CA ALA A 595 2.65 -10.27 0.21
C ALA A 595 2.69 -8.87 0.87
N THR A 596 2.45 -8.76 2.17
CA THR A 596 2.41 -7.46 2.86
C THR A 596 3.79 -6.79 2.93
N SER A 597 3.79 -5.45 3.01
CA SER A 597 5.02 -4.70 3.29
C SER A 597 5.54 -5.09 4.68
N SER A 598 6.86 -5.18 4.84
CA SER A 598 7.50 -5.54 6.10
C SER A 598 8.56 -4.52 6.50
N VAL A 599 8.85 -4.43 7.79
CA VAL A 599 10.02 -3.67 8.28
C VAL A 599 11.28 -4.41 7.84
N ALA A 600 12.31 -3.67 7.40
CA ALA A 600 13.63 -4.23 7.15
C ALA A 600 14.11 -5.03 8.37
N HIS A 601 14.69 -6.22 8.15
CA HIS A 601 15.23 -6.99 9.26
C HIS A 601 16.37 -6.20 9.93
N ALA A 602 16.46 -6.27 11.25
CA ALA A 602 17.42 -5.50 12.03
C ALA A 602 18.56 -6.39 12.53
N LEU A 603 19.76 -5.81 12.61
CA LEU A 603 20.83 -6.25 13.49
C LEU A 603 20.92 -5.20 14.61
N PHE A 604 20.32 -5.52 15.76
CA PHE A 604 20.09 -4.58 16.83
C PHE A 604 21.24 -4.63 17.85
N TYR A 605 22.07 -3.59 17.85
CA TYR A 605 23.24 -3.46 18.71
C TYR A 605 22.91 -2.87 20.07
N ASP A 606 23.45 -3.44 21.15
CA ASP A 606 23.53 -2.76 22.45
C ASP A 606 24.50 -1.57 22.40
N GLN A 607 25.67 -1.77 21.78
CA GLN A 607 26.67 -0.76 21.48
C GLN A 607 27.43 -1.15 20.21
N THR A 608 27.50 -0.25 19.23
CA THR A 608 28.40 -0.39 18.09
C THR A 608 29.81 0.09 18.44
N HIS A 609 30.80 -0.27 17.62
CA HIS A 609 32.18 0.17 17.84
C HIS A 609 32.37 1.70 17.66
N ASP A 610 31.41 2.38 17.03
CA ASP A 610 31.42 3.83 16.85
C ASP A 610 30.72 4.61 17.96
N ASN A 611 29.89 3.95 18.76
CA ASN A 611 29.24 4.60 19.88
C ASN A 611 30.25 4.98 20.98
N PRO A 612 29.99 6.05 21.76
CA PRO A 612 30.59 6.22 23.08
C PRO A 612 30.36 4.98 23.94
N SER A 613 31.18 4.78 24.97
CA SER A 613 30.92 3.69 25.92
C SER A 613 29.52 3.85 26.54
N ALA A 614 28.77 2.77 26.66
CA ALA A 614 27.46 2.77 27.32
C ALA A 614 27.57 3.25 28.78
N ILE A 615 28.70 3.01 29.44
CA ILE A 615 28.98 3.49 30.79
C ILE A 615 29.21 5.01 30.80
N GLU A 616 29.88 5.52 29.77
CA GLU A 616 30.08 6.96 29.58
C GLU A 616 28.76 7.67 29.31
N LYS A 617 27.94 7.14 28.39
CA LYS A 617 26.68 7.75 27.95
C LYS A 617 25.55 7.60 28.97
N ARG A 618 25.46 6.45 29.63
CA ARG A 618 24.40 6.09 30.58
C ARG A 618 25.01 5.77 31.93
N SER A 619 25.05 4.51 32.36
CA SER A 619 25.69 4.10 33.59
C SER A 619 26.12 2.63 33.50
N VAL A 620 27.01 2.22 34.41
CA VAL A 620 27.39 0.81 34.57
C VAL A 620 26.22 -0.08 35.04
N PHE A 621 25.12 0.50 35.51
CA PHE A 621 23.92 -0.25 35.88
C PHE A 621 22.97 -0.44 34.70
N ASP A 622 23.20 0.19 33.54
CA ASP A 622 22.32 0.05 32.36
C ASP A 622 22.77 -1.04 31.37
N VAL A 623 24.05 -1.44 31.44
CA VAL A 623 24.72 -2.35 30.51
C VAL A 623 24.00 -3.72 30.44
N LEU A 624 23.64 -4.27 31.61
CA LEU A 624 22.94 -5.54 31.74
C LEU A 624 21.44 -5.45 31.33
N PRO A 625 20.64 -4.49 31.84
CA PRO A 625 19.27 -4.26 31.37
C PRO A 625 19.16 -4.10 29.86
N THR A 626 20.04 -3.31 29.25
CA THR A 626 20.02 -3.04 27.80
C THR A 626 20.30 -4.31 26.99
N ALA A 627 21.33 -5.07 27.37
CA ALA A 627 21.65 -6.37 26.78
C ALA A 627 20.47 -7.34 26.82
N ALA A 628 19.80 -7.42 27.97
CA ALA A 628 18.69 -8.34 28.19
C ALA A 628 17.41 -7.92 27.45
N MET A 629 17.11 -6.61 27.37
CA MET A 629 15.97 -6.11 26.59
C MET A 629 16.12 -6.42 25.09
N ILE A 630 17.31 -6.20 24.53
CA ILE A 630 17.59 -6.49 23.12
C ILE A 630 17.53 -7.99 22.83
N ALA A 631 17.98 -8.84 23.78
CA ALA A 631 17.84 -10.29 23.69
C ALA A 631 16.40 -10.79 23.50
N MET A 632 15.42 -9.98 23.91
CA MET A 632 14.00 -10.30 23.77
C MET A 632 13.38 -9.83 22.45
N ALA A 633 14.08 -9.02 21.65
CA ALA A 633 13.66 -8.71 20.29
C ALA A 633 13.81 -9.95 19.39
N SER A 634 12.81 -10.25 18.53
CA SER A 634 12.92 -11.29 17.50
C SER A 634 13.57 -10.77 16.23
N CYS A 635 14.84 -10.37 16.34
CA CYS A 635 15.72 -9.99 15.24
C CYS A 635 17.16 -10.37 15.58
N ALA A 636 18.10 -10.21 14.66
CA ALA A 636 19.51 -10.39 14.98
C ALA A 636 19.98 -9.37 16.03
N ASN A 637 20.90 -9.78 16.90
CA ASN A 637 21.48 -8.95 17.95
C ASN A 637 22.97 -8.71 17.73
N GLY A 638 23.44 -7.54 18.15
CA GLY A 638 24.84 -7.12 18.02
C GLY A 638 25.41 -6.59 19.34
N SER A 639 26.71 -6.78 19.53
CA SER A 639 27.50 -6.11 20.56
C SER A 639 28.92 -5.84 20.07
N THR A 640 29.70 -5.06 20.81
CA THR A 640 31.10 -4.79 20.52
C THR A 640 32.00 -5.27 21.66
N ARG A 641 33.18 -5.79 21.33
CA ARG A 641 34.17 -6.19 22.33
C ARG A 641 34.55 -4.98 23.19
N GLY A 642 34.49 -5.13 24.51
CA GLY A 642 34.63 -4.06 25.48
C GLY A 642 33.34 -3.70 26.21
N TYR A 643 32.16 -3.97 25.63
CA TYR A 643 30.88 -3.77 26.30
C TYR A 643 30.72 -4.74 27.48
N ASP A 644 30.91 -6.04 27.23
CA ASP A 644 30.73 -7.10 28.23
C ASP A 644 31.83 -7.09 29.31
N GLU A 645 33.00 -6.53 29.01
CA GLU A 645 34.12 -6.39 29.95
C GLU A 645 34.04 -5.11 30.80
N LEU A 646 33.02 -4.28 30.58
CA LEU A 646 32.79 -2.99 31.25
C LEU A 646 33.88 -1.95 30.98
N ILE A 647 34.32 -1.79 29.73
CA ILE A 647 35.26 -0.74 29.35
C ILE A 647 34.55 0.63 29.37
N PRO A 648 34.98 1.58 30.21
CA PRO A 648 34.21 2.82 30.45
C PRO A 648 34.49 3.94 29.44
N PHE A 649 35.30 3.68 28.42
CA PHE A 649 35.69 4.63 27.38
C PHE A 649 35.50 4.01 25.99
N LYS A 650 35.31 4.86 24.97
CA LYS A 650 35.26 4.40 23.58
C LYS A 650 36.61 3.82 23.15
N ILE A 651 36.60 2.64 22.56
CA ILE A 651 37.79 2.03 21.96
C ILE A 651 38.02 2.70 20.60
N ASP A 652 39.04 3.56 20.51
CA ASP A 652 39.29 4.39 19.34
C ASP A 652 39.85 3.57 18.16
N VAL A 653 39.14 3.60 17.02
CA VAL A 653 39.49 2.86 15.80
C VAL A 653 40.80 3.33 15.14
N VAL A 654 41.37 4.46 15.56
CA VAL A 654 42.62 5.06 15.07
C VAL A 654 43.73 4.89 16.11
N ASN A 655 43.52 5.41 17.31
CA ASN A 655 44.57 5.63 18.32
C ASN A 655 44.83 4.43 19.22
N GLU A 656 43.86 3.52 19.41
CA GLU A 656 44.06 2.38 20.30
C GLU A 656 45.08 1.40 19.72
N ARG A 657 45.98 0.93 20.59
CA ARG A 657 47.06 -0.02 20.26
C ARG A 657 47.13 -1.20 21.22
N ARG A 658 46.49 -1.13 22.38
CA ARG A 658 46.39 -2.23 23.34
C ARG A 658 45.60 -3.38 22.71
N LEU A 659 46.06 -4.60 22.95
CA LEU A 659 45.38 -5.78 22.40
C LEU A 659 44.16 -6.15 23.26
N TYR A 660 43.14 -6.76 22.66
CA TYR A 660 42.02 -7.32 23.42
C TYR A 660 42.51 -8.47 24.29
N ALA A 661 42.32 -8.45 25.61
CA ALA A 661 42.77 -9.54 26.49
C ALA A 661 42.40 -10.94 25.96
N LYS A 662 43.32 -11.89 26.06
CA LYS A 662 43.09 -13.30 25.73
C LYS A 662 42.12 -13.92 26.73
N TRP A 663 41.43 -14.99 26.33
CA TRP A 663 40.64 -15.78 27.27
C TRP A 663 41.48 -16.26 28.48
N THR A 664 42.72 -16.69 28.21
CA THR A 664 43.67 -17.11 29.25
C THR A 664 44.10 -15.97 30.19
N GLU A 665 44.02 -14.71 29.75
CA GLU A 665 44.41 -13.52 30.52
C GLU A 665 43.26 -12.99 31.42
N MET A 666 41.99 -13.26 31.08
CA MET A 666 40.82 -12.80 31.86
C MET A 666 40.76 -13.39 33.29
N GLY A 667 41.29 -14.60 33.49
CA GLY A 667 41.25 -15.29 34.78
C GLY A 667 39.83 -15.48 35.33
N ASN A 668 39.63 -15.11 36.60
CA ASN A 668 38.32 -15.16 37.27
C ASN A 668 37.48 -13.89 37.07
N TYR A 669 38.07 -12.81 36.55
CA TYR A 669 37.33 -11.60 36.30
C TYR A 669 36.59 -11.75 34.96
N ARG A 670 35.26 -11.75 35.00
CA ARG A 670 34.43 -11.98 33.81
C ARG A 670 33.34 -10.94 33.59
N ALA A 671 33.15 -9.98 34.49
CA ALA A 671 32.16 -8.90 34.32
C ALA A 671 30.78 -9.43 33.86
N LEU A 672 30.33 -9.09 32.64
CA LEU A 672 29.07 -9.58 32.07
C LEU A 672 29.23 -10.87 31.25
N ILE A 673 30.44 -11.37 30.98
CA ILE A 673 30.70 -12.49 30.06
C ILE A 673 29.87 -13.73 30.42
N ASP A 674 29.83 -14.12 31.70
CA ASP A 674 29.11 -15.33 32.12
C ASP A 674 27.59 -15.15 32.00
N ILE A 675 27.03 -14.00 32.42
CA ILE A 675 25.59 -13.70 32.26
C ILE A 675 25.22 -13.48 30.79
N ARG A 676 26.13 -12.94 29.98
CA ARG A 676 25.96 -12.77 28.53
C ARG A 676 25.76 -14.11 27.85
N ALA A 677 26.48 -15.15 28.26
CA ALA A 677 26.27 -16.52 27.76
C ALA A 677 24.83 -17.01 28.00
N ILE A 678 24.24 -16.68 29.14
CA ILE A 678 22.85 -17.04 29.49
C ILE A 678 21.87 -16.24 28.62
N ILE A 679 22.04 -14.92 28.53
CA ILE A 679 21.21 -14.01 27.73
C ILE A 679 21.23 -14.43 26.25
N ASN A 680 22.42 -14.73 25.72
CA ASN A 680 22.59 -15.16 24.34
C ASN A 680 21.96 -16.54 24.09
N ARG A 681 22.11 -17.48 25.02
CA ARG A 681 21.44 -18.79 24.97
C ARG A 681 19.93 -18.64 24.98
N LEU A 682 19.38 -17.75 25.80
CA LEU A 682 17.96 -17.44 25.83
C LEU A 682 17.48 -16.91 24.48
N HIS A 683 18.16 -15.89 23.93
CA HIS A 683 17.79 -15.32 22.64
C HIS A 683 17.81 -16.36 21.51
N SER A 684 18.89 -17.15 21.42
CA SER A 684 19.05 -18.21 20.43
C SER A 684 17.98 -19.29 20.60
N TRP A 685 17.72 -19.75 21.83
CA TRP A 685 16.67 -20.72 22.12
C TRP A 685 15.29 -20.21 21.70
N LEU A 686 14.94 -18.97 22.06
CA LEU A 686 13.69 -18.32 21.69
C LEU A 686 13.52 -18.26 20.16
N ALA A 687 14.56 -17.82 19.44
CA ALA A 687 14.53 -17.73 17.98
C ALA A 687 14.41 -19.11 17.31
N MET A 688 15.19 -20.09 17.76
CA MET A 688 15.19 -21.46 17.22
C MET A 688 13.88 -22.21 17.48
N ASN A 689 13.18 -21.88 18.57
CA ASN A 689 11.88 -22.49 18.91
C ASN A 689 10.68 -21.68 18.40
N GLY A 690 10.89 -20.61 17.63
CA GLY A 690 9.82 -19.87 16.96
C GLY A 690 9.06 -18.89 17.84
N PHE A 691 9.69 -18.32 18.87
CA PHE A 691 9.13 -17.21 19.64
C PHE A 691 9.23 -15.90 18.85
N THR A 692 8.36 -15.73 17.85
CA THR A 692 8.43 -14.63 16.88
C THR A 692 7.57 -13.42 17.23
N GLN A 693 6.77 -13.51 18.29
CA GLN A 693 5.87 -12.43 18.71
C GLN A 693 6.44 -11.67 19.90
N VAL A 694 6.40 -10.34 19.87
CA VAL A 694 6.91 -9.44 20.92
C VAL A 694 5.85 -8.45 21.38
N PHE A 695 5.86 -8.18 22.69
CA PHE A 695 5.10 -7.12 23.33
C PHE A 695 6.00 -6.42 24.33
N VAL A 696 5.89 -5.09 24.42
CA VAL A 696 6.69 -4.27 25.32
C VAL A 696 5.75 -3.46 26.20
N ASP A 697 5.96 -3.55 27.50
CA ASP A 697 5.17 -2.89 28.53
C ASP A 697 6.08 -1.96 29.35
N GLN A 698 5.85 -0.65 29.25
CA GLN A 698 6.52 0.35 30.08
C GLN A 698 5.85 0.39 31.45
N MET A 699 6.52 -0.13 32.48
CA MET A 699 5.92 -0.25 33.81
C MET A 699 6.02 1.05 34.64
N ASN A 700 7.14 1.75 34.52
CA ASN A 700 7.36 3.12 35.01
C ASN A 700 8.43 3.81 34.14
N PHE A 701 9.08 4.89 34.59
CA PHE A 701 10.10 5.57 33.78
C PHE A 701 11.34 4.71 33.47
N ASP A 702 11.76 3.82 34.37
CA ASP A 702 13.03 3.07 34.26
C ASP A 702 12.85 1.54 34.15
N ILE A 703 11.64 1.02 34.34
CA ILE A 703 11.35 -0.42 34.27
C ILE A 703 10.53 -0.74 33.04
N VAL A 704 11.04 -1.68 32.26
CA VAL A 704 10.39 -2.21 31.05
C VAL A 704 10.24 -3.71 31.19
N ALA A 705 9.05 -4.22 30.87
CA ALA A 705 8.81 -5.64 30.68
C ALA A 705 8.69 -5.96 29.19
N VAL A 706 9.51 -6.88 28.69
CA VAL A 706 9.48 -7.36 27.31
C VAL A 706 8.99 -8.80 27.31
N THR A 707 7.92 -9.06 26.58
CA THR A 707 7.35 -10.39 26.39
C THR A 707 7.74 -10.92 25.02
N ARG A 708 8.27 -12.14 24.96
CA ARG A 708 8.46 -12.90 23.71
C ARG A 708 7.57 -14.14 23.77
N HIS A 709 6.77 -14.37 22.73
CA HIS A 709 5.68 -15.34 22.72
C HIS A 709 5.79 -16.28 21.52
N ASN A 710 5.53 -17.57 21.75
CA ASN A 710 5.45 -18.56 20.69
C ASN A 710 4.02 -18.62 20.12
N PRO A 711 3.80 -18.24 18.84
CA PRO A 711 2.45 -18.25 18.25
C PRO A 711 1.88 -19.66 18.11
N ILE A 712 2.71 -20.71 18.19
CA ILE A 712 2.32 -22.12 18.12
C ILE A 712 2.08 -22.68 19.52
N THR A 713 3.08 -22.76 20.39
CA THR A 713 2.90 -23.40 21.70
C THR A 713 2.17 -22.52 22.70
N HIS A 714 2.11 -21.20 22.46
CA HIS A 714 1.66 -20.17 23.40
C HIS A 714 2.44 -20.12 24.71
N GLU A 715 3.59 -20.79 24.77
CA GLU A 715 4.61 -20.50 25.76
C GLU A 715 5.07 -19.05 25.60
N THR A 716 5.32 -18.43 26.74
CA THR A 716 5.60 -17.00 26.86
C THR A 716 6.80 -16.82 27.76
N VAL A 717 7.73 -15.98 27.36
CA VAL A 717 8.81 -15.51 28.22
C VAL A 717 8.63 -14.03 28.49
N ILE A 718 8.56 -13.65 29.76
CA ILE A 718 8.51 -12.25 30.19
C ILE A 718 9.85 -11.91 30.83
N LEU A 719 10.54 -10.91 30.29
CA LEU A 719 11.76 -10.36 30.85
C LEU A 719 11.47 -8.97 31.41
N VAL A 720 11.75 -8.76 32.69
CA VAL A 720 11.63 -7.44 33.33
C VAL A 720 13.04 -6.88 33.53
N ALA A 721 13.27 -5.64 33.12
CA ALA A 721 14.56 -4.98 33.19
C ALA A 721 14.42 -3.61 33.89
N HIS A 722 15.26 -3.36 34.90
CA HIS A 722 15.35 -2.05 35.56
C HIS A 722 16.56 -1.29 35.02
N THR A 723 16.30 -0.45 34.02
CA THR A 723 17.28 0.36 33.31
C THR A 723 17.83 1.50 34.18
N ALA A 724 18.92 2.12 33.73
CA ALA A 724 19.64 3.15 34.49
C ALA A 724 20.29 4.18 33.55
N PHE A 725 19.46 4.83 32.72
CA PHE A 725 19.92 5.77 31.69
C PHE A 725 20.59 7.02 32.27
N SER A 726 20.20 7.46 33.47
CA SER A 726 20.78 8.61 34.16
C SER A 726 21.71 8.16 35.29
N LYS A 727 22.98 8.60 35.25
CA LYS A 727 23.95 8.41 36.35
C LYS A 727 23.48 8.97 37.68
N ASN A 728 22.60 9.97 37.64
CA ASN A 728 22.10 10.67 38.82
C ASN A 728 20.86 9.99 39.43
N SER A 729 20.33 8.95 38.78
CA SER A 729 19.05 8.33 39.12
C SER A 729 19.17 6.83 39.44
N ILE A 730 20.29 6.40 40.02
CA ILE A 730 20.50 4.99 40.38
C ILE A 730 19.69 4.65 41.64
N ASN A 731 18.76 3.70 41.54
CA ASN A 731 17.93 3.25 42.65
C ASN A 731 18.45 1.92 43.23
N HIS A 732 18.97 1.95 44.46
CA HIS A 732 19.50 0.77 45.14
C HIS A 732 18.47 -0.01 45.98
N VAL A 733 17.31 0.57 46.30
CA VAL A 733 16.35 -0.01 47.25
C VAL A 733 15.25 -0.82 46.53
N GLY A 734 15.05 -0.54 45.24
CA GLY A 734 13.98 -1.11 44.43
C GLY A 734 12.80 -0.13 44.29
N PRO A 735 12.11 -0.12 43.14
CA PRO A 735 11.08 0.86 42.83
C PRO A 735 9.68 0.44 43.31
N VAL A 736 8.80 1.41 43.58
CA VAL A 736 7.36 1.18 43.75
C VAL A 736 6.72 1.18 42.35
N VAL A 737 6.26 0.03 41.90
CA VAL A 737 5.63 -0.16 40.58
C VAL A 737 4.47 -1.14 40.68
N ARG A 738 3.55 -1.10 39.72
CA ARG A 738 2.47 -2.09 39.63
C ARG A 738 3.04 -3.50 39.43
N ASN A 739 2.31 -4.51 39.91
CA ASN A 739 2.68 -5.91 39.71
C ASN A 739 2.61 -6.30 38.23
N VAL A 740 3.47 -7.25 37.83
CA VAL A 740 3.39 -7.89 36.50
C VAL A 740 2.34 -8.98 36.56
N HIS A 741 1.26 -8.80 35.80
CA HIS A 741 0.21 -9.81 35.68
C HIS A 741 0.54 -10.79 34.54
N PHE A 742 0.29 -12.08 34.75
CA PHE A 742 0.42 -13.10 33.70
C PHE A 742 -0.78 -14.05 33.71
N GLU A 743 -1.13 -14.56 32.53
CA GLU A 743 -2.16 -15.59 32.34
C GLU A 743 -1.48 -16.88 31.85
N GLY A 744 -1.74 -17.99 32.53
CA GLY A 744 -1.01 -19.25 32.35
C GLY A 744 -0.43 -19.81 33.64
N LEU A 745 0.40 -20.82 33.50
CA LEU A 745 1.19 -21.44 34.57
C LEU A 745 2.62 -20.89 34.52
N LEU A 746 3.08 -20.25 35.59
CA LEU A 746 4.48 -19.90 35.76
C LEU A 746 5.29 -21.16 36.07
N GLU A 747 6.03 -21.66 35.08
CA GLU A 747 6.81 -22.90 35.19
C GLU A 747 8.10 -22.69 35.97
N GLU A 748 8.87 -21.67 35.57
CA GLU A 748 10.17 -21.38 36.16
C GLU A 748 10.55 -19.91 35.98
N ILE A 749 11.53 -19.49 36.77
CA ILE A 749 12.30 -18.27 36.57
C ILE A 749 13.59 -18.71 35.88
N ILE A 750 13.69 -18.39 34.58
CA ILE A 750 14.81 -18.83 33.72
C ILE A 750 16.13 -18.33 34.30
N PHE A 751 16.20 -17.04 34.63
CA PHE A 751 17.30 -16.47 35.40
C PHE A 751 16.87 -15.19 36.11
N GLU A 752 17.61 -14.86 37.17
CA GLU A 752 17.63 -13.54 37.79
C GLU A 752 19.08 -13.04 37.87
N ALA A 753 19.31 -11.75 37.62
CA ALA A 753 20.65 -11.17 37.61
C ALA A 753 20.65 -9.72 38.12
N GLN A 754 21.72 -9.32 38.78
CA GLN A 754 21.91 -7.97 39.31
C GLN A 754 23.38 -7.57 39.27
N ILE A 755 23.67 -6.34 38.82
CA ILE A 755 24.99 -5.73 38.96
C ILE A 755 25.22 -5.28 40.40
N ILE A 756 26.37 -5.68 40.97
CA ILE A 756 26.83 -5.33 42.31
C ILE A 756 28.24 -4.71 42.22
N GLY A 757 28.50 -3.65 43.01
CA GLY A 757 29.73 -2.84 43.01
C GLY A 757 29.39 -1.34 43.05
N GLY A 758 30.26 -0.34 43.25
CA GLY A 758 31.67 -0.25 43.64
C GLY A 758 31.97 1.22 44.11
N GLN A 759 33.09 1.47 44.81
CA GLN A 759 33.55 2.84 45.18
C GLN A 759 35.02 3.15 44.81
N GLU A 760 35.86 2.16 44.46
CA GLU A 760 37.26 2.38 44.02
C GLU A 760 37.52 1.73 42.66
N VAL A 761 37.96 2.54 41.70
CA VAL A 761 38.33 2.12 40.34
C VAL A 761 39.76 1.59 40.33
N GLN A 762 39.97 0.37 39.88
CA GLN A 762 41.31 -0.20 39.70
C GLN A 762 42.01 0.43 38.47
N PRO A 763 43.33 0.64 38.51
CA PRO A 763 44.08 1.20 37.38
C PRO A 763 44.06 0.28 36.15
N PHE A 764 44.00 0.89 34.96
CA PHE A 764 44.01 0.17 33.68
C PHE A 764 45.40 -0.30 33.26
N SER A 765 45.49 -1.46 32.60
CA SER A 765 46.70 -1.98 31.97
C SER A 765 47.17 -1.12 30.80
N SER A 766 48.49 -1.04 30.63
CA SER A 766 49.16 -0.43 29.48
C SER A 766 49.21 -1.34 28.25
N ASP A 767 49.03 -2.65 28.43
CA ASP A 767 49.38 -3.65 27.42
C ASP A 767 48.14 -4.25 26.74
N TRP A 768 47.06 -4.45 27.50
CA TRP A 768 45.81 -5.01 27.01
C TRP A 768 44.59 -4.29 27.57
N LEU A 769 43.48 -4.38 26.84
CA LEU A 769 42.21 -3.80 27.20
C LEU A 769 41.51 -4.63 28.28
N HIS A 770 41.15 -3.99 29.39
CA HIS A 770 40.21 -4.50 30.39
C HIS A 770 39.33 -3.36 30.93
N GLY A 771 38.17 -3.70 31.48
CA GLY A 771 37.22 -2.74 32.05
C GLY A 771 37.25 -2.67 33.58
N LEU A 772 36.15 -2.17 34.15
CA LEU A 772 35.97 -1.87 35.56
C LEU A 772 35.84 -3.14 36.42
N THR A 773 36.91 -3.50 37.14
CA THR A 773 36.98 -4.76 37.88
C THR A 773 36.24 -4.77 39.22
N GLU A 774 35.81 -3.61 39.69
CA GLU A 774 35.06 -3.42 40.94
C GLU A 774 33.56 -3.72 40.82
N TYR A 775 33.06 -3.97 39.60
CA TYR A 775 31.69 -4.41 39.35
C TYR A 775 31.66 -5.88 38.94
N TYR A 776 30.68 -6.62 39.48
CA TYR A 776 30.40 -7.99 39.10
C TYR A 776 28.89 -8.23 39.03
N VAL A 777 28.48 -9.33 38.40
CA VAL A 777 27.06 -9.71 38.30
C VAL A 777 26.81 -10.90 39.22
N GLU A 778 25.86 -10.78 40.16
CA GLU A 778 25.28 -11.94 40.85
C GLU A 778 24.10 -12.44 40.01
N PHE A 779 24.07 -13.73 39.69
CA PHE A 779 22.97 -14.34 38.94
C PHE A 779 22.70 -15.78 39.37
N MET A 780 21.47 -16.23 39.16
CA MET A 780 21.01 -17.61 39.35
C MET A 780 20.17 -18.03 38.14
N GLU A 781 20.22 -19.30 37.75
CA GLU A 781 19.44 -19.90 36.65
C GLU A 781 18.45 -20.95 37.18
N HIS A 782 17.35 -21.19 36.45
CA HIS A 782 16.40 -22.27 36.67
C HIS A 782 15.81 -22.33 38.09
N LEU A 783 15.35 -21.18 38.60
CA LEU A 783 14.76 -21.10 39.92
C LEU A 783 13.28 -21.48 39.89
N LYS A 784 12.81 -22.12 40.96
CA LYS A 784 11.37 -22.27 41.17
C LYS A 784 10.74 -20.91 41.51
N PRO A 785 9.43 -20.74 41.25
CA PRO A 785 8.73 -19.48 41.51
C PRO A 785 8.88 -18.89 42.93
N ASN A 786 9.15 -19.71 43.94
CA ASN A 786 9.33 -19.30 45.33
C ASN A 786 10.79 -19.12 45.78
N GLU A 787 11.76 -19.32 44.90
CA GLU A 787 13.20 -19.28 45.21
C GLU A 787 13.86 -17.94 44.84
N SER A 788 13.17 -17.06 44.12
CA SER A 788 13.71 -15.75 43.69
C SER A 788 13.96 -14.80 44.86
N LYS A 789 15.08 -14.07 44.77
CA LYS A 789 15.39 -12.94 45.68
C LYS A 789 14.84 -11.61 45.15
N LEU A 790 14.60 -11.53 43.85
CA LEU A 790 14.22 -10.33 43.10
C LEU A 790 12.72 -10.13 42.94
N VAL A 791 11.91 -11.18 43.14
CA VAL A 791 10.45 -11.10 43.05
C VAL A 791 9.73 -11.92 44.11
N LEU A 792 8.48 -11.54 44.38
CA LEU A 792 7.51 -12.30 45.14
C LEU A 792 6.36 -12.73 44.21
N VAL A 793 6.15 -14.03 44.06
CA VAL A 793 5.11 -14.60 43.19
C VAL A 793 3.80 -14.80 43.96
N HIS A 794 2.74 -14.11 43.53
CA HIS A 794 1.39 -14.20 44.07
C HIS A 794 0.54 -15.12 43.19
N GLY A 795 0.59 -16.42 43.49
CA GLY A 795 -0.09 -17.46 42.70
C GLY A 795 0.71 -17.88 41.46
N VAL A 796 0.77 -19.19 41.21
CA VAL A 796 1.49 -19.75 40.05
C VAL A 796 0.62 -19.92 38.81
N GLU A 797 -0.71 -19.94 38.98
CA GLU A 797 -1.68 -19.96 37.89
C GLU A 797 -2.40 -18.62 37.83
N ASN A 798 -2.35 -17.95 36.67
CA ASN A 798 -2.96 -16.63 36.43
C ASN A 798 -2.60 -15.59 37.53
N GLY A 799 -1.32 -15.57 37.91
CA GLY A 799 -0.83 -14.86 39.08
C GLY A 799 -0.40 -13.43 38.83
N ASN A 800 0.22 -12.86 39.86
CA ASN A 800 0.89 -11.57 39.80
C ASN A 800 2.31 -11.69 40.36
N ILE A 801 3.25 -10.94 39.78
CA ILE A 801 4.64 -10.89 40.23
C ILE A 801 4.91 -9.49 40.78
N GLU A 802 5.28 -9.45 42.05
CA GLU A 802 5.71 -8.25 42.75
C GLU A 802 7.24 -8.17 42.70
N LEU A 803 7.79 -7.04 42.24
CA LEU A 803 9.24 -6.84 42.20
C LEU A 803 9.74 -6.46 43.62
N LYS A 804 10.70 -7.23 44.16
CA LYS A 804 11.21 -7.07 45.52
C LYS A 804 12.74 -7.07 45.51
N ASN A 805 13.39 -6.04 46.05
CA ASN A 805 14.85 -5.84 45.95
C ASN A 805 15.35 -5.67 44.50
N PHE A 806 14.51 -5.19 43.60
CA PHE A 806 14.81 -5.05 42.17
C PHE A 806 15.50 -3.72 41.88
N SER A 807 16.78 -3.57 42.21
CA SER A 807 17.53 -2.31 42.04
C SER A 807 17.78 -1.97 40.56
N SER A 808 18.26 -0.76 40.28
CA SER A 808 18.79 -0.42 38.96
C SER A 808 19.89 -1.41 38.59
N GLY A 809 19.88 -1.89 37.35
CA GLY A 809 20.78 -2.96 36.90
C GLY A 809 20.34 -4.38 37.23
N SER A 810 19.10 -4.56 37.69
CA SER A 810 18.47 -5.87 37.86
C SER A 810 17.68 -6.31 36.62
N VAL A 811 17.70 -7.62 36.37
CA VAL A 811 16.91 -8.26 35.31
C VAL A 811 16.38 -9.61 35.79
N ILE A 812 15.19 -9.99 35.35
CA ILE A 812 14.61 -11.31 35.60
C ILE A 812 13.84 -11.80 34.39
N ALA A 813 13.97 -13.09 34.05
CA ALA A 813 13.26 -13.73 32.95
C ALA A 813 12.39 -14.89 33.45
N LEU A 814 11.13 -14.93 33.01
CA LEU A 814 10.08 -15.80 33.54
C LEU A 814 9.49 -16.63 32.40
N LYS A 815 9.32 -17.94 32.60
CA LYS A 815 8.68 -18.83 31.61
C LYS A 815 7.25 -19.16 32.04
N ILE A 816 6.29 -18.84 31.18
CA ILE A 816 4.87 -19.07 31.39
C ILE A 816 4.33 -19.97 30.28
N SER A 817 3.63 -21.03 30.65
CA SER A 817 2.96 -21.94 29.73
C SER A 817 1.45 -21.77 29.78
N PRO A 818 0.70 -22.14 28.73
CA PRO A 818 -0.75 -22.14 28.79
C PRO A 818 -1.26 -23.10 29.86
N LEU A 819 -2.36 -22.75 30.52
CA LEU A 819 -3.09 -23.72 31.35
C LEU A 819 -3.55 -24.90 30.49
N LYS A 820 -3.66 -26.08 31.10
CA LYS A 820 -4.03 -27.32 30.39
C LYS A 820 -5.35 -27.19 29.61
N SER A 821 -6.37 -26.55 30.19
CA SER A 821 -7.65 -26.30 29.53
C SER A 821 -7.49 -25.42 28.27
N ALA A 822 -6.73 -24.33 28.37
CA ALA A 822 -6.45 -23.43 27.25
C ALA A 822 -5.66 -24.15 26.15
N ALA A 823 -4.63 -24.92 26.51
CA ALA A 823 -3.83 -25.71 25.56
C ALA A 823 -4.69 -26.74 24.82
N GLU A 824 -5.56 -27.48 25.53
CA GLU A 824 -6.49 -28.44 24.92
C GLU A 824 -7.49 -27.75 23.98
N SER A 825 -8.01 -26.57 24.36
CA SER A 825 -8.94 -25.80 23.52
C SER A 825 -8.26 -25.24 22.27
N VAL A 826 -7.03 -24.72 22.38
CA VAL A 826 -6.21 -24.32 21.22
C VAL A 826 -5.95 -25.51 20.30
N ALA A 827 -5.57 -26.66 20.84
CA ALA A 827 -5.32 -27.87 20.05
C ALA A 827 -6.58 -28.33 19.30
N LYS A 828 -7.76 -28.28 19.94
CA LYS A 828 -9.05 -28.55 19.29
C LYS A 828 -9.31 -27.60 18.13
N ILE A 829 -9.10 -26.29 18.31
CA ILE A 829 -9.29 -25.30 17.24
C ILE A 829 -8.33 -25.57 16.08
N ARG A 830 -7.05 -25.83 16.36
CA ARG A 830 -6.08 -26.11 15.29
C ARG A 830 -6.36 -27.39 14.53
N ASN A 831 -6.75 -28.46 15.22
CA ASN A 831 -7.18 -29.68 14.55
C ASN A 831 -8.41 -29.41 13.68
N LEU A 832 -9.39 -28.66 14.20
CA LEU A 832 -10.56 -28.22 13.43
C LEU A 832 -10.15 -27.39 12.20
N LEU A 833 -9.11 -26.55 12.27
CA LEU A 833 -8.62 -25.73 11.14
C LEU A 833 -7.81 -26.53 10.12
N ALA A 834 -7.08 -27.56 10.54
CA ALA A 834 -6.20 -28.34 9.67
C ALA A 834 -6.88 -29.55 9.01
N ASN A 835 -7.87 -30.17 9.67
CA ASN A 835 -8.52 -31.38 9.20
C ASN A 835 -9.83 -31.08 8.46
N ASP A 836 -9.85 -31.28 7.14
CA ASP A 836 -11.04 -31.07 6.31
C ASP A 836 -12.19 -32.07 6.61
N ASP A 837 -11.85 -33.23 7.16
CA ASP A 837 -12.76 -34.34 7.53
C ASP A 837 -13.18 -34.29 9.01
N ASP A 838 -12.90 -33.19 9.71
CA ASP A 838 -13.28 -33.03 11.12
C ASP A 838 -14.81 -33.24 11.32
N PRO A 839 -15.24 -34.00 12.35
CA PRO A 839 -16.64 -34.28 12.59
C PRO A 839 -17.53 -33.04 12.70
N LEU A 840 -17.04 -31.95 13.30
CA LEU A 840 -17.80 -30.70 13.43
C LEU A 840 -17.95 -29.99 12.08
N ARG A 841 -16.95 -30.03 11.20
CA ARG A 841 -17.10 -29.52 9.83
C ARG A 841 -18.16 -30.30 9.06
N ASN A 842 -18.18 -31.62 9.22
CA ASN A 842 -19.18 -32.48 8.58
C ASN A 842 -20.59 -32.33 9.20
N GLU A 843 -20.70 -32.08 10.50
CA GLU A 843 -21.96 -31.68 11.14
C GLU A 843 -22.45 -30.32 10.61
N LEU A 844 -21.52 -29.35 10.44
CA LEU A 844 -21.83 -28.03 9.89
C LEU A 844 -22.36 -28.14 8.46
N ARG A 845 -21.67 -28.86 7.57
CA ARG A 845 -22.11 -29.11 6.18
C ARG A 845 -23.48 -29.78 6.13
N ARG A 846 -23.70 -30.85 6.90
CA ARG A 846 -25.00 -31.55 6.95
C ARG A 846 -26.14 -30.66 7.41
N SER A 847 -25.89 -29.75 8.35
CA SER A 847 -26.91 -28.78 8.79
C SER A 847 -27.29 -27.80 7.67
N LEU A 848 -26.33 -27.41 6.82
CA LEU A 848 -26.53 -26.51 5.69
C LEU A 848 -27.17 -27.20 4.49
N GLU A 849 -26.84 -28.46 4.21
CA GLU A 849 -27.37 -29.25 3.10
C GLU A 849 -28.90 -29.35 3.13
N LYS A 850 -29.50 -29.42 4.32
CA LYS A 850 -30.96 -29.50 4.54
C LYS A 850 -31.69 -28.18 4.29
N MET A 851 -31.00 -27.04 4.28
CA MET A 851 -31.62 -25.72 4.16
C MET A 851 -31.91 -25.36 2.70
N SER A 852 -32.99 -24.61 2.47
CA SER A 852 -33.19 -23.89 1.20
C SER A 852 -32.26 -22.66 1.13
N LEU A 853 -32.37 -21.86 0.06
CA LEU A 853 -31.59 -20.63 -0.09
C LEU A 853 -32.04 -19.49 0.83
N GLN A 854 -33.29 -19.50 1.30
CA GLN A 854 -33.84 -18.41 2.12
C GLN A 854 -33.17 -18.33 3.51
N PRO A 855 -33.04 -19.42 4.30
CA PRO A 855 -32.29 -19.41 5.56
C PRO A 855 -30.82 -19.01 5.42
N LEU A 856 -30.18 -19.34 4.29
CA LEU A 856 -28.78 -18.96 4.01
C LEU A 856 -28.63 -17.44 3.85
N SER A 857 -29.63 -16.76 3.25
CA SER A 857 -29.65 -15.29 3.19
C SER A 857 -29.69 -14.68 4.60
N TYR A 858 -30.54 -15.21 5.49
CA TYR A 858 -30.58 -14.79 6.90
C TYR A 858 -29.24 -15.01 7.63
N ILE A 859 -28.57 -16.15 7.41
CA ILE A 859 -27.28 -16.45 8.05
C ILE A 859 -26.23 -15.40 7.69
N PHE A 860 -26.17 -14.98 6.42
CA PHE A 860 -25.17 -14.03 5.95
C PHE A 860 -25.54 -12.56 6.17
N PHE A 861 -26.80 -12.18 5.97
CA PHE A 861 -27.18 -10.78 5.76
C PHE A 861 -28.12 -10.26 6.85
N ASN A 862 -29.34 -9.87 6.48
CA ASN A 862 -30.23 -8.95 7.18
C ASN A 862 -29.56 -7.62 7.55
N CYS A 863 -30.00 -6.54 6.92
CA CYS A 863 -29.71 -5.21 7.45
C CYS A 863 -30.48 -4.98 8.77
N ILE A 864 -30.15 -3.90 9.48
CA ILE A 864 -30.72 -3.62 10.81
C ILE A 864 -32.25 -3.57 10.79
N ALA A 865 -32.85 -2.95 9.77
CA ALA A 865 -34.29 -2.86 9.64
C ALA A 865 -34.94 -4.25 9.48
N GLU A 866 -34.36 -5.12 8.65
CA GLU A 866 -34.82 -6.50 8.48
C GLU A 866 -34.68 -7.32 9.77
N GLU A 867 -33.59 -7.13 10.50
CA GLU A 867 -33.36 -7.83 11.77
C GLU A 867 -34.37 -7.41 12.86
N ILE A 868 -34.70 -6.11 12.93
CA ILE A 868 -35.75 -5.57 13.81
C ILE A 868 -37.12 -6.13 13.45
N ASP A 869 -37.42 -6.29 12.17
CA ASP A 869 -38.67 -6.89 11.69
C ASP A 869 -38.81 -8.38 12.07
N CYS A 870 -37.68 -9.06 12.24
CA CYS A 870 -37.60 -10.41 12.83
C CYS A 870 -37.63 -10.40 14.38
N GLY A 871 -37.83 -9.24 15.01
CA GLY A 871 -37.87 -9.06 16.46
C GLY A 871 -36.50 -9.09 17.14
N ALA A 872 -35.41 -8.96 16.39
CA ALA A 872 -34.02 -8.98 16.89
C ALA A 872 -33.37 -7.58 16.80
N GLY A 873 -32.22 -7.41 17.45
CA GLY A 873 -31.43 -6.18 17.37
C GLY A 873 -30.09 -6.43 16.70
N ALA A 874 -29.42 -5.35 16.28
CA ALA A 874 -28.07 -5.42 15.72
C ALA A 874 -27.00 -5.38 16.84
N TYR A 875 -25.89 -6.09 16.64
CA TYR A 875 -24.74 -5.98 17.54
C TYR A 875 -24.06 -4.61 17.41
N HIS A 876 -23.81 -3.95 18.53
CA HIS A 876 -23.07 -2.70 18.61
C HIS A 876 -21.67 -2.97 19.16
N ILE A 877 -20.64 -2.74 18.35
CA ILE A 877 -19.25 -2.81 18.80
C ILE A 877 -18.93 -1.50 19.53
N PRO A 878 -18.56 -1.53 20.82
CA PRO A 878 -18.14 -0.33 21.55
C PRO A 878 -17.06 0.45 20.79
N ASP A 879 -17.13 1.78 20.81
CA ASP A 879 -16.18 2.69 20.14
C ASP A 879 -16.04 2.52 18.61
N PHE A 880 -16.96 1.78 17.98
CA PHE A 880 -17.01 1.61 16.52
C PHE A 880 -18.41 1.87 15.94
N GLY A 881 -19.44 1.26 16.52
CA GLY A 881 -20.83 1.36 16.04
C GLY A 881 -21.43 0.04 15.58
N GLN A 882 -22.49 0.12 14.77
CA GLN A 882 -23.25 -1.04 14.29
C GLN A 882 -22.68 -1.59 12.98
N LEU A 883 -22.82 -2.91 12.79
CA LEU A 883 -22.52 -3.57 11.52
C LEU A 883 -23.63 -3.29 10.50
N VAL A 884 -23.27 -3.21 9.21
CA VAL A 884 -24.24 -2.97 8.12
C VAL A 884 -25.21 -4.14 7.91
N TYR A 885 -24.74 -5.35 8.21
CA TYR A 885 -25.54 -6.57 8.28
C TYR A 885 -25.40 -7.19 9.67
N CYS A 886 -26.47 -7.84 10.13
CA CYS A 886 -26.50 -8.54 11.41
C CYS A 886 -25.92 -9.95 11.34
N GLY A 887 -25.90 -10.55 10.14
CA GLY A 887 -25.32 -11.84 9.84
C GLY A 887 -23.81 -11.81 9.58
N LEU A 888 -23.26 -12.97 9.17
CA LEU A 888 -21.82 -13.17 9.03
C LEU A 888 -21.16 -12.18 8.04
N GLN A 889 -21.87 -11.75 7.00
CA GLN A 889 -21.31 -10.81 6.03
C GLN A 889 -21.07 -9.41 6.60
N GLY A 890 -21.76 -9.02 7.68
CA GLY A 890 -21.51 -7.74 8.33
C GLY A 890 -20.11 -7.66 8.96
N LEU A 891 -19.56 -8.80 9.37
CA LEU A 891 -18.30 -8.88 10.08
C LEU A 891 -17.11 -9.23 9.17
N LYS A 892 -17.32 -10.00 8.09
CA LYS A 892 -16.22 -10.49 7.25
C LYS A 892 -15.39 -9.38 6.57
N PRO A 893 -15.97 -8.32 5.95
CA PRO A 893 -15.20 -7.22 5.37
C PRO A 893 -14.39 -6.47 6.42
N LEU A 894 -14.95 -6.27 7.61
CA LEU A 894 -14.28 -5.63 8.74
C LEU A 894 -13.07 -6.46 9.20
N LEU A 895 -13.26 -7.76 9.42
CA LEU A 895 -12.18 -8.69 9.78
C LEU A 895 -11.12 -8.79 8.68
N LYS A 896 -11.49 -8.81 7.39
CA LYS A 896 -10.52 -8.84 6.27
C LYS A 896 -9.54 -7.68 6.39
N LYS A 897 -10.03 -6.46 6.66
CA LYS A 897 -9.18 -5.27 6.82
C LYS A 897 -8.31 -5.36 8.07
N ILE A 898 -8.90 -5.72 9.21
CA ILE A 898 -8.19 -5.83 10.49
C ILE A 898 -7.05 -6.85 10.41
N VAL A 899 -7.30 -8.02 9.81
CA VAL A 899 -6.30 -9.09 9.62
C VAL A 899 -5.18 -8.64 8.70
N ALA A 900 -5.52 -8.02 7.56
CA ALA A 900 -4.52 -7.57 6.57
C ALA A 900 -3.54 -6.55 7.16
N GLN A 901 -4.01 -5.71 8.09
CA GLN A 901 -3.20 -4.70 8.78
C GLN A 901 -2.66 -5.16 10.14
N ASN A 902 -3.03 -6.37 10.56
CA ASN A 902 -2.80 -6.88 11.92
C ASN A 902 -3.20 -5.87 13.02
N ASP A 903 -4.32 -5.17 12.81
CA ASP A 903 -4.79 -4.06 13.65
C ASP A 903 -5.47 -4.58 14.93
N LEU A 904 -4.64 -5.10 15.84
CA LEU A 904 -5.10 -5.52 17.17
C LEU A 904 -5.59 -4.35 18.04
N GLY A 905 -5.37 -3.10 17.61
CA GLY A 905 -5.89 -1.89 18.24
C GLY A 905 -7.35 -1.59 17.91
N HIS A 906 -7.92 -2.27 16.91
CA HIS A 906 -9.31 -2.06 16.49
C HIS A 906 -10.31 -2.31 17.65
N PRO A 907 -11.38 -1.51 17.81
CA PRO A 907 -12.37 -1.69 18.88
C PRO A 907 -13.02 -3.08 18.93
N LEU A 908 -13.16 -3.74 17.78
CA LEU A 908 -13.60 -5.15 17.70
C LEU A 908 -12.66 -6.10 18.46
N CYS A 909 -11.34 -5.93 18.31
CA CYS A 909 -10.36 -6.76 19.00
C CYS A 909 -10.41 -6.52 20.51
N ASP A 910 -10.59 -5.27 20.93
CA ASP A 910 -10.77 -4.93 22.34
C ASP A 910 -12.06 -5.54 22.91
N ASN A 911 -13.17 -5.50 22.17
CA ASN A 911 -14.42 -6.15 22.55
C ASN A 911 -14.24 -7.67 22.73
N LEU A 912 -13.52 -8.34 21.82
CA LEU A 912 -13.23 -9.78 21.88
C LEU A 912 -12.28 -10.16 23.03
N ARG A 913 -11.34 -9.28 23.41
CA ARG A 913 -10.49 -9.45 24.58
C ARG A 913 -11.32 -9.39 25.87
N LYS A 914 -12.16 -8.35 25.98
CA LYS A 914 -13.00 -8.09 27.16
C LYS A 914 -14.05 -9.18 27.41
N GLY A 915 -14.55 -9.85 26.37
CA GLY A 915 -15.51 -10.94 26.53
C GLY A 915 -16.01 -11.56 25.23
N CYS A 916 -16.77 -12.65 25.36
CA CYS A 916 -17.25 -13.45 24.23
C CYS A 916 -18.66 -13.08 23.74
N TRP A 917 -19.14 -11.85 24.03
CA TRP A 917 -20.51 -11.43 23.72
C TRP A 917 -20.87 -11.50 22.23
N LEU A 918 -19.89 -11.26 21.35
CA LEU A 918 -20.11 -11.38 19.90
C LEU A 918 -20.39 -12.83 19.48
N ILE A 919 -19.72 -13.81 20.10
CA ILE A 919 -19.98 -15.24 19.88
C ILE A 919 -21.40 -15.56 20.33
N ASP A 920 -21.77 -15.11 21.53
CA ASP A 920 -23.10 -15.36 22.09
C ASP A 920 -24.20 -14.72 21.23
N TYR A 921 -23.98 -13.49 20.74
CA TYR A 921 -24.87 -12.82 19.79
C TYR A 921 -25.07 -13.64 18.50
N ILE A 922 -23.97 -14.08 17.87
CA ILE A 922 -24.04 -14.89 16.63
C ILE A 922 -24.85 -16.16 16.88
N VAL A 923 -24.56 -16.89 17.95
CA VAL A 923 -25.24 -18.14 18.29
C VAL A 923 -26.72 -17.93 18.58
N LEU A 924 -27.06 -16.95 19.42
CA LEU A 924 -28.46 -16.66 19.79
C LEU A 924 -29.28 -16.20 18.60
N ARG A 925 -28.68 -15.41 17.70
CA ARG A 925 -29.31 -15.00 16.44
C ARG A 925 -29.63 -16.21 15.56
N LEU A 926 -28.69 -17.14 15.40
CA LEU A 926 -28.87 -18.33 14.56
C LEU A 926 -29.89 -19.33 15.15
N LYS A 927 -29.97 -19.43 16.48
CA LYS A 927 -30.92 -20.34 17.16
C LYS A 927 -32.36 -19.86 17.18
N ARG A 928 -32.62 -18.60 16.82
CA ARG A 928 -33.95 -17.98 16.91
C ARG A 928 -34.97 -18.55 15.92
N HIS A 929 -34.54 -18.92 14.72
CA HIS A 929 -35.43 -19.45 13.69
C HIS A 929 -35.28 -20.96 13.58
N GLN A 930 -36.42 -21.65 13.41
CA GLN A 930 -36.48 -23.11 13.32
C GLN A 930 -35.54 -23.65 12.23
N ASN A 931 -35.49 -22.98 11.07
CA ASN A 931 -34.70 -23.41 9.92
C ASN A 931 -33.18 -23.25 10.12
N THR A 932 -32.73 -22.39 11.03
CA THR A 932 -31.30 -22.15 11.30
C THR A 932 -30.83 -22.68 12.65
N CYS A 933 -31.74 -23.24 13.44
CA CYS A 933 -31.49 -23.63 14.82
C CYS A 933 -30.45 -24.76 14.94
N GLU A 934 -30.55 -25.81 14.11
CA GLU A 934 -29.56 -26.91 14.06
C GLU A 934 -28.16 -26.36 13.76
N TYR A 935 -28.02 -25.50 12.75
CA TYR A 935 -26.76 -24.83 12.42
C TYR A 935 -26.23 -23.98 13.57
N GLY A 936 -27.10 -23.23 14.25
CA GLY A 936 -26.75 -22.44 15.43
C GLY A 936 -26.15 -23.27 16.57
N PHE A 937 -26.65 -24.49 16.80
CA PHE A 937 -26.06 -25.41 17.77
C PHE A 937 -24.68 -25.92 17.34
N VAL A 938 -24.48 -26.20 16.06
CA VAL A 938 -23.15 -26.63 15.56
C VAL A 938 -22.14 -25.48 15.65
N VAL A 939 -22.54 -24.27 15.27
CA VAL A 939 -21.70 -23.06 15.39
C VAL A 939 -21.31 -22.80 16.85
N GLU A 940 -22.23 -23.00 17.80
CA GLU A 940 -21.90 -22.90 19.23
C GLU A 940 -20.83 -23.91 19.65
N LYS A 941 -20.96 -25.18 19.27
CA LYS A 941 -19.95 -26.22 19.55
C LYS A 941 -18.58 -25.84 18.97
N ILE A 942 -18.57 -25.28 17.76
CA ILE A 942 -17.34 -24.85 17.08
C ILE A 942 -16.68 -23.67 17.80
N PHE A 943 -17.45 -22.71 18.30
CA PHE A 943 -16.90 -21.56 19.04
C PHE A 943 -16.56 -21.87 20.51
N MET A 944 -17.12 -22.94 21.10
CA MET A 944 -16.96 -23.24 22.51
C MET A 944 -15.50 -23.23 23.00
N PRO A 945 -14.51 -23.82 22.27
CA PRO A 945 -13.12 -23.78 22.70
C PRO A 945 -12.50 -22.37 22.74
N VAL A 946 -13.01 -21.41 21.95
CA VAL A 946 -12.49 -20.03 21.93
C VAL A 946 -12.69 -19.32 23.27
N LYS A 947 -13.68 -19.74 24.07
CA LYS A 947 -13.96 -19.16 25.39
C LYS A 947 -12.85 -19.45 26.42
N ASP A 948 -12.15 -20.57 26.27
CA ASP A 948 -11.05 -20.99 27.15
C ASP A 948 -9.67 -20.47 26.69
N VAL A 949 -9.59 -19.86 25.51
CA VAL A 949 -8.35 -19.25 25.00
C VAL A 949 -8.04 -17.99 25.82
N GLN A 950 -6.75 -17.78 26.12
CA GLN A 950 -6.26 -16.60 26.84
C GLN A 950 -6.79 -15.31 26.21
N TYR A 951 -7.15 -14.33 27.05
CA TYR A 951 -7.96 -13.20 26.59
C TYR A 951 -7.28 -12.43 25.45
N TYR A 952 -5.97 -12.24 25.51
CA TYR A 952 -5.18 -11.50 24.53
C TYR A 952 -5.03 -12.24 23.18
N LEU A 953 -5.31 -13.55 23.13
CA LEU A 953 -5.32 -14.37 21.91
C LEU A 953 -6.72 -14.54 21.31
N ARG A 954 -7.79 -14.20 22.03
CA ARG A 954 -9.18 -14.38 21.54
C ARG A 954 -9.44 -13.74 20.17
N PRO A 955 -8.95 -12.52 19.84
CA PRO A 955 -9.20 -11.93 18.54
C PRO A 955 -8.71 -12.80 17.36
N SER A 956 -7.50 -13.36 17.46
CA SER A 956 -6.91 -14.17 16.37
C SER A 956 -7.61 -15.52 16.23
N TYR A 957 -7.92 -16.19 17.34
CA TYR A 957 -8.63 -17.47 17.33
C TYR A 957 -10.11 -17.32 16.93
N PHE A 958 -10.77 -16.25 17.37
CA PHE A 958 -12.13 -15.93 16.92
C PHE A 958 -12.17 -15.75 15.41
N GLU A 959 -11.25 -14.96 14.84
CA GLU A 959 -11.21 -14.74 13.40
C GLU A 959 -10.97 -16.02 12.63
N ALA A 960 -10.03 -16.86 13.04
CA ALA A 960 -9.72 -18.11 12.35
C ALA A 960 -10.94 -19.06 12.32
N VAL A 961 -11.63 -19.21 13.45
CA VAL A 961 -12.84 -20.03 13.58
C VAL A 961 -14.00 -19.42 12.79
N PHE A 962 -14.20 -18.10 12.90
CA PHE A 962 -15.23 -17.38 12.15
C PHE A 962 -15.03 -17.51 10.64
N SER A 963 -13.80 -17.35 10.16
CA SER A 963 -13.44 -17.47 8.75
C SER A 963 -13.65 -18.89 8.23
N LEU A 964 -13.43 -19.92 9.04
CA LEU A 964 -13.79 -21.30 8.70
C LEU A 964 -15.30 -21.47 8.52
N ILE A 965 -16.10 -21.01 9.51
CA ILE A 965 -17.57 -21.08 9.46
C ILE A 965 -18.08 -20.34 8.23
N TYR A 966 -17.62 -19.10 8.02
CA TYR A 966 -17.99 -18.28 6.88
C TYR A 966 -17.69 -18.97 5.55
N ARG A 967 -16.48 -19.55 5.42
CA ARG A 967 -16.05 -20.24 4.19
C ARG A 967 -16.93 -21.46 3.88
N ILE A 968 -17.12 -22.36 4.84
CA ILE A 968 -17.95 -23.57 4.64
C ILE A 968 -19.39 -23.18 4.30
N THR A 969 -19.95 -22.22 5.04
CA THR A 969 -21.31 -21.73 4.80
C THR A 969 -21.45 -21.15 3.39
N ARG A 970 -20.42 -20.43 2.91
CA ARG A 970 -20.42 -19.81 1.59
C ARG A 970 -20.27 -20.85 0.49
N GLU A 971 -19.40 -21.85 0.68
CA GLU A 971 -19.25 -22.99 -0.24
C GLU A 971 -20.59 -23.73 -0.43
N GLU A 972 -21.32 -24.01 0.67
CA GLU A 972 -22.64 -24.66 0.59
C GLU A 972 -23.71 -23.78 -0.09
N LEU A 973 -23.68 -22.46 0.12
CA LEU A 973 -24.52 -21.53 -0.64
C LEU A 973 -24.27 -21.66 -2.15
N PHE A 974 -23.01 -21.64 -2.59
CA PHE A 974 -22.68 -21.73 -4.02
C PHE A 974 -23.04 -23.08 -4.65
N LYS A 975 -22.99 -24.18 -3.90
CA LYS A 975 -23.44 -25.50 -4.38
C LYS A 975 -24.93 -25.56 -4.67
N LYS A 976 -25.73 -24.72 -3.99
CA LYS A 976 -27.20 -24.65 -4.17
C LYS A 976 -27.62 -23.66 -5.26
N LEU A 977 -26.70 -22.81 -5.72
CA LEU A 977 -26.92 -21.92 -6.85
C LEU A 977 -26.61 -22.64 -8.18
N HIS A 978 -26.76 -21.95 -9.30
CA HIS A 978 -26.47 -22.52 -10.62
C HIS A 978 -25.05 -23.15 -10.68
N PRO A 979 -24.88 -24.39 -11.18
CA PRO A 979 -23.60 -25.12 -11.12
C PRO A 979 -22.39 -24.38 -11.73
N ASP A 980 -22.60 -23.69 -12.86
CA ASP A 980 -21.56 -22.91 -13.55
C ASP A 980 -20.96 -21.78 -12.68
N LEU A 981 -21.62 -21.39 -11.57
CA LEU A 981 -21.16 -20.30 -10.71
C LEU A 981 -20.00 -20.72 -9.80
N LEU A 982 -19.82 -22.02 -9.52
CA LEU A 982 -18.70 -22.51 -8.72
C LEU A 982 -17.36 -22.24 -9.43
N SER A 983 -17.31 -22.43 -10.75
CA SER A 983 -16.15 -22.18 -11.61
C SER A 983 -16.09 -20.74 -12.15
N SER A 984 -17.08 -19.90 -11.86
CA SER A 984 -17.13 -18.51 -12.33
C SER A 984 -16.09 -17.59 -11.67
N SER A 985 -15.94 -16.41 -12.26
CA SER A 985 -14.94 -15.43 -11.83
C SER A 985 -15.09 -15.01 -10.37
N ARG A 986 -13.99 -14.52 -9.76
CA ARG A 986 -14.08 -13.89 -8.43
C ARG A 986 -15.08 -12.73 -8.42
N PHE A 987 -15.10 -11.93 -9.49
CA PHE A 987 -16.05 -10.84 -9.68
C PHE A 987 -17.50 -11.33 -9.75
N VAL A 988 -17.80 -12.31 -10.61
CA VAL A 988 -19.15 -12.87 -10.75
C VAL A 988 -19.62 -13.49 -9.44
N ARG A 989 -18.78 -14.26 -8.75
CA ARG A 989 -19.14 -14.80 -7.44
C ARG A 989 -19.41 -13.71 -6.41
N ALA A 990 -18.71 -12.58 -6.44
CA ALA A 990 -19.02 -11.47 -5.54
C ALA A 990 -20.38 -10.84 -5.87
N LEU A 991 -20.68 -10.62 -7.14
CA LEU A 991 -22.00 -10.12 -7.57
C LEU A 991 -23.14 -11.07 -7.21
N VAL A 992 -22.97 -12.37 -7.48
CA VAL A 992 -23.94 -13.42 -7.10
C VAL A 992 -24.14 -13.44 -5.59
N PHE A 993 -23.06 -13.38 -4.82
CA PHE A 993 -23.15 -13.36 -3.37
C PHE A 993 -23.88 -12.11 -2.88
N SER A 994 -23.62 -10.94 -3.47
CA SER A 994 -24.40 -9.73 -3.19
C SER A 994 -25.88 -9.89 -3.55
N ALA A 995 -26.22 -10.53 -4.67
CA ALA A 995 -27.61 -10.74 -5.08
C ALA A 995 -28.43 -11.52 -4.03
N THR A 996 -27.77 -12.42 -3.28
CA THR A 996 -28.44 -13.19 -2.21
C THR A 996 -28.91 -12.34 -1.03
N SER A 997 -28.36 -11.14 -0.84
CA SER A 997 -28.75 -10.22 0.23
C SER A 997 -30.15 -9.61 0.04
N PHE A 998 -30.64 -9.53 -1.20
CA PHE A 998 -31.92 -8.87 -1.51
C PHE A 998 -33.13 -9.80 -1.38
N VAL A 999 -32.93 -11.11 -1.27
CA VAL A 999 -33.98 -12.11 -1.46
C VAL A 999 -34.20 -12.89 -0.17
N ASN A 1000 -35.26 -12.51 0.56
CA ASN A 1000 -35.64 -13.10 1.84
C ASN A 1000 -37.15 -12.93 2.13
N ALA A 1001 -37.69 -13.69 3.07
CA ALA A 1001 -39.02 -13.47 3.62
C ALA A 1001 -38.96 -12.51 4.80
N ILE A 1002 -39.70 -11.40 4.72
CA ILE A 1002 -39.77 -10.35 5.74
C ILE A 1002 -41.21 -10.26 6.25
N ASN A 1003 -41.40 -10.16 7.57
CA ASN A 1003 -42.72 -10.28 8.20
C ASN A 1003 -43.65 -9.13 7.81
N SER A 1004 -43.12 -7.90 7.71
CA SER A 1004 -43.88 -6.71 7.32
C SER A 1004 -43.97 -6.46 5.81
N SER A 1005 -43.41 -7.34 4.97
CA SER A 1005 -43.33 -7.13 3.51
C SER A 1005 -43.74 -8.38 2.73
N LYS A 1006 -44.90 -8.96 3.06
CA LYS A 1006 -45.33 -10.21 2.43
C LYS A 1006 -45.65 -10.01 0.95
N LEU A 1007 -45.48 -11.08 0.18
CA LEU A 1007 -46.03 -11.13 -1.16
C LEU A 1007 -47.56 -11.34 -1.11
N PRO A 1008 -48.30 -10.88 -2.14
CA PRO A 1008 -49.66 -11.31 -2.38
C PRO A 1008 -49.82 -12.82 -2.28
N PRO A 1009 -50.97 -13.32 -1.78
CA PRO A 1009 -51.20 -14.74 -1.66
C PRO A 1009 -51.09 -15.42 -3.03
N LEU A 1010 -50.29 -16.49 -3.09
CA LEU A 1010 -50.16 -17.33 -4.26
C LEU A 1010 -51.33 -18.32 -4.35
N SER A 1011 -51.57 -18.86 -5.54
CA SER A 1011 -52.53 -19.96 -5.73
C SER A 1011 -52.16 -21.14 -4.80
N PRO A 1012 -53.15 -21.79 -4.15
CA PRO A 1012 -52.91 -22.99 -3.36
C PRO A 1012 -52.27 -24.15 -4.12
N SER A 1013 -52.32 -24.14 -5.46
CA SER A 1013 -51.64 -25.14 -6.29
C SER A 1013 -50.12 -24.92 -6.40
N VAL A 1014 -49.61 -23.76 -6.01
CA VAL A 1014 -48.19 -23.43 -6.09
C VAL A 1014 -47.46 -24.01 -4.88
N ILE A 1015 -46.56 -24.97 -5.14
CA ILE A 1015 -45.73 -25.58 -4.10
C ILE A 1015 -44.58 -24.64 -3.74
N LEU A 1016 -44.45 -24.30 -2.47
CA LEU A 1016 -43.37 -23.45 -1.93
C LEU A 1016 -42.23 -24.32 -1.36
N GLU A 1017 -40.98 -23.84 -1.47
CA GLU A 1017 -39.81 -24.48 -0.83
C GLU A 1017 -39.76 -24.19 0.68
N ASP A 1018 -40.23 -23.01 1.09
CA ASP A 1018 -40.26 -22.54 2.47
C ASP A 1018 -41.68 -22.16 2.91
N GLN A 1019 -41.88 -21.97 4.22
CA GLN A 1019 -43.18 -21.61 4.79
C GLN A 1019 -43.79 -20.34 4.17
N PHE A 1020 -42.94 -19.35 3.86
CA PHE A 1020 -43.33 -18.11 3.21
C PHE A 1020 -42.44 -17.86 1.99
N PRO A 1021 -43.02 -17.40 0.86
CA PRO A 1021 -42.24 -17.12 -0.33
C PRO A 1021 -41.31 -15.92 -0.09
N SER A 1022 -40.09 -15.99 -0.64
CA SER A 1022 -39.15 -14.87 -0.58
C SER A 1022 -39.65 -13.70 -1.41
N SER A 1023 -39.39 -12.49 -0.92
CA SER A 1023 -39.55 -11.24 -1.66
C SER A 1023 -38.19 -10.67 -2.05
N LEU A 1024 -38.15 -9.82 -3.08
CA LEU A 1024 -36.93 -9.15 -3.55
C LEU A 1024 -36.97 -7.68 -3.15
N SER A 1025 -36.03 -7.27 -2.27
CA SER A 1025 -35.83 -5.88 -1.89
C SER A 1025 -35.28 -5.07 -3.06
N ALA A 1026 -35.79 -3.85 -3.28
CA ALA A 1026 -35.20 -2.92 -4.24
C ALA A 1026 -33.75 -2.54 -3.86
N GLY A 1027 -33.51 -2.33 -2.57
CA GLY A 1027 -32.17 -2.23 -2.00
C GLY A 1027 -32.12 -1.88 -0.52
N LEU A 1028 -30.91 -1.96 0.01
CA LEU A 1028 -30.63 -1.91 1.43
C LEU A 1028 -29.81 -0.65 1.78
N PRO A 1029 -30.12 0.02 2.91
CA PRO A 1029 -31.14 -0.36 3.90
C PRO A 1029 -32.54 0.22 3.63
N HIS A 1030 -32.68 1.20 2.73
CA HIS A 1030 -33.87 2.05 2.66
C HIS A 1030 -35.15 1.34 2.19
N PHE A 1031 -35.04 0.34 1.32
CA PHE A 1031 -36.17 -0.39 0.72
C PHE A 1031 -36.19 -1.86 1.15
N SER A 1032 -36.07 -2.08 2.46
CA SER A 1032 -35.86 -3.42 3.03
C SER A 1032 -37.06 -3.99 3.78
N VAL A 1033 -37.96 -3.16 4.33
CA VAL A 1033 -39.08 -3.60 5.18
C VAL A 1033 -40.35 -2.79 4.92
N GLY A 1034 -41.47 -3.23 5.51
CA GLY A 1034 -42.77 -2.59 5.36
C GLY A 1034 -43.27 -2.57 3.92
N ILE A 1035 -44.09 -1.56 3.61
CA ILE A 1035 -44.60 -1.35 2.25
C ILE A 1035 -43.49 -1.00 1.24
N TRP A 1036 -42.37 -0.45 1.72
CA TRP A 1036 -41.27 0.08 0.89
C TRP A 1036 -40.35 -0.97 0.29
N ARG A 1037 -40.53 -2.26 0.61
CA ARG A 1037 -39.65 -3.33 0.12
C ARG A 1037 -39.90 -3.71 -1.33
N ASN A 1038 -41.18 -3.86 -1.69
CA ASN A 1038 -41.62 -4.52 -2.92
C ASN A 1038 -42.05 -3.49 -3.97
N TRP A 1039 -41.14 -3.22 -4.91
CA TRP A 1039 -41.39 -2.36 -6.07
C TRP A 1039 -41.41 -3.20 -7.35
N GLY A 1040 -42.51 -3.18 -8.10
CA GLY A 1040 -42.70 -3.99 -9.30
C GLY A 1040 -41.67 -3.68 -10.37
N ARG A 1041 -41.35 -2.40 -10.56
CA ARG A 1041 -40.29 -1.95 -11.46
C ARG A 1041 -38.94 -2.58 -11.11
N ASP A 1042 -38.43 -2.32 -9.91
CA ASP A 1042 -37.14 -2.82 -9.44
C ASP A 1042 -37.10 -4.34 -9.44
N THR A 1043 -38.19 -4.98 -9.00
CA THR A 1043 -38.33 -6.43 -8.97
C THR A 1043 -38.09 -7.03 -10.35
N PHE A 1044 -38.79 -6.56 -11.39
CA PHE A 1044 -38.70 -7.17 -12.71
C PHE A 1044 -37.50 -6.72 -13.53
N ILE A 1045 -36.85 -5.62 -13.16
CA ILE A 1045 -35.53 -5.25 -13.66
C ILE A 1045 -34.45 -6.15 -13.05
N ALA A 1046 -34.48 -6.39 -11.74
CA ALA A 1046 -33.46 -7.16 -11.04
C ALA A 1046 -33.61 -8.69 -11.20
N LEU A 1047 -34.84 -9.20 -11.32
CA LEU A 1047 -35.17 -10.63 -11.31
C LEU A 1047 -34.33 -11.47 -12.29
N PRO A 1048 -34.12 -11.08 -13.56
CA PRO A 1048 -33.33 -11.88 -14.48
C PRO A 1048 -31.89 -12.14 -13.98
N GLY A 1049 -31.23 -11.12 -13.44
CA GLY A 1049 -29.87 -11.26 -12.91
C GLY A 1049 -29.82 -11.87 -11.52
N CYS A 1050 -30.65 -11.37 -10.60
CA CYS A 1050 -30.62 -11.79 -9.20
C CYS A 1050 -31.21 -13.18 -8.96
N LEU A 1051 -32.08 -13.67 -9.84
CA LEU A 1051 -32.79 -14.94 -9.67
C LEU A 1051 -32.56 -15.92 -10.81
N LEU A 1052 -32.65 -15.52 -12.09
CA LEU A 1052 -32.51 -16.48 -13.19
C LEU A 1052 -31.05 -16.87 -13.44
N VAL A 1053 -30.13 -15.90 -13.53
CA VAL A 1053 -28.69 -16.19 -13.70
C VAL A 1053 -28.15 -17.02 -12.52
N THR A 1054 -28.70 -16.81 -11.32
CA THR A 1054 -28.29 -17.53 -10.10
C THR A 1054 -28.93 -18.91 -9.93
N GLY A 1055 -29.91 -19.28 -10.77
CA GLY A 1055 -30.63 -20.56 -10.67
C GLY A 1055 -31.77 -20.60 -9.64
N ARG A 1056 -32.22 -19.45 -9.12
CA ARG A 1056 -33.31 -19.31 -8.13
C ARG A 1056 -34.68 -19.28 -8.80
N TYR A 1057 -34.99 -20.31 -9.57
CA TYR A 1057 -36.18 -20.34 -10.41
C TYR A 1057 -37.49 -20.35 -9.59
N TYR A 1058 -37.52 -21.02 -8.42
CA TYR A 1058 -38.70 -21.01 -7.55
C TYR A 1058 -39.05 -19.62 -7.03
N ASP A 1059 -38.06 -18.87 -6.53
CA ASP A 1059 -38.25 -17.48 -6.09
C ASP A 1059 -38.74 -16.60 -7.27
N ALA A 1060 -38.14 -16.74 -8.46
CA ALA A 1060 -38.53 -15.97 -9.64
C ALA A 1060 -39.98 -16.24 -10.05
N ARG A 1061 -40.37 -17.51 -10.10
CA ARG A 1061 -41.74 -17.96 -10.39
C ARG A 1061 -42.74 -17.40 -9.38
N ASN A 1062 -42.42 -17.48 -8.09
CA ASN A 1062 -43.29 -16.99 -7.03
C ASN A 1062 -43.53 -15.48 -7.15
N LEU A 1063 -42.49 -14.69 -7.44
CA LEU A 1063 -42.63 -13.25 -7.69
C LEU A 1063 -43.49 -12.96 -8.92
N ILE A 1064 -43.23 -13.64 -10.05
CA ILE A 1064 -44.02 -13.47 -11.28
C ILE A 1064 -45.51 -13.70 -11.03
N LEU A 1065 -45.86 -14.80 -10.36
CA LEU A 1065 -47.24 -15.17 -10.10
C LEU A 1065 -47.91 -14.25 -9.07
N ALA A 1066 -47.20 -13.86 -8.00
CA ALA A 1066 -47.74 -12.97 -6.97
C ALA A 1066 -48.08 -11.58 -7.53
N TYR A 1067 -47.18 -10.97 -8.30
CA TYR A 1067 -47.47 -9.69 -8.97
C TYR A 1067 -48.53 -9.84 -10.06
N GLY A 1068 -48.59 -10.96 -10.78
CA GLY A 1068 -49.69 -11.26 -11.71
C GLY A 1068 -51.05 -11.31 -11.00
N GLY A 1069 -51.09 -11.79 -9.76
CA GLY A 1069 -52.28 -11.77 -8.93
C GLY A 1069 -52.76 -10.35 -8.62
N ALA A 1070 -51.83 -9.40 -8.49
CA ALA A 1070 -52.10 -7.99 -8.26
C ALA A 1070 -52.32 -7.16 -9.55
N LEU A 1071 -52.29 -7.75 -10.75
CA LEU A 1071 -52.55 -6.99 -11.99
C LEU A 1071 -53.95 -6.37 -11.97
N ARG A 1072 -54.07 -5.07 -12.30
CA ARG A 1072 -55.33 -4.32 -12.35
C ARG A 1072 -55.21 -3.24 -13.41
N HIS A 1073 -56.29 -2.87 -14.09
CA HIS A 1073 -56.28 -1.90 -15.19
C HIS A 1073 -55.38 -2.32 -16.37
N GLY A 1074 -54.97 -3.59 -16.46
CA GLY A 1074 -53.94 -4.04 -17.40
C GLY A 1074 -52.51 -3.68 -17.00
N LEU A 1075 -52.27 -3.20 -15.77
CA LEU A 1075 -50.97 -2.78 -15.25
C LEU A 1075 -50.53 -3.64 -14.06
N ILE A 1076 -49.21 -3.77 -13.92
CA ILE A 1076 -48.56 -4.26 -12.70
C ILE A 1076 -48.28 -3.06 -11.79
N PRO A 1077 -48.53 -3.16 -10.47
CA PRO A 1077 -48.33 -2.03 -9.58
C PRO A 1077 -46.85 -1.70 -9.40
N ASN A 1078 -46.55 -0.42 -9.15
CA ASN A 1078 -45.21 0.00 -8.74
C ASN A 1078 -44.99 -0.42 -7.28
N LEU A 1079 -45.71 0.19 -6.35
CA LEU A 1079 -45.71 -0.24 -4.95
C LEU A 1079 -46.66 -1.41 -4.78
N LEU A 1080 -46.16 -2.58 -4.32
CA LEU A 1080 -46.99 -3.78 -4.21
C LEU A 1080 -47.89 -3.79 -2.96
N ALA A 1081 -47.35 -3.37 -1.81
CA ALA A 1081 -48.05 -3.36 -0.50
C ALA A 1081 -48.88 -4.63 -0.23
N GLU A 1082 -48.25 -5.80 -0.35
CA GLU A 1082 -48.85 -7.14 -0.20
C GLU A 1082 -50.02 -7.45 -1.14
N GLY A 1083 -50.28 -6.60 -2.14
CA GLY A 1083 -51.47 -6.66 -2.98
C GLY A 1083 -52.73 -6.05 -2.33
N GLN A 1084 -52.65 -5.55 -1.09
CA GLN A 1084 -53.76 -4.93 -0.36
C GLN A 1084 -53.95 -3.45 -0.70
N GLY A 1085 -52.86 -2.68 -0.72
CA GLY A 1085 -52.85 -1.27 -1.09
C GLY A 1085 -51.92 -0.94 -2.25
N PRO A 1086 -51.91 -1.71 -3.36
CA PRO A 1086 -50.97 -1.48 -4.45
C PRO A 1086 -51.24 -0.15 -5.16
N ARG A 1087 -50.17 0.52 -5.62
CA ARG A 1087 -50.26 1.76 -6.42
C ARG A 1087 -49.94 1.50 -7.88
N TYR A 1088 -50.79 2.00 -8.78
CA TYR A 1088 -50.69 1.81 -10.23
C TYR A 1088 -50.29 3.11 -10.93
N ASN A 1089 -49.28 3.79 -10.39
CA ASN A 1089 -48.76 5.07 -10.89
C ASN A 1089 -47.66 4.91 -11.96
N CYS A 1090 -47.31 3.67 -12.32
CA CYS A 1090 -46.28 3.37 -13.30
C CYS A 1090 -46.85 2.71 -14.56
N ARG A 1091 -46.23 2.98 -15.72
CA ARG A 1091 -46.56 2.36 -17.02
C ARG A 1091 -45.53 1.31 -17.43
N ASP A 1092 -44.37 1.30 -16.79
CA ASP A 1092 -43.20 0.52 -17.20
C ASP A 1092 -43.11 -0.85 -16.51
N ALA A 1093 -43.53 -0.96 -15.25
CA ALA A 1093 -43.44 -2.22 -14.48
C ALA A 1093 -44.09 -3.42 -15.19
N VAL A 1094 -45.21 -3.21 -15.90
CA VAL A 1094 -45.89 -4.27 -16.67
C VAL A 1094 -45.04 -4.80 -17.82
N TRP A 1095 -44.28 -3.93 -18.50
CA TRP A 1095 -43.42 -4.33 -19.61
C TRP A 1095 -42.17 -5.05 -19.12
N PHE A 1096 -41.61 -4.62 -17.99
CA PHE A 1096 -40.55 -5.38 -17.32
C PHE A 1096 -41.05 -6.74 -16.82
N TRP A 1097 -42.27 -6.82 -16.26
CA TRP A 1097 -42.87 -8.08 -15.84
C TRP A 1097 -43.06 -9.05 -17.00
N LEU A 1098 -43.66 -8.60 -18.11
CA LEU A 1098 -43.82 -9.41 -19.32
C LEU A 1098 -42.47 -9.88 -19.85
N TYR A 1099 -41.47 -8.97 -19.90
CA TYR A 1099 -40.13 -9.31 -20.36
C TYR A 1099 -39.41 -10.31 -19.44
N ALA A 1100 -39.60 -10.18 -18.13
CA ALA A 1100 -39.09 -11.12 -17.11
C ALA A 1100 -39.70 -12.52 -17.29
N ILE A 1101 -40.99 -12.64 -17.61
CA ILE A 1101 -41.62 -13.93 -17.94
C ILE A 1101 -40.98 -14.55 -19.18
N ILE A 1102 -40.78 -13.76 -20.23
CA ILE A 1102 -40.11 -14.25 -21.45
C ILE A 1102 -38.69 -14.75 -21.14
N LYS A 1103 -37.95 -14.05 -20.26
CA LYS A 1103 -36.63 -14.52 -19.81
C LYS A 1103 -36.73 -15.78 -18.95
N TYR A 1104 -37.70 -15.87 -18.06
CA TYR A 1104 -37.95 -17.08 -17.27
C TYR A 1104 -38.16 -18.29 -18.18
N ILE A 1105 -39.04 -18.18 -19.17
CA ILE A 1105 -39.32 -19.27 -20.13
C ILE A 1105 -38.05 -19.71 -20.87
N LYS A 1106 -37.15 -18.77 -21.17
CA LYS A 1106 -35.89 -19.06 -21.88
C LYS A 1106 -34.80 -19.67 -21.01
N MET A 1107 -34.79 -19.36 -19.71
CA MET A 1107 -33.67 -19.69 -18.80
C MET A 1107 -33.97 -20.81 -17.82
N ALA A 1108 -35.21 -20.89 -17.32
CA ALA A 1108 -35.60 -21.91 -16.35
C ALA A 1108 -35.77 -23.28 -17.03
N PRO A 1109 -35.38 -24.38 -16.36
CA PRO A 1109 -35.74 -25.73 -16.78
C PRO A 1109 -37.26 -25.86 -16.88
N HIS A 1110 -37.77 -26.38 -18.01
CA HIS A 1110 -39.22 -26.46 -18.29
C HIS A 1110 -39.95 -25.11 -18.13
N GLY A 1111 -39.26 -24.01 -18.46
CA GLY A 1111 -39.74 -22.66 -18.17
C GLY A 1111 -41.07 -22.30 -18.82
N ASP A 1112 -41.48 -22.97 -19.91
CA ASP A 1112 -42.77 -22.76 -20.58
C ASP A 1112 -43.98 -23.23 -19.77
N GLU A 1113 -43.81 -24.16 -18.82
CA GLU A 1113 -44.89 -24.63 -17.95
C GLU A 1113 -45.48 -23.50 -17.09
N ILE A 1114 -44.72 -22.43 -16.84
CA ILE A 1114 -45.19 -21.27 -16.08
C ILE A 1114 -46.45 -20.65 -16.69
N LEU A 1115 -46.64 -20.75 -18.01
CA LEU A 1115 -47.80 -20.20 -18.72
C LEU A 1115 -49.12 -20.85 -18.30
N LEU A 1116 -49.08 -22.12 -17.88
CA LEU A 1116 -50.23 -22.90 -17.44
C LEU A 1116 -50.41 -22.88 -15.91
N MET A 1117 -49.45 -22.34 -15.16
CA MET A 1117 -49.57 -22.20 -13.72
C MET A 1117 -50.69 -21.22 -13.33
N LYS A 1118 -51.35 -21.52 -12.22
CA LYS A 1118 -52.47 -20.71 -11.72
C LYS A 1118 -51.97 -19.46 -11.01
N VAL A 1119 -52.49 -18.32 -11.43
CA VAL A 1119 -52.39 -17.02 -10.79
C VAL A 1119 -53.68 -16.79 -10.00
N LEU A 1120 -53.56 -16.46 -8.72
CA LEU A 1120 -54.70 -16.02 -7.90
C LEU A 1120 -54.95 -14.53 -8.17
N ARG A 1121 -55.94 -14.21 -9.01
CA ARG A 1121 -56.29 -12.83 -9.34
C ARG A 1121 -57.00 -12.18 -8.16
N LEU A 1122 -56.37 -11.17 -7.57
CA LEU A 1122 -56.92 -10.35 -6.50
C LEU A 1122 -57.88 -9.28 -7.04
N TYR A 1123 -57.65 -8.82 -8.27
CA TYR A 1123 -58.43 -7.79 -8.93
C TYR A 1123 -58.80 -8.21 -10.36
N PRO A 1124 -59.67 -9.22 -10.54
CA PRO A 1124 -60.12 -9.66 -11.86
C PRO A 1124 -60.90 -8.59 -12.64
N PHE A 1125 -61.46 -7.60 -11.95
CA PHE A 1125 -62.09 -6.43 -12.55
C PHE A 1125 -61.54 -5.13 -11.95
N ASP A 1126 -61.54 -4.06 -12.74
CA ASP A 1126 -60.97 -2.75 -12.38
C ASP A 1126 -61.56 -2.10 -11.14
N ASN A 1127 -62.78 -2.46 -10.72
CA ASN A 1127 -63.44 -1.94 -9.52
C ASN A 1127 -63.42 -2.91 -8.33
N THR A 1128 -62.75 -4.06 -8.46
CA THR A 1128 -62.71 -5.08 -7.40
C THR A 1128 -62.06 -4.54 -6.13
N GLU A 1129 -62.64 -4.87 -4.98
CA GLU A 1129 -62.07 -4.61 -3.66
C GLU A 1129 -61.23 -5.80 -3.21
N TYR A 1130 -60.17 -5.55 -2.44
CA TYR A 1130 -59.31 -6.62 -1.94
C TYR A 1130 -60.14 -7.65 -1.15
N GLY A 1131 -59.91 -8.94 -1.43
CA GLY A 1131 -60.64 -10.05 -0.81
C GLY A 1131 -61.99 -10.38 -1.43
N ARG A 1132 -62.44 -9.65 -2.47
CA ARG A 1132 -63.68 -9.96 -3.21
C ARG A 1132 -63.37 -10.51 -4.60
N ASP A 1133 -64.29 -11.34 -5.10
CA ASP A 1133 -64.29 -11.88 -6.48
C ASP A 1133 -63.02 -12.62 -6.90
N GLN A 1134 -62.16 -13.01 -5.94
CA GLN A 1134 -60.90 -13.68 -6.21
C GLN A 1134 -61.13 -14.97 -7.02
N ARG A 1135 -60.32 -15.16 -8.05
CA ARG A 1135 -60.39 -16.35 -8.92
C ARG A 1135 -59.01 -16.78 -9.38
N GLU A 1136 -58.88 -18.06 -9.67
CA GLU A 1136 -57.68 -18.60 -10.30
C GLU A 1136 -57.81 -18.58 -11.82
N GLU A 1137 -56.77 -18.15 -12.51
CA GLU A 1137 -56.65 -18.28 -13.97
C GLU A 1137 -55.20 -18.62 -14.36
N GLU A 1138 -54.99 -19.09 -15.58
CA GLU A 1138 -53.66 -19.41 -16.08
C GLU A 1138 -52.87 -18.14 -16.38
N LEU A 1139 -51.58 -18.13 -16.09
CA LEU A 1139 -50.72 -16.94 -16.28
C LEU A 1139 -50.82 -16.35 -17.69
N TRP A 1140 -50.93 -17.18 -18.74
CA TRP A 1140 -51.05 -16.68 -20.11
C TRP A 1140 -52.28 -15.79 -20.31
N ARG A 1141 -53.40 -16.04 -19.58
CA ARG A 1141 -54.61 -15.21 -19.64
C ARG A 1141 -54.36 -13.85 -19.03
N THR A 1142 -53.69 -13.81 -17.89
CA THR A 1142 -53.29 -12.56 -17.23
C THR A 1142 -52.32 -11.74 -18.09
N MET A 1143 -51.39 -12.42 -18.78
CA MET A 1143 -50.51 -11.75 -19.76
C MET A 1143 -51.29 -11.19 -20.95
N HIS A 1144 -52.24 -11.95 -21.49
CA HIS A 1144 -53.07 -11.52 -22.61
C HIS A 1144 -53.99 -10.36 -22.22
N GLU A 1145 -54.52 -10.35 -20.99
CA GLU A 1145 -55.26 -9.22 -20.41
C GLU A 1145 -54.41 -7.95 -20.43
N ALA A 1146 -53.16 -8.01 -19.94
CA ALA A 1146 -52.26 -6.86 -19.93
C ALA A 1146 -52.07 -6.26 -21.33
N LEU A 1147 -51.76 -7.11 -22.33
CA LEU A 1147 -51.53 -6.69 -23.71
C LEU A 1147 -52.79 -6.14 -24.38
N SER A 1148 -53.92 -6.84 -24.18
CA SER A 1148 -55.20 -6.44 -24.76
C SER A 1148 -55.70 -5.11 -24.18
N ARG A 1149 -55.54 -4.90 -22.87
CA ARG A 1149 -55.91 -3.62 -22.22
C ARG A 1149 -55.08 -2.45 -22.77
N HIS A 1150 -53.77 -2.62 -22.96
CA HIS A 1150 -52.94 -1.59 -23.62
C HIS A 1150 -53.40 -1.32 -25.07
N PHE A 1151 -53.75 -2.38 -25.81
CA PHE A 1151 -54.20 -2.24 -27.20
C PHE A 1151 -55.54 -1.51 -27.31
N ILE A 1152 -56.46 -1.75 -26.38
CA ILE A 1152 -57.75 -1.06 -26.25
C ILE A 1152 -57.56 0.40 -25.79
N GLY A 1153 -56.65 0.62 -24.84
CA GLY A 1153 -56.44 1.90 -24.18
C GLY A 1153 -56.83 1.82 -22.70
N ILE A 1154 -55.89 2.23 -21.84
CA ILE A 1154 -56.02 2.31 -20.40
C ILE A 1154 -56.15 3.79 -20.05
N ASP A 1155 -57.23 4.15 -19.35
CA ASP A 1155 -57.52 5.49 -18.88
C ASP A 1155 -58.29 5.38 -17.55
N PHE A 1156 -57.66 5.74 -16.45
CA PHE A 1156 -58.27 5.70 -15.13
C PHE A 1156 -57.64 6.76 -14.21
N ARG A 1157 -58.33 7.05 -13.10
CA ARG A 1157 -57.81 7.85 -12.01
C ARG A 1157 -57.35 6.95 -10.87
N GLU A 1158 -56.17 7.18 -10.31
CA GLU A 1158 -55.63 6.38 -9.20
C GLU A 1158 -56.67 6.28 -8.07
N ARG A 1159 -56.82 5.05 -7.56
CA ARG A 1159 -57.74 4.79 -6.46
C ARG A 1159 -57.23 5.51 -5.22
N ASN A 1160 -58.13 6.15 -4.48
CA ASN A 1160 -57.80 6.96 -3.30
C ASN A 1160 -56.94 8.21 -3.62
N ALA A 1161 -56.99 8.72 -4.85
CA ALA A 1161 -56.29 9.94 -5.28
C ALA A 1161 -56.46 11.10 -4.28
N GLY A 1162 -55.34 11.76 -3.97
CA GLY A 1162 -55.22 12.82 -2.99
C GLY A 1162 -54.01 12.62 -2.07
N THR A 1163 -53.88 13.52 -1.09
CA THR A 1163 -52.71 13.58 -0.18
C THR A 1163 -52.49 12.34 0.67
N ALA A 1164 -53.50 11.45 0.78
CA ALA A 1164 -53.39 10.20 1.52
C ALA A 1164 -52.48 9.17 0.85
N ILE A 1165 -52.35 9.20 -0.48
CA ILE A 1165 -51.47 8.28 -1.22
C ILE A 1165 -50.24 8.98 -1.79
N ASP A 1166 -50.32 10.29 -2.04
CA ASP A 1166 -49.23 11.11 -2.56
C ASP A 1166 -49.35 12.55 -2.07
N GLU A 1167 -48.42 12.98 -1.22
CA GLU A 1167 -48.47 14.30 -0.56
C GLU A 1167 -48.23 15.47 -1.53
N HIS A 1168 -47.55 15.21 -2.66
CA HIS A 1168 -47.04 16.28 -3.53
C HIS A 1168 -47.69 16.31 -4.91
N MET A 1169 -48.13 15.16 -5.43
CA MET A 1169 -48.73 15.07 -6.76
C MET A 1169 -49.96 15.99 -6.91
N THR A 1170 -50.02 16.71 -8.03
CA THR A 1170 -51.18 17.54 -8.38
C THR A 1170 -52.39 16.68 -8.77
N ASP A 1171 -53.59 17.27 -8.77
CA ASP A 1171 -54.83 16.54 -9.08
C ASP A 1171 -54.78 15.83 -10.44
N GLN A 1172 -54.20 16.49 -11.45
CA GLN A 1172 -54.03 15.96 -12.80
C GLN A 1172 -53.06 14.77 -12.85
N GLY A 1173 -52.06 14.73 -11.97
CA GLY A 1173 -51.05 13.68 -11.91
C GLY A 1173 -51.64 12.31 -11.58
N PHE A 1174 -52.76 12.26 -10.85
CA PHE A 1174 -53.47 11.02 -10.52
C PHE A 1174 -54.20 10.37 -11.71
N ASN A 1175 -54.30 11.06 -12.85
CA ASN A 1175 -54.91 10.49 -14.05
C ASN A 1175 -53.84 9.71 -14.83
N VAL A 1176 -54.02 8.39 -14.93
CA VAL A 1176 -53.06 7.47 -15.54
C VAL A 1176 -53.58 7.00 -16.89
N ARG A 1177 -52.74 7.17 -17.92
CA ARG A 1177 -53.01 6.72 -19.28
C ARG A 1177 -51.90 5.83 -19.82
N ALA A 1178 -52.26 4.75 -20.51
CA ALA A 1178 -51.35 3.90 -21.26
C ALA A 1178 -52.09 3.27 -22.45
N TYR A 1179 -51.54 3.33 -23.65
CA TYR A 1179 -52.21 2.83 -24.85
C TYR A 1179 -51.20 2.49 -25.95
N VAL A 1180 -51.64 1.72 -26.95
CA VAL A 1180 -50.89 1.50 -28.19
C VAL A 1180 -51.29 2.56 -29.20
N ASP A 1181 -50.32 3.31 -29.72
CA ASP A 1181 -50.55 4.17 -30.88
C ASP A 1181 -50.71 3.29 -32.12
N HIS A 1182 -51.91 3.27 -32.70
CA HIS A 1182 -52.23 2.36 -33.81
C HIS A 1182 -51.55 2.76 -35.14
N GLU A 1183 -51.03 3.98 -35.26
CA GLU A 1183 -50.24 4.43 -36.42
C GLU A 1183 -48.87 3.74 -36.41
N PHE A 1184 -48.18 3.79 -35.26
CA PHE A 1184 -46.79 3.34 -35.16
C PHE A 1184 -46.62 1.93 -34.56
N GLY A 1185 -47.59 1.49 -33.77
CA GLY A 1185 -47.51 0.30 -32.91
C GLY A 1185 -46.79 0.55 -31.58
N PHE A 1186 -46.50 1.80 -31.23
CA PHE A 1186 -45.74 2.17 -30.03
C PHE A 1186 -46.58 2.18 -28.76
N ILE A 1187 -45.93 1.93 -27.63
CA ILE A 1187 -46.53 2.05 -26.30
C ILE A 1187 -46.42 3.50 -25.84
N CYS A 1188 -47.55 4.19 -25.79
CA CYS A 1188 -47.69 5.58 -25.38
C CYS A 1188 -48.39 5.69 -24.02
N GLY A 1189 -48.23 6.81 -23.32
CA GLY A 1189 -48.95 7.06 -22.08
C GLY A 1189 -48.33 8.16 -21.23
N GLY A 1190 -48.88 8.35 -20.04
CA GLY A 1190 -48.48 9.42 -19.11
C GLY A 1190 -49.09 10.77 -19.48
N ASN A 1191 -48.71 11.79 -18.71
CA ASN A 1191 -48.97 13.20 -18.98
C ASN A 1191 -47.86 14.06 -18.32
N GLU A 1192 -47.85 15.37 -18.57
CA GLU A 1192 -46.84 16.29 -18.01
C GLU A 1192 -46.84 16.41 -16.47
N TRP A 1193 -47.89 15.92 -15.81
CA TRP A 1193 -48.12 16.01 -14.36
C TRP A 1193 -47.83 14.71 -13.60
N ASN A 1194 -47.41 13.64 -14.28
CA ASN A 1194 -47.12 12.35 -13.64
C ASN A 1194 -45.74 11.77 -13.99
N CYS A 1195 -45.38 10.71 -13.26
CA CYS A 1195 -44.07 10.07 -13.27
C CYS A 1195 -44.19 8.60 -13.67
N GLY A 1196 -44.62 8.33 -14.91
CA GLY A 1196 -45.01 6.98 -15.33
C GLY A 1196 -43.85 6.01 -15.59
N THR A 1197 -42.61 6.48 -15.60
CA THR A 1197 -41.40 5.68 -15.91
C THR A 1197 -40.45 5.66 -14.73
N TRP A 1198 -39.35 4.91 -14.78
CA TRP A 1198 -38.35 4.83 -13.70
C TRP A 1198 -37.73 6.18 -13.33
N MET A 1199 -37.73 7.15 -14.25
CA MET A 1199 -37.31 8.51 -13.95
C MET A 1199 -38.46 9.26 -13.25
N ASP A 1200 -38.78 8.88 -12.01
CA ASP A 1200 -40.05 9.18 -11.34
C ASP A 1200 -40.02 10.27 -10.25
N LYS A 1201 -39.03 11.17 -10.25
CA LYS A 1201 -38.94 12.18 -9.20
C LYS A 1201 -40.06 13.22 -9.32
N MET A 1202 -41.01 13.17 -8.38
CA MET A 1202 -41.99 14.25 -8.13
C MET A 1202 -41.35 15.33 -7.25
N GLY A 1203 -41.41 16.58 -7.68
CA GLY A 1203 -40.90 17.71 -6.92
C GLY A 1203 -41.72 17.97 -5.66
N ASN A 1204 -41.06 18.42 -4.59
CA ASN A 1204 -41.67 18.61 -3.27
C ASN A 1204 -41.28 19.92 -2.57
N SER A 1205 -40.42 20.76 -3.17
CA SER A 1205 -40.04 22.05 -2.59
C SER A 1205 -41.02 23.14 -3.01
N HIS A 1206 -41.85 23.57 -2.07
CA HIS A 1206 -42.68 24.76 -2.24
C HIS A 1206 -41.80 26.01 -2.37
N LYS A 1207 -40.69 26.06 -1.63
CA LYS A 1207 -39.74 27.19 -1.59
C LYS A 1207 -39.09 27.45 -2.94
N ALA A 1208 -38.69 26.40 -3.66
CA ALA A 1208 -38.10 26.50 -4.99
C ALA A 1208 -39.13 26.47 -6.13
N GLY A 1209 -40.43 26.36 -5.80
CA GLY A 1209 -41.51 26.32 -6.80
C GLY A 1209 -41.54 25.06 -7.66
N ASN A 1210 -41.06 23.92 -7.15
CA ASN A 1210 -41.12 22.63 -7.86
C ASN A 1210 -42.10 21.62 -7.25
N ALA A 1211 -42.74 21.93 -6.13
CA ALA A 1211 -43.74 21.06 -5.51
C ALA A 1211 -44.86 20.66 -6.48
N GLY A 1212 -45.10 19.35 -6.63
CA GLY A 1212 -46.10 18.77 -7.52
C GLY A 1212 -45.78 18.80 -9.01
N VAL A 1213 -44.57 19.23 -9.37
CA VAL A 1213 -44.07 19.19 -10.75
C VAL A 1213 -43.14 17.97 -10.91
N PRO A 1214 -43.38 17.08 -11.88
CA PRO A 1214 -42.43 16.04 -12.23
C PRO A 1214 -41.10 16.62 -12.74
N ALA A 1215 -39.97 16.09 -12.30
CA ALA A 1215 -38.67 16.43 -12.87
C ALA A 1215 -38.49 15.85 -14.29
N THR A 1216 -39.08 14.68 -14.53
CA THR A 1216 -38.87 13.86 -15.74
C THR A 1216 -40.14 13.07 -16.09
N PRO A 1217 -41.22 13.72 -16.57
CA PRO A 1217 -42.52 13.06 -16.76
C PRO A 1217 -42.50 11.91 -17.78
N ARG A 1218 -41.72 12.06 -18.86
CA ARG A 1218 -41.51 11.05 -19.93
C ARG A 1218 -42.81 10.44 -20.46
N ASP A 1219 -43.75 11.33 -20.77
CA ASP A 1219 -45.00 11.02 -21.43
C ASP A 1219 -44.81 10.80 -22.94
N GLY A 1220 -45.83 10.23 -23.58
CA GLY A 1220 -45.72 9.75 -24.96
C GLY A 1220 -45.02 8.40 -25.03
N ALA A 1221 -44.25 8.16 -26.10
CA ALA A 1221 -43.55 6.91 -26.33
C ALA A 1221 -42.13 6.94 -25.75
N ALA A 1222 -41.98 6.47 -24.50
CA ALA A 1222 -40.68 6.26 -23.87
C ALA A 1222 -39.91 5.13 -24.57
N VAL A 1223 -38.63 5.37 -24.88
CA VAL A 1223 -37.83 4.51 -25.77
C VAL A 1223 -37.67 3.08 -25.26
N GLU A 1224 -37.46 2.89 -23.96
CA GLU A 1224 -37.23 1.57 -23.36
C GLU A 1224 -38.45 0.66 -23.47
N LEU A 1225 -39.66 1.22 -23.38
CA LEU A 1225 -40.90 0.45 -23.48
C LEU A 1225 -41.07 -0.15 -24.88
N GLN A 1226 -40.55 0.52 -25.91
CA GLN A 1226 -40.67 0.03 -27.28
C GLN A 1226 -39.82 -1.21 -27.51
N GLY A 1227 -38.57 -1.20 -27.00
CA GLY A 1227 -37.70 -2.37 -27.10
C GLY A 1227 -38.21 -3.55 -26.28
N LEU A 1228 -38.71 -3.30 -25.07
CA LEU A 1228 -39.32 -4.33 -24.22
C LEU A 1228 -40.56 -4.94 -24.88
N ALA A 1229 -41.50 -4.10 -25.33
CA ALA A 1229 -42.72 -4.53 -25.99
C ALA A 1229 -42.42 -5.34 -27.25
N TYR A 1230 -41.53 -4.85 -28.12
CA TYR A 1230 -41.12 -5.57 -29.32
C TYR A 1230 -40.53 -6.96 -28.99
N ALA A 1231 -39.64 -7.06 -27.99
CA ALA A 1231 -39.06 -8.33 -27.59
C ALA A 1231 -40.11 -9.32 -27.04
N VAL A 1232 -41.09 -8.82 -26.27
CA VAL A 1232 -42.22 -9.62 -25.76
C VAL A 1232 -43.10 -10.11 -26.91
N ILE A 1233 -43.56 -9.22 -27.79
CA ILE A 1233 -44.45 -9.54 -28.91
C ILE A 1233 -43.79 -10.56 -29.86
N CYS A 1234 -42.51 -10.37 -30.20
CA CYS A 1234 -41.77 -11.35 -31.00
C CYS A 1234 -41.70 -12.72 -30.32
N SER A 1235 -41.54 -12.76 -29.00
CA SER A 1235 -41.48 -14.01 -28.25
C SER A 1235 -42.85 -14.69 -28.18
N LEU A 1236 -43.95 -13.93 -28.04
CA LEU A 1236 -45.32 -14.46 -28.11
C LEU A 1236 -45.64 -15.04 -29.47
N GLN A 1237 -45.19 -14.39 -30.56
CA GLN A 1237 -45.33 -14.95 -31.91
C GLN A 1237 -44.65 -16.32 -32.04
N HIS A 1238 -43.49 -16.50 -31.40
CA HIS A 1238 -42.77 -17.78 -31.38
C HIS A 1238 -43.47 -18.83 -30.53
N LEU A 1239 -43.92 -18.46 -29.33
CA LEU A 1239 -44.65 -19.34 -28.42
C LEU A 1239 -45.98 -19.81 -29.02
N HIS A 1240 -46.72 -18.91 -29.67
CA HIS A 1240 -47.96 -19.25 -30.39
C HIS A 1240 -47.71 -20.24 -31.52
N LYS A 1241 -46.65 -20.04 -32.32
CA LYS A 1241 -46.26 -20.99 -33.38
C LYS A 1241 -45.91 -22.38 -32.84
N LYS A 1242 -45.41 -22.45 -31.60
CA LYS A 1242 -45.12 -23.71 -30.91
C LYS A 1242 -46.34 -24.34 -30.22
N GLY A 1243 -47.51 -23.70 -30.24
CA GLY A 1243 -48.71 -24.16 -29.54
C GLY A 1243 -48.68 -23.95 -28.02
N LEU A 1244 -47.72 -23.15 -27.51
CA LEU A 1244 -47.55 -22.89 -26.07
C LEU A 1244 -48.30 -21.64 -25.58
N PHE A 1245 -48.68 -20.74 -26.50
CA PHE A 1245 -49.50 -19.56 -26.20
C PHE A 1245 -50.76 -19.56 -27.08
N PRO A 1246 -51.97 -19.74 -26.53
CA PRO A 1246 -53.17 -19.98 -27.33
C PRO A 1246 -53.55 -18.83 -28.27
N GLU A 1247 -53.44 -17.58 -27.81
CA GLU A 1247 -53.90 -16.42 -28.57
C GLU A 1247 -52.92 -16.01 -29.67
N SER A 1248 -53.46 -15.64 -30.84
CA SER A 1248 -52.66 -15.25 -32.02
C SER A 1248 -52.39 -13.75 -32.13
N GLY A 1249 -53.02 -12.93 -31.28
CA GLY A 1249 -52.95 -11.48 -31.35
C GLY A 1249 -53.83 -10.75 -30.33
N VAL A 1250 -54.12 -9.48 -30.62
CA VAL A 1250 -54.96 -8.57 -29.82
C VAL A 1250 -56.01 -7.88 -30.70
N THR A 1251 -57.12 -7.48 -30.08
CA THR A 1251 -58.23 -6.76 -30.75
C THR A 1251 -58.85 -5.74 -29.80
N ASN A 1252 -59.30 -4.61 -30.34
CA ASN A 1252 -60.15 -3.65 -29.62
C ASN A 1252 -61.62 -3.68 -30.10
N GLY A 1253 -61.97 -4.65 -30.93
CA GLY A 1253 -63.29 -4.78 -31.56
C GLY A 1253 -63.37 -4.18 -32.97
N GLU A 1254 -62.60 -3.13 -33.26
CA GLU A 1254 -62.55 -2.49 -34.59
C GLU A 1254 -61.31 -2.90 -35.39
N ILE A 1255 -60.17 -2.96 -34.71
CA ILE A 1255 -58.85 -3.26 -35.26
C ILE A 1255 -58.35 -4.52 -34.55
N SER A 1256 -57.81 -5.47 -35.32
CA SER A 1256 -57.22 -6.70 -34.81
C SER A 1256 -55.85 -6.89 -35.44
N TRP A 1257 -54.83 -7.12 -34.60
CA TRP A 1257 -53.45 -7.38 -35.04
C TRP A 1257 -52.97 -8.73 -34.54
N LYS A 1258 -52.38 -9.51 -35.44
CA LYS A 1258 -51.56 -10.66 -35.06
C LYS A 1258 -50.24 -10.20 -34.45
N TRP A 1259 -49.61 -11.05 -33.64
CA TRP A 1259 -48.33 -10.71 -33.00
C TRP A 1259 -47.25 -10.28 -33.99
N ASN A 1260 -47.09 -10.99 -35.11
CA ASN A 1260 -46.13 -10.62 -36.17
C ASN A 1260 -46.47 -9.28 -36.85
N GLU A 1261 -47.75 -8.95 -37.01
CA GLU A 1261 -48.19 -7.68 -37.61
C GLU A 1261 -47.84 -6.51 -36.68
N TRP A 1262 -48.08 -6.65 -35.38
CA TRP A 1262 -47.70 -5.64 -34.40
C TRP A 1262 -46.18 -5.45 -34.36
N ALA A 1263 -45.40 -6.53 -34.25
CA ALA A 1263 -43.94 -6.46 -34.26
C ALA A 1263 -43.40 -5.80 -35.54
N ALA A 1264 -43.96 -6.13 -36.71
CA ALA A 1264 -43.55 -5.55 -37.99
C ALA A 1264 -43.80 -4.04 -38.06
N ARG A 1265 -44.95 -3.56 -37.53
CA ARG A 1265 -45.25 -2.12 -37.46
C ARG A 1265 -44.23 -1.38 -36.58
N MET A 1266 -43.96 -1.89 -35.39
CA MET A 1266 -42.97 -1.28 -34.49
C MET A 1266 -41.59 -1.18 -35.18
N LYS A 1267 -41.13 -2.28 -35.79
CA LYS A 1267 -39.83 -2.32 -36.48
C LYS A 1267 -39.75 -1.35 -37.66
N ALA A 1268 -40.81 -1.24 -38.46
CA ALA A 1268 -40.84 -0.34 -39.61
C ALA A 1268 -40.79 1.14 -39.21
N ASN A 1269 -41.29 1.48 -38.02
CA ASN A 1269 -41.43 2.86 -37.58
C ASN A 1269 -40.32 3.33 -36.61
N PHE A 1270 -39.75 2.44 -35.80
CA PHE A 1270 -38.87 2.80 -34.69
C PHE A 1270 -37.71 3.70 -35.11
N GLU A 1271 -36.91 3.27 -36.10
CA GLU A 1271 -35.73 4.02 -36.53
C GLU A 1271 -36.09 5.41 -37.08
N ASN A 1272 -37.17 5.51 -37.86
CA ASN A 1272 -37.61 6.80 -38.43
C ASN A 1272 -38.12 7.79 -37.38
N CYS A 1273 -38.68 7.30 -36.26
CA CYS A 1273 -39.25 8.16 -35.23
C CYS A 1273 -38.23 8.57 -34.17
N PHE A 1274 -37.34 7.63 -33.79
CA PHE A 1274 -36.41 7.80 -32.67
C PHE A 1274 -34.98 8.17 -33.05
N PHE A 1275 -34.45 7.80 -34.23
CA PHE A 1275 -33.07 8.15 -34.58
C PHE A 1275 -33.00 9.58 -35.15
N VAL A 1276 -32.13 10.42 -34.58
CA VAL A 1276 -31.91 11.81 -35.02
C VAL A 1276 -30.82 11.83 -36.08
N ARG A 1277 -31.19 12.10 -37.33
CA ARG A 1277 -30.26 12.14 -38.47
C ARG A 1277 -29.52 13.46 -38.57
N ASP A 1278 -28.48 13.48 -39.37
CA ASP A 1278 -27.67 14.68 -39.56
C ASP A 1278 -28.45 15.80 -40.27
N ASP A 1279 -29.38 15.43 -41.14
CA ASP A 1279 -30.26 16.30 -41.93
C ASP A 1279 -31.58 16.67 -41.24
N ASP A 1280 -31.80 16.27 -39.97
CA ASP A 1280 -32.99 16.69 -39.23
C ASP A 1280 -32.91 18.18 -38.81
N HIS A 1281 -34.05 18.89 -38.91
CA HIS A 1281 -34.15 20.35 -38.77
C HIS A 1281 -35.05 20.85 -37.61
N SER A 1282 -35.40 20.02 -36.62
CA SER A 1282 -36.17 20.47 -35.46
C SER A 1282 -35.38 21.48 -34.60
N PHE A 1283 -36.05 22.56 -34.15
CA PHE A 1283 -35.46 23.59 -33.28
C PHE A 1283 -34.97 23.02 -31.93
N ASN A 1284 -35.55 21.91 -31.48
CA ASN A 1284 -35.23 21.32 -30.18
C ASN A 1284 -34.05 20.33 -30.21
N ILE A 1285 -33.42 20.10 -31.36
CA ILE A 1285 -32.31 19.15 -31.47
C ILE A 1285 -31.08 19.68 -30.72
N ASN A 1286 -30.71 19.02 -29.62
CA ASN A 1286 -29.44 19.27 -28.92
C ASN A 1286 -28.27 18.58 -29.65
N ARG A 1287 -28.40 17.27 -29.93
CA ARG A 1287 -27.38 16.48 -30.63
C ARG A 1287 -27.95 15.64 -31.77
N ARG A 1288 -27.12 15.38 -32.78
CA ARG A 1288 -27.41 14.50 -33.93
C ARG A 1288 -26.67 13.17 -33.79
N GLY A 1289 -27.18 12.14 -34.48
CA GLY A 1289 -26.65 10.77 -34.38
C GLY A 1289 -27.01 10.05 -33.09
N ILE A 1290 -27.96 10.58 -32.32
CA ILE A 1290 -28.48 9.99 -31.07
C ILE A 1290 -29.82 9.30 -31.31
N ILE A 1291 -30.25 8.51 -30.32
CA ILE A 1291 -31.62 7.97 -30.24
C ILE A 1291 -32.37 8.81 -29.21
N LYS A 1292 -33.51 9.35 -29.61
CA LYS A 1292 -34.41 10.14 -28.76
C LYS A 1292 -34.81 9.37 -27.50
N ASP A 1293 -34.98 10.10 -26.41
CA ASP A 1293 -35.45 9.50 -25.15
C ASP A 1293 -36.96 9.19 -25.16
N THR A 1294 -37.73 10.08 -25.80
CA THR A 1294 -39.17 9.97 -25.98
C THR A 1294 -39.57 10.38 -27.41
N PHE A 1295 -40.78 9.99 -27.82
CA PHE A 1295 -41.39 10.45 -29.06
C PHE A 1295 -42.81 10.94 -28.79
N ARG A 1296 -43.11 12.16 -29.25
CA ARG A 1296 -44.39 12.86 -29.03
C ARG A 1296 -44.69 13.09 -27.54
N SER A 1297 -43.68 13.44 -26.74
CA SER A 1297 -43.90 13.96 -25.38
C SER A 1297 -44.57 15.34 -25.43
N THR A 1298 -45.27 15.74 -24.35
CA THR A 1298 -45.92 17.05 -24.28
C THR A 1298 -44.91 18.20 -24.43
N SER A 1299 -43.73 18.06 -23.81
CA SER A 1299 -42.63 19.02 -23.93
C SER A 1299 -41.63 18.57 -24.99
N THR A 1300 -41.87 18.92 -26.25
CA THR A 1300 -41.10 18.43 -27.42
C THR A 1300 -39.57 18.51 -27.36
N TYR A 1301 -38.95 19.29 -26.46
CA TYR A 1301 -37.50 19.26 -26.25
C TYR A 1301 -37.01 18.01 -25.49
N THR A 1302 -37.85 17.41 -24.64
CA THR A 1302 -37.51 16.20 -23.90
C THR A 1302 -37.35 14.98 -24.80
N ASP A 1303 -38.00 14.98 -25.97
CA ASP A 1303 -37.78 13.97 -27.02
C ASP A 1303 -36.29 13.92 -27.43
N PHE A 1304 -35.65 15.07 -27.60
CA PHE A 1304 -34.30 15.22 -28.16
C PHE A 1304 -33.17 15.23 -27.11
N GLN A 1305 -33.46 14.96 -25.84
CA GLN A 1305 -32.44 14.84 -24.81
C GLN A 1305 -31.62 13.57 -24.99
N LEU A 1306 -30.29 13.69 -24.95
CA LEU A 1306 -29.41 12.53 -24.86
C LEU A 1306 -29.50 11.97 -23.43
N ARG A 1307 -30.16 10.82 -23.31
CA ARG A 1307 -30.32 10.05 -22.07
C ARG A 1307 -29.93 8.59 -22.29
N PRO A 1308 -29.61 7.83 -21.23
CA PRO A 1308 -29.14 6.46 -21.38
C PRO A 1308 -30.26 5.41 -21.64
N ASN A 1309 -31.54 5.80 -21.60
CA ASN A 1309 -32.68 4.87 -21.65
C ASN A 1309 -32.77 4.05 -22.95
N PHE A 1310 -32.31 4.58 -24.08
CA PHE A 1310 -32.32 3.85 -25.35
C PHE A 1310 -31.48 2.57 -25.31
N ALA A 1311 -30.49 2.50 -24.42
CA ALA A 1311 -29.71 1.30 -24.21
C ALA A 1311 -30.55 0.11 -23.74
N ILE A 1312 -31.60 0.35 -22.94
CA ILE A 1312 -32.53 -0.70 -22.51
C ILE A 1312 -33.24 -1.28 -23.73
N ALA A 1313 -33.66 -0.44 -24.66
CA ALA A 1313 -34.31 -0.88 -25.90
C ALA A 1313 -33.37 -1.72 -26.76
N LEU A 1314 -32.13 -1.23 -26.97
CA LEU A 1314 -31.12 -1.94 -27.77
C LEU A 1314 -30.64 -3.25 -27.11
N ALA A 1315 -30.60 -3.31 -25.78
CA ALA A 1315 -30.29 -4.54 -25.07
C ALA A 1315 -31.44 -5.55 -25.12
N ALA A 1316 -32.70 -5.10 -25.04
CA ALA A 1316 -33.86 -5.98 -25.12
C ALA A 1316 -34.11 -6.50 -26.54
N ALA A 1317 -33.87 -5.65 -27.54
CA ALA A 1317 -34.16 -5.88 -28.96
C ALA A 1317 -33.06 -5.28 -29.88
N PRO A 1318 -31.88 -5.90 -29.97
CA PRO A 1318 -30.74 -5.36 -30.74
C PRO A 1318 -31.01 -5.25 -32.24
N ASN A 1319 -32.00 -5.99 -32.76
CA ASN A 1319 -32.39 -6.01 -34.16
C ASN A 1319 -33.58 -5.09 -34.51
N LEU A 1320 -33.96 -4.17 -33.60
CA LEU A 1320 -35.07 -3.24 -33.78
C LEU A 1320 -34.75 -2.11 -34.78
N MET A 1321 -33.47 -1.75 -34.93
CA MET A 1321 -33.00 -0.72 -35.87
C MET A 1321 -31.69 -1.14 -36.55
N ASN A 1322 -31.21 -0.32 -37.50
CA ASN A 1322 -29.92 -0.56 -38.14
C ASN A 1322 -28.76 -0.58 -37.11
N PRO A 1323 -27.93 -1.64 -37.07
CA PRO A 1323 -26.86 -1.78 -36.09
C PRO A 1323 -25.78 -0.70 -36.21
N LYS A 1324 -25.54 -0.13 -37.41
CA LYS A 1324 -24.57 0.97 -37.58
C LYS A 1324 -25.05 2.26 -36.93
N ASN A 1325 -26.34 2.57 -37.03
CA ASN A 1325 -26.93 3.75 -36.40
C ASN A 1325 -27.01 3.57 -34.87
N ALA A 1326 -27.38 2.36 -34.41
CA ALA A 1326 -27.33 2.01 -32.99
C ALA A 1326 -25.90 2.14 -32.42
N TRP A 1327 -24.90 1.64 -33.15
CA TRP A 1327 -23.49 1.75 -32.77
C TRP A 1327 -23.00 3.19 -32.68
N ARG A 1328 -23.37 4.03 -33.66
CA ARG A 1328 -23.06 5.47 -33.64
C ARG A 1328 -23.65 6.15 -32.40
N ALA A 1329 -24.92 5.90 -32.09
CA ALA A 1329 -25.58 6.45 -30.91
C ALA A 1329 -24.91 5.98 -29.60
N LEU A 1330 -24.59 4.69 -29.50
CA LEU A 1330 -23.86 4.13 -28.35
C LEU A 1330 -22.48 4.77 -28.17
N ASN A 1331 -21.71 4.98 -29.23
CA ASN A 1331 -20.38 5.61 -29.11
C ASN A 1331 -20.45 7.07 -28.68
N ILE A 1332 -21.42 7.83 -29.22
CA ILE A 1332 -21.65 9.22 -28.78
C ILE A 1332 -22.02 9.24 -27.30
N ALA A 1333 -22.96 8.39 -26.89
CA ALA A 1333 -23.38 8.30 -25.50
C ALA A 1333 -22.26 7.83 -24.56
N GLU A 1334 -21.39 6.91 -24.98
CA GLU A 1334 -20.25 6.46 -24.18
C GLU A 1334 -19.27 7.61 -23.93
N SER A 1335 -18.93 8.39 -24.96
CA SER A 1335 -17.99 9.51 -24.85
C SER A 1335 -18.45 10.67 -23.97
N ILE A 1336 -19.76 10.72 -23.63
CA ILE A 1336 -20.36 11.85 -22.90
C ILE A 1336 -20.95 11.38 -21.56
N LEU A 1337 -21.76 10.33 -21.57
CA LEU A 1337 -22.52 9.89 -20.39
C LEU A 1337 -21.73 8.93 -19.48
N MET A 1338 -20.70 8.27 -20.00
CA MET A 1338 -19.82 7.35 -19.26
C MET A 1338 -18.46 7.97 -18.92
N GLU A 1339 -18.29 9.28 -19.16
CA GLU A 1339 -17.05 10.01 -18.86
C GLU A 1339 -16.72 10.00 -17.36
N GLY A 1340 -15.42 9.88 -17.04
CA GLY A 1340 -14.86 9.90 -15.69
C GLY A 1340 -14.20 8.58 -15.30
N ASP A 1341 -12.93 8.63 -14.88
CA ASP A 1341 -12.12 7.43 -14.58
C ASP A 1341 -12.66 6.59 -13.43
N MET A 1342 -13.35 7.23 -12.48
CA MET A 1342 -13.94 6.60 -11.29
C MET A 1342 -15.47 6.46 -11.37
N SER A 1343 -16.09 6.82 -12.50
CA SER A 1343 -17.53 6.70 -12.66
C SER A 1343 -17.96 5.22 -12.64
N LEU A 1344 -18.93 4.93 -11.76
CA LEU A 1344 -19.56 3.62 -11.62
C LEU A 1344 -20.87 3.54 -12.40
N GLY A 1345 -21.57 4.66 -12.59
CA GLY A 1345 -22.87 4.70 -13.27
C GLY A 1345 -22.78 5.32 -14.66
N ILE A 1346 -23.96 5.60 -15.23
CA ILE A 1346 -24.10 6.40 -16.45
C ILE A 1346 -24.90 7.66 -16.12
N LYS A 1347 -24.42 8.82 -16.55
CA LYS A 1347 -25.10 10.10 -16.33
C LYS A 1347 -26.52 10.05 -16.92
N THR A 1348 -27.51 10.40 -16.12
CA THR A 1348 -28.94 10.31 -16.51
C THR A 1348 -29.37 11.36 -17.53
N LEU A 1349 -28.58 12.43 -17.68
CA LEU A 1349 -28.76 13.48 -18.65
C LEU A 1349 -27.39 13.94 -19.16
N ASP A 1350 -27.36 14.37 -20.42
CA ASP A 1350 -26.23 15.07 -21.04
C ASP A 1350 -25.73 16.25 -20.18
N PRO A 1351 -24.43 16.30 -19.84
CA PRO A 1351 -23.82 17.44 -19.13
C PRO A 1351 -24.01 18.81 -19.81
N ASN A 1352 -24.23 18.85 -21.12
CA ASN A 1352 -24.49 20.10 -21.84
C ASN A 1352 -25.96 20.54 -21.82
N ASP A 1353 -26.87 19.75 -21.26
CA ASP A 1353 -28.25 20.15 -21.08
C ASP A 1353 -28.39 21.15 -19.92
N TRP A 1354 -29.23 22.17 -20.10
CA TRP A 1354 -29.44 23.23 -19.12
C TRP A 1354 -30.01 22.74 -17.77
N ASN A 1355 -30.65 21.57 -17.77
CA ASN A 1355 -31.16 20.91 -16.56
C ASN A 1355 -30.14 20.06 -15.82
N TYR A 1356 -28.94 19.85 -16.38
CA TYR A 1356 -27.97 18.94 -15.79
C TYR A 1356 -27.52 19.41 -14.40
N ASN A 1357 -27.57 18.49 -13.43
CA ASN A 1357 -26.89 18.61 -12.15
C ASN A 1357 -26.58 17.20 -11.58
N GLY A 1358 -25.29 16.84 -11.53
CA GLY A 1358 -24.83 15.53 -11.09
C GLY A 1358 -24.81 15.25 -9.59
N PHE A 1359 -25.19 16.20 -8.72
CA PHE A 1359 -25.12 16.06 -7.26
C PHE A 1359 -26.51 15.91 -6.63
N TYR A 1360 -26.92 14.68 -6.36
CA TYR A 1360 -28.17 14.40 -5.67
C TYR A 1360 -28.03 14.59 -4.16
N ASP A 1361 -28.76 15.57 -3.64
CA ASP A 1361 -28.98 15.79 -2.21
C ASP A 1361 -30.48 16.06 -1.96
N PRO A 1362 -31.24 15.08 -1.44
CA PRO A 1362 -32.66 15.27 -1.16
C PRO A 1362 -32.92 16.23 0.00
N SER A 1363 -31.92 16.54 0.83
CA SER A 1363 -32.03 17.48 1.95
C SER A 1363 -31.85 18.95 1.55
N ASN A 1364 -31.52 19.21 0.28
CA ASN A 1364 -31.32 20.55 -0.24
C ASN A 1364 -32.63 21.37 -0.20
N ASP A 1365 -32.73 22.32 0.73
CA ASP A 1365 -33.84 23.28 0.83
C ASP A 1365 -33.47 24.66 0.27
N SER A 1366 -32.72 24.72 -0.84
CA SER A 1366 -32.40 26.00 -1.50
C SER A 1366 -33.58 26.53 -2.33
N TYR A 1367 -33.39 27.70 -2.95
CA TYR A 1367 -34.33 28.25 -3.94
C TYR A 1367 -34.05 27.75 -5.37
N ASP A 1368 -33.00 26.94 -5.57
CA ASP A 1368 -32.69 26.41 -6.89
C ASP A 1368 -33.64 25.25 -7.22
N ARG A 1369 -34.56 25.53 -8.13
CA ARG A 1369 -35.55 24.58 -8.64
C ARG A 1369 -34.94 23.27 -9.11
N LYS A 1370 -33.71 23.28 -9.64
CA LYS A 1370 -33.04 22.10 -10.22
C LYS A 1370 -32.62 21.08 -9.18
N VAL A 1371 -32.32 21.50 -7.95
CA VAL A 1371 -31.77 20.62 -6.91
C VAL A 1371 -32.64 20.53 -5.66
N ALA A 1372 -33.49 21.53 -5.40
CA ALA A 1372 -34.26 21.59 -4.17
C ALA A 1372 -35.18 20.36 -4.02
N GLY A 1373 -35.11 19.71 -2.85
CA GLY A 1373 -35.82 18.47 -2.57
C GLY A 1373 -35.33 17.25 -3.37
N GLY A 1374 -34.13 17.35 -3.95
CA GLY A 1374 -33.55 16.32 -4.80
C GLY A 1374 -34.18 16.24 -6.20
N PHE A 1375 -34.66 17.37 -6.74
CA PHE A 1375 -35.33 17.43 -8.04
C PHE A 1375 -34.47 16.89 -9.20
N ASN A 1376 -33.14 16.90 -9.05
CA ASN A 1376 -32.18 16.39 -10.01
C ASN A 1376 -31.93 14.87 -9.97
N TYR A 1377 -32.69 14.08 -9.20
CA TYR A 1377 -32.47 12.61 -9.05
C TYR A 1377 -32.21 11.86 -10.37
N HIS A 1378 -32.89 12.29 -11.45
CA HIS A 1378 -32.80 11.74 -12.80
C HIS A 1378 -32.30 12.76 -13.85
N GLN A 1379 -31.55 13.79 -13.42
CA GLN A 1379 -31.10 14.92 -14.25
C GLN A 1379 -29.58 15.12 -14.16
N GLY A 1380 -28.80 14.05 -14.02
CA GLY A 1380 -27.35 14.13 -13.95
C GLY A 1380 -26.67 13.04 -13.12
N PRO A 1381 -27.21 12.62 -11.96
CA PRO A 1381 -26.64 11.55 -11.17
C PRO A 1381 -26.44 10.28 -12.00
N GLU A 1382 -25.46 9.48 -11.60
CA GLU A 1382 -24.92 8.38 -12.37
C GLU A 1382 -25.53 7.06 -11.90
N TRP A 1383 -26.33 6.41 -12.75
CA TRP A 1383 -27.11 5.23 -12.38
C TRP A 1383 -26.48 3.93 -12.87
N LEU A 1384 -26.32 2.95 -11.98
CA LEU A 1384 -25.53 1.75 -12.26
C LEU A 1384 -26.31 0.69 -13.07
N TRP A 1385 -27.60 0.50 -12.80
CA TRP A 1385 -28.39 -0.51 -13.51
C TRP A 1385 -28.55 -0.16 -15.01
N VAL A 1386 -28.68 1.12 -15.33
CA VAL A 1386 -28.74 1.60 -16.73
C VAL A 1386 -27.37 1.51 -17.39
N ALA A 1387 -26.29 1.79 -16.66
CA ALA A 1387 -24.93 1.57 -17.16
C ALA A 1387 -24.71 0.09 -17.54
N ALA A 1388 -25.21 -0.85 -16.72
CA ALA A 1388 -25.15 -2.27 -17.08
C ALA A 1388 -25.97 -2.60 -18.34
N TYR A 1389 -27.18 -2.05 -18.51
CA TYR A 1389 -27.91 -2.14 -19.78
C TYR A 1389 -27.13 -1.55 -20.95
N PHE A 1390 -26.45 -0.43 -20.76
CA PHE A 1390 -25.60 0.22 -21.76
C PHE A 1390 -24.44 -0.66 -22.22
N LEU A 1391 -23.67 -1.22 -21.27
CA LEU A 1391 -22.57 -2.13 -21.58
C LEU A 1391 -23.07 -3.38 -22.32
N ARG A 1392 -24.22 -3.93 -21.92
CA ARG A 1392 -24.86 -5.07 -22.59
C ARG A 1392 -25.37 -4.72 -23.99
N ALA A 1393 -25.96 -3.55 -24.19
CA ALA A 1393 -26.35 -3.06 -25.51
C ALA A 1393 -25.14 -2.94 -26.44
N LYS A 1394 -24.01 -2.42 -25.94
CA LYS A 1394 -22.76 -2.39 -26.72
C LYS A 1394 -22.31 -3.79 -27.15
N LEU A 1395 -22.34 -4.78 -26.26
CA LEU A 1395 -22.00 -6.17 -26.61
C LEU A 1395 -22.92 -6.71 -27.71
N TYR A 1396 -24.23 -6.56 -27.56
CA TYR A 1396 -25.19 -7.09 -28.53
C TYR A 1396 -25.08 -6.40 -29.90
N ILE A 1397 -24.98 -5.08 -29.94
CA ILE A 1397 -24.83 -4.35 -31.21
C ILE A 1397 -23.46 -4.63 -31.86
N ALA A 1398 -22.38 -4.74 -31.08
CA ALA A 1398 -21.08 -5.12 -31.63
C ALA A 1398 -21.11 -6.51 -32.27
N ASN A 1399 -21.82 -7.46 -31.66
CA ASN A 1399 -22.03 -8.80 -32.22
C ASN A 1399 -22.81 -8.78 -33.54
N GLU A 1400 -23.80 -7.89 -33.68
CA GLU A 1400 -24.54 -7.69 -34.95
C GLU A 1400 -23.69 -7.00 -36.04
N LEU A 1401 -22.59 -6.34 -35.68
CA LEU A 1401 -21.69 -5.71 -36.64
C LEU A 1401 -20.64 -6.69 -37.19
N ASN A 1402 -19.74 -7.18 -36.33
CA ASN A 1402 -18.70 -8.16 -36.67
C ASN A 1402 -17.90 -8.59 -35.41
N GLN A 1403 -17.14 -9.68 -35.54
CA GLN A 1403 -16.35 -10.25 -34.45
C GLN A 1403 -15.24 -9.32 -33.91
N GLN A 1404 -14.55 -8.57 -34.78
CA GLN A 1404 -13.47 -7.68 -34.35
C GLN A 1404 -14.00 -6.58 -33.42
N THR A 1405 -15.09 -5.92 -33.82
CA THR A 1405 -15.76 -4.91 -32.99
C THR A 1405 -16.24 -5.50 -31.68
N TYR A 1406 -16.75 -6.75 -31.68
CA TYR A 1406 -17.14 -7.43 -30.44
C TYR A 1406 -15.94 -7.65 -29.51
N ASP A 1407 -14.82 -8.16 -30.01
CA ASP A 1407 -13.64 -8.46 -29.18
C ASP A 1407 -13.02 -7.19 -28.57
N GLU A 1408 -12.95 -6.09 -29.34
CA GLU A 1408 -12.51 -4.77 -28.85
C GLU A 1408 -13.47 -4.23 -27.78
N THR A 1409 -14.78 -4.36 -28.02
CA THR A 1409 -15.82 -3.93 -27.06
C THR A 1409 -15.76 -4.74 -25.77
N ALA A 1410 -15.64 -6.05 -25.87
CA ALA A 1410 -15.50 -6.94 -24.72
C ALA A 1410 -14.27 -6.58 -23.88
N ARG A 1411 -13.14 -6.26 -24.52
CA ARG A 1411 -11.92 -5.80 -23.84
C ARG A 1411 -12.15 -4.47 -23.11
N ASN A 1412 -12.78 -3.50 -23.75
CA ASN A 1412 -13.09 -2.20 -23.12
C ASN A 1412 -14.08 -2.34 -21.96
N ILE A 1413 -15.08 -3.21 -22.09
CA ILE A 1413 -16.05 -3.46 -21.00
C ILE A 1413 -15.35 -4.02 -19.76
N ARG A 1414 -14.35 -4.89 -19.91
CA ARG A 1414 -13.56 -5.39 -18.77
C ARG A 1414 -12.85 -4.27 -18.00
N LYS A 1415 -12.44 -3.19 -18.66
CA LYS A 1415 -11.89 -2.00 -17.98
C LYS A 1415 -12.91 -1.36 -17.03
N TYR A 1416 -14.17 -1.22 -17.46
CA TYR A 1416 -15.25 -0.77 -16.57
C TYR A 1416 -15.51 -1.76 -15.43
N LEU A 1417 -15.40 -3.08 -15.68
CA LEU A 1417 -15.49 -4.10 -14.61
C LEU A 1417 -14.45 -3.90 -13.50
N GLY A 1418 -13.27 -3.37 -13.82
CA GLY A 1418 -12.27 -2.96 -12.84
C GLY A 1418 -12.82 -1.99 -11.80
N ARG A 1419 -13.57 -0.98 -12.25
CA ARG A 1419 -14.17 0.04 -11.37
C ARG A 1419 -15.19 -0.58 -10.40
N TYR A 1420 -16.07 -1.43 -10.92
CA TYR A 1420 -17.05 -2.15 -10.10
C TYR A 1420 -16.38 -3.10 -9.10
N TRP A 1421 -15.33 -3.82 -9.52
CA TRP A 1421 -14.58 -4.72 -8.65
C TRP A 1421 -13.92 -3.96 -7.50
N ARG A 1422 -13.23 -2.86 -7.82
CA ARG A 1422 -12.62 -1.98 -6.82
C ARG A 1422 -13.64 -1.49 -5.80
N HIS A 1423 -14.83 -1.08 -6.25
CA HIS A 1423 -15.90 -0.67 -5.33
C HIS A 1423 -16.38 -1.82 -4.45
N LEU A 1424 -16.65 -3.00 -5.04
CA LEU A 1424 -17.12 -4.18 -4.31
C LEU A 1424 -16.14 -4.62 -3.22
N GLU A 1425 -14.84 -4.59 -3.48
CA GLU A 1425 -13.82 -5.01 -2.49
C GLU A 1425 -13.71 -4.06 -1.29
N HIS A 1426 -13.97 -2.77 -1.49
CA HIS A 1426 -13.88 -1.75 -0.44
C HIS A 1426 -15.21 -1.42 0.23
N SER A 1427 -16.34 -1.82 -0.37
CA SER A 1427 -17.68 -1.60 0.16
C SER A 1427 -17.93 -2.44 1.42
N ARG A 1428 -18.35 -1.78 2.52
CA ARG A 1428 -18.81 -2.46 3.74
C ARG A 1428 -20.01 -3.37 3.47
N TRP A 1429 -20.84 -3.02 2.48
CA TRP A 1429 -22.01 -3.79 2.06
C TRP A 1429 -21.65 -4.94 1.11
N SER A 1430 -20.41 -4.96 0.59
CA SER A 1430 -19.97 -5.89 -0.45
C SER A 1430 -20.94 -5.96 -1.63
N SER A 1431 -21.46 -4.79 -2.00
CA SER A 1431 -22.46 -4.59 -3.04
C SER A 1431 -22.18 -3.31 -3.81
N LEU A 1432 -23.01 -3.05 -4.82
CA LEU A 1432 -22.98 -1.84 -5.63
C LEU A 1432 -24.15 -0.92 -5.24
N PRO A 1433 -23.93 0.40 -5.24
CA PRO A 1433 -24.96 1.35 -4.90
C PRO A 1433 -26.02 1.46 -6.00
N GLU A 1434 -27.11 2.15 -5.69
CA GLU A 1434 -28.14 2.51 -6.66
C GLU A 1434 -27.59 3.50 -7.69
N LEU A 1435 -26.99 4.57 -7.19
CA LEU A 1435 -26.40 5.64 -7.96
C LEU A 1435 -25.16 6.22 -7.29
N THR A 1436 -24.37 6.93 -8.07
CA THR A 1436 -23.32 7.84 -7.62
C THR A 1436 -23.63 9.27 -8.03
N ASN A 1437 -23.00 10.23 -7.35
CA ASN A 1437 -22.95 11.59 -7.84
C ASN A 1437 -21.94 11.68 -8.99
N GLU A 1438 -21.74 12.88 -9.52
CA GLU A 1438 -20.84 13.16 -10.64
C GLU A 1438 -19.46 12.49 -10.49
N ASN A 1439 -19.01 11.84 -11.56
CA ASN A 1439 -17.72 11.17 -11.71
C ASN A 1439 -17.43 10.11 -10.63
N GLY A 1440 -18.48 9.39 -10.19
CA GLY A 1440 -18.37 8.34 -9.18
C GLY A 1440 -18.28 8.82 -7.72
N SER A 1441 -18.47 10.11 -7.47
CA SER A 1441 -18.44 10.65 -6.11
C SER A 1441 -19.56 10.07 -5.23
N HIS A 1442 -19.28 9.95 -3.93
CA HIS A 1442 -20.19 9.30 -2.99
C HIS A 1442 -21.52 10.08 -2.87
N CYS A 1443 -22.63 9.35 -2.91
CA CYS A 1443 -23.96 9.88 -2.64
C CYS A 1443 -24.50 9.26 -1.34
N GLY A 1444 -24.64 10.07 -0.28
CA GLY A 1444 -25.08 9.59 1.03
C GLY A 1444 -26.55 9.18 1.09
N ALA A 1445 -27.37 9.65 0.15
CA ALA A 1445 -28.79 9.29 0.04
C ALA A 1445 -29.05 8.05 -0.84
N SER A 1446 -28.02 7.55 -1.53
CA SER A 1446 -28.10 6.36 -2.38
C SER A 1446 -28.13 5.10 -1.53
N CYS A 1447 -29.00 4.15 -1.88
CA CYS A 1447 -28.89 2.80 -1.34
C CYS A 1447 -27.50 2.23 -1.62
N HIS A 1448 -26.84 1.70 -0.58
CA HIS A 1448 -25.48 1.20 -0.69
C HIS A 1448 -25.40 -0.18 -1.35
N ALA A 1449 -26.49 -0.95 -1.28
CA ALA A 1449 -26.64 -2.23 -1.93
C ALA A 1449 -27.97 -2.23 -2.68
N GLN A 1450 -27.94 -2.28 -4.01
CA GLN A 1450 -29.14 -2.14 -4.81
C GLN A 1450 -29.33 -3.31 -5.79
N ALA A 1451 -30.53 -3.89 -5.79
CA ALA A 1451 -30.80 -5.13 -6.49
C ALA A 1451 -30.69 -5.02 -8.01
N TRP A 1452 -31.23 -3.96 -8.62
CA TRP A 1452 -31.13 -3.78 -10.07
C TRP A 1452 -29.70 -3.51 -10.55
N SER A 1453 -28.85 -2.85 -9.77
CA SER A 1453 -27.46 -2.55 -10.12
C SER A 1453 -26.69 -3.87 -10.20
N ILE A 1454 -26.86 -4.73 -9.21
CA ILE A 1454 -26.28 -6.07 -9.17
C ILE A 1454 -26.89 -6.97 -10.25
N GLY A 1455 -28.22 -7.03 -10.35
CA GLY A 1455 -28.93 -7.90 -11.28
C GLY A 1455 -28.61 -7.59 -12.74
N CYS A 1456 -28.70 -6.32 -13.15
CA CYS A 1456 -28.39 -5.93 -14.52
C CYS A 1456 -26.92 -6.16 -14.87
N LEU A 1457 -26.00 -5.93 -13.93
CA LEU A 1457 -24.58 -6.20 -14.16
C LEU A 1457 -24.30 -7.70 -14.24
N LEU A 1458 -24.95 -8.54 -13.42
CA LEU A 1458 -24.89 -9.99 -13.52
C LEU A 1458 -25.30 -10.50 -14.89
N GLU A 1459 -26.38 -9.97 -15.47
CA GLU A 1459 -26.77 -10.34 -16.84
C GLU A 1459 -25.71 -9.94 -17.89
N THR A 1460 -25.08 -8.79 -17.69
CA THR A 1460 -24.03 -8.28 -18.59
C THR A 1460 -22.79 -9.17 -18.55
N VAL A 1461 -22.31 -9.52 -17.35
CA VAL A 1461 -21.14 -10.40 -17.22
C VAL A 1461 -21.44 -11.84 -17.57
N HIS A 1462 -22.65 -12.33 -17.31
CA HIS A 1462 -23.08 -13.66 -17.73
C HIS A 1462 -23.00 -13.80 -19.24
N HIS A 1463 -23.35 -12.76 -19.99
CA HIS A 1463 -23.17 -12.75 -21.44
C HIS A 1463 -21.68 -12.64 -21.84
N LEU A 1464 -20.92 -11.74 -21.21
CA LEU A 1464 -19.50 -11.53 -21.53
C LEU A 1464 -18.65 -12.79 -21.34
N TYR A 1465 -18.96 -13.61 -20.32
CA TYR A 1465 -18.18 -14.80 -19.97
C TYR A 1465 -18.78 -16.12 -20.46
N ARG A 1466 -20.03 -16.16 -20.98
CA ARG A 1466 -20.57 -17.36 -21.64
C ARG A 1466 -19.87 -17.57 -22.99
N LYS A 1467 -18.92 -18.50 -23.02
CA LYS A 1467 -18.40 -19.13 -24.24
C LYS A 1467 -18.60 -20.63 -24.17
#